data_AF-A0A9P7KR98-F1
#
_entry.id   AF-A0A9P7KR98-F1
#
_cell.length_a   1.000
_cell.length_b   1.000
_cell.length_c   1.000
_cell.angle_alpha   90.00
_cell.angle_beta   90.00
_cell.angle_gamma   90.00
#
_symmetry.space_group_name_H-M   'P 1'
#
loop_
_entity.id
_entity.type
_entity.pdbx_description
1 polymer ?
#
loop_
_entity_poly.entity_id
_entity_poly.type
_entity_poly.pdbx_seq_one_letter_code
_entity_poly.pdbx_strand_id
1 'polypeptide(L)'
;MVLSQSAQKHGDSDGRDFVLPPFSRDVTTNKPEAKRWVEDGFVWCYAFNHAEGERCFEKAIEIDPECCLAYWGLAFALGPNYNKPWKAFDHNDLRHTTLKGLEACRKAESLASKASPVERALAGTIRHRFPSDVTDTKNATKWNREYASAMIPVYNEFKDDLDIAALYADALMNLTPWSLWDVRTGKPAPGSEVLEIQAVLEKGLASKGGYQHIGLLHAYIHVTEMSNEPEKGLLAAEYLRGLANEAGHLAHMPSHLDILIGDYRRAISANTKAVNADEKFVALRGGGDFYTIYRMHDYHSLIYAAMFAGQYAVSMKAVEQMELAIPDEDLRIESPPMADWLETFRSVRPHILIRFGKWEEIIDTPLPKDQKLLCVTTATIHYAKGVAYAALGNVEEAAKQRDLFLAARDRVPPTRSAYPNNCLDVLEVAEAMLDGELEYRRGNIELAFEHLRKSIDLDDDLHYAEPWAWMQPARHAYAALLMEQNRIEEAADVYRTDLGLNNKLYRARHHPNNVWALHGYHECAVKLGLDGEARIIKQQLKTAMAFVDVPIESSCNQALPICGQCSTTGLYCDRSERPTKFVQHQELPDPSTPRTSLQDQNIARLFHSYTSDISKWYDLSDSACSFGLAVPTIALDEPLLFSAIIAVSAMHTCQTWAPSFRKIAEFYHHRCVQLLIRLSEGDELITRGVALAATCLLRSYEIFDGDVDPNMHLRGAYSMASLHGVLSGNLQAGLLGAGFWNYLREDITYSLFEECPLKMNLESTPLVGHHESDQDYLNSITLILGKIINMTFGNDSDELELGSAIESLKAWRSTCPSHMKPFSRLQSEATAILHYYLVALTIVFVHASPSSTDDFTGLDVLGLESGSKEQVLEAFALEICGIAFTAKIPSVLVNAFGPIAYCARFIQSEASQQELIRQLLACKSSIGWPVERLVRDLKNNLHFIPNSFIMLRTQKLIPAFTKCARTFATVTHPSQPGVIQPSAQEVKSFVLDSRNLEKAVRHMHRDGLVVVEDVVPHQDIDILNKKMIEDARTLQARGDKGPFNYNKGNIQQDAPPVAEYFLPSIFTNPIATQITTAMMGPRPKWTFCSANSAMATLPGDTPQRQPVHSDADFAHPDHPFALVVNIPLVTVTPENGSTEIWLGTHNTGGIDAQEGAHGERASGRIREDLLPQRQAISPPVQPIIKKGSIIVRDLRLWHAGMPNMTQETRVMLAMIHFAPWFRNRMRLELGDDVKPILEGLESEGKLGLDVPVDWASREAVLEGYLNRGFGNSYDFSQEA
;
A
#
# COMPACT_ATOMS: atom_id res chain seq x y z
N MET A 1 6.07 -34.21 -10.69
CA MET A 1 5.70 -34.74 -12.01
C MET A 1 5.77 -33.56 -12.96
N VAL A 2 6.55 -33.69 -14.03
CA VAL A 2 6.92 -32.61 -14.96
C VAL A 2 5.67 -32.08 -15.67
N LEU A 3 5.41 -30.76 -15.57
CA LEU A 3 4.49 -30.07 -16.48
C LEU A 3 5.20 -28.85 -17.06
N SER A 4 5.70 -29.06 -18.28
CA SER A 4 5.99 -28.02 -19.24
C SER A 4 4.72 -27.23 -19.54
N GLN A 5 4.65 -25.97 -19.12
CA GLN A 5 3.67 -25.03 -19.65
C GLN A 5 4.38 -24.01 -20.54
N SER A 6 3.94 -24.00 -21.79
CA SER A 6 4.40 -23.12 -22.85
C SER A 6 4.24 -21.65 -22.47
N ALA A 7 5.34 -20.91 -22.47
CA ALA A 7 5.35 -19.46 -22.30
C ALA A 7 4.43 -18.79 -23.35
N GLN A 8 3.31 -18.24 -22.90
CA GLN A 8 2.52 -17.30 -23.69
C GLN A 8 3.29 -15.99 -23.81
N LYS A 9 3.73 -15.68 -25.03
CA LYS A 9 4.25 -14.37 -25.41
C LYS A 9 3.14 -13.32 -25.22
N HIS A 10 3.28 -12.47 -24.22
CA HIS A 10 2.55 -11.21 -24.16
C HIS A 10 3.40 -10.10 -24.77
N GLY A 11 2.73 -9.31 -25.63
CA GLY A 11 3.35 -8.41 -26.57
C GLY A 11 3.91 -7.17 -25.89
N ASP A 12 5.23 -7.04 -25.97
CA ASP A 12 5.87 -5.76 -26.25
C ASP A 12 6.55 -5.88 -27.62
N SER A 13 6.31 -4.90 -28.48
CA SER A 13 6.51 -4.98 -29.93
C SER A 13 7.97 -4.89 -30.39
N ASP A 14 8.84 -5.77 -29.90
CA ASP A 14 10.22 -5.98 -30.41
C ASP A 14 10.75 -7.42 -30.24
N GLY A 15 10.00 -8.34 -29.61
CA GLY A 15 10.36 -9.77 -29.54
C GLY A 15 11.49 -10.15 -28.56
N ARG A 16 11.74 -9.33 -27.53
CA ARG A 16 12.73 -9.62 -26.47
C ARG A 16 12.11 -10.45 -25.33
N ASP A 17 12.89 -11.38 -24.78
CA ASP A 17 12.49 -12.20 -23.62
C ASP A 17 12.64 -11.44 -22.28
N PHE A 18 13.50 -10.40 -22.25
CA PHE A 18 13.84 -9.63 -21.06
C PHE A 18 13.82 -8.11 -21.32
N VAL A 19 13.38 -7.34 -20.31
CA VAL A 19 13.44 -5.88 -20.28
C VAL A 19 14.76 -5.47 -19.65
N LEU A 20 15.77 -5.23 -20.49
CA LEU A 20 17.12 -4.88 -20.07
C LEU A 20 17.30 -3.36 -19.84
N PRO A 21 18.26 -2.93 -19.00
CA PRO A 21 18.66 -1.55 -18.90
C PRO A 21 18.93 -0.90 -20.26
N PRO A 22 18.55 0.37 -20.48
CA PRO A 22 18.87 1.07 -21.72
C PRO A 22 20.39 1.12 -21.95
N PHE A 23 20.83 0.54 -23.06
CA PHE A 23 22.24 0.50 -23.45
C PHE A 23 22.36 0.73 -24.94
N SER A 24 23.38 1.49 -25.35
CA SER A 24 23.64 1.76 -26.76
C SER A 24 25.13 1.91 -26.99
N ARG A 25 25.65 1.17 -27.97
CA ARG A 25 27.05 1.25 -28.39
C ARG A 25 27.14 1.33 -29.90
N ASP A 26 28.11 2.07 -30.42
CA ASP A 26 28.40 2.04 -31.85
C ASP A 26 29.11 0.73 -32.20
N VAL A 27 28.52 -0.04 -33.12
CA VAL A 27 29.00 -1.35 -33.56
C VAL A 27 29.23 -1.32 -35.07
N THR A 28 30.40 -1.75 -35.54
CA THR A 28 30.74 -1.86 -36.96
C THR A 28 30.01 -3.03 -37.60
N THR A 29 28.72 -2.83 -37.87
CA THR A 29 27.86 -3.76 -38.62
C THR A 29 26.82 -2.95 -39.39
N ASN A 30 26.38 -3.48 -40.53
CA ASN A 30 25.24 -2.93 -41.27
C ASN A 30 23.92 -3.65 -40.93
N LYS A 31 23.94 -4.59 -39.97
CA LYS A 31 22.77 -5.36 -39.53
C LYS A 31 22.31 -4.86 -38.17
N PRO A 32 21.19 -4.11 -38.10
CA PRO A 32 20.68 -3.58 -36.83
C PRO A 32 20.39 -4.66 -35.79
N GLU A 33 19.99 -5.86 -36.23
CA GLU A 33 19.73 -7.00 -35.34
C GLU A 33 21.01 -7.51 -34.66
N ALA A 34 22.12 -7.64 -35.39
CA ALA A 34 23.41 -8.02 -34.81
C ALA A 34 23.91 -6.99 -33.79
N LYS A 35 23.75 -5.69 -34.10
CA LYS A 35 24.05 -4.60 -33.15
C LYS A 35 23.28 -4.76 -31.85
N ARG A 36 21.96 -5.01 -31.92
CA ARG A 36 21.10 -5.20 -30.73
C ARG A 36 21.57 -6.37 -29.86
N TRP A 37 21.91 -7.52 -30.46
CA TRP A 37 22.41 -8.67 -29.71
C TRP A 37 23.79 -8.42 -29.08
N VAL A 38 24.66 -7.63 -29.72
CA VAL A 38 25.91 -7.17 -29.10
C VAL A 38 25.60 -6.28 -27.88
N GLU A 39 24.69 -5.33 -28.01
CA GLU A 39 24.26 -4.45 -26.91
C GLU A 39 23.68 -5.25 -25.73
N ASP A 40 22.79 -6.19 -25.98
CA ASP A 40 22.23 -7.06 -24.94
C ASP A 40 23.33 -7.93 -24.28
N GLY A 41 24.31 -8.41 -25.06
CA GLY A 41 25.47 -9.15 -24.55
C GLY A 41 26.33 -8.33 -23.60
N PHE A 42 26.55 -7.03 -23.88
CA PHE A 42 27.22 -6.12 -22.95
C PHE A 42 26.45 -5.97 -21.65
N VAL A 43 25.12 -5.79 -21.72
CA VAL A 43 24.29 -5.63 -20.53
C VAL A 43 24.36 -6.88 -19.65
N TRP A 44 24.28 -8.08 -20.23
CA TRP A 44 24.37 -9.32 -19.46
C TRP A 44 25.75 -9.56 -18.85
N CYS A 45 26.82 -9.22 -19.58
CA CYS A 45 28.16 -9.23 -19.01
C CYS A 45 28.33 -8.22 -17.87
N TYR A 46 27.80 -7.00 -17.99
CA TYR A 46 27.78 -6.05 -16.87
C TYR A 46 26.86 -6.49 -15.74
N ALA A 47 25.84 -7.30 -16.00
CA ALA A 47 25.06 -7.96 -14.96
C ALA A 47 25.72 -9.21 -14.38
N PHE A 48 26.96 -9.53 -14.75
CA PHE A 48 27.67 -10.76 -14.41
C PHE A 48 26.94 -12.07 -14.78
N ASN A 49 25.91 -12.01 -15.64
CA ASN A 49 25.36 -13.18 -16.30
C ASN A 49 26.12 -13.46 -17.61
N HIS A 50 27.35 -13.94 -17.44
CA HIS A 50 28.26 -14.19 -18.56
C HIS A 50 27.75 -15.28 -19.51
N ALA A 51 27.00 -16.28 -19.02
CA ALA A 51 26.42 -17.33 -19.85
C ALA A 51 25.36 -16.78 -20.82
N GLU A 52 24.47 -15.90 -20.34
CA GLU A 52 23.52 -15.22 -21.23
C GLU A 52 24.21 -14.21 -22.15
N GLY A 53 25.27 -13.55 -21.68
CA GLY A 53 26.13 -12.70 -22.50
C GLY A 53 26.76 -13.47 -23.67
N GLU A 54 27.34 -14.65 -23.39
CA GLU A 54 27.87 -15.57 -24.39
C GLU A 54 26.83 -15.90 -25.46
N ARG A 55 25.63 -16.31 -25.04
CA ARG A 55 24.51 -16.62 -25.93
C ARG A 55 24.13 -15.43 -26.83
N CYS A 56 24.13 -14.22 -26.28
CA CYS A 56 23.83 -13.00 -27.04
C CYS A 56 24.90 -12.72 -28.11
N PHE A 57 26.19 -12.86 -27.77
CA PHE A 57 27.26 -12.67 -28.74
C PHE A 57 27.30 -13.75 -29.83
N GLU A 58 27.01 -15.01 -29.48
CA GLU A 58 26.83 -16.08 -30.47
C GLU A 58 25.69 -15.75 -31.43
N LYS A 59 24.58 -15.23 -30.91
CA LYS A 59 23.45 -14.84 -31.76
C LYS A 59 23.81 -13.69 -32.70
N ALA A 60 24.57 -12.72 -32.23
CA ALA A 60 25.10 -11.65 -33.08
C ALA A 60 26.02 -12.20 -34.19
N ILE A 61 26.86 -13.19 -33.88
CA ILE A 61 27.76 -13.85 -34.86
C ILE A 61 26.96 -14.64 -35.90
N GLU A 62 25.90 -15.34 -35.51
CA GLU A 62 25.01 -16.03 -36.46
C GLU A 62 24.40 -15.05 -37.48
N ILE A 63 24.00 -13.88 -37.01
CA ILE A 63 23.36 -12.85 -37.84
C ILE A 63 24.42 -12.15 -38.70
N ASP A 64 25.56 -11.75 -38.15
CA ASP A 64 26.65 -11.10 -38.86
C ASP A 64 28.03 -11.72 -38.56
N PRO A 65 28.46 -12.72 -39.36
CA PRO A 65 29.76 -13.36 -39.20
C PRO A 65 30.97 -12.44 -39.44
N GLU A 66 30.76 -11.22 -39.94
CA GLU A 66 31.82 -10.22 -40.13
C GLU A 66 31.87 -9.18 -38.98
N CYS A 67 31.00 -9.31 -37.97
CA CYS A 67 30.96 -8.40 -36.82
C CYS A 67 32.12 -8.66 -35.84
N CYS A 68 33.18 -7.86 -35.95
CA CYS A 68 34.38 -7.94 -35.11
C CYS A 68 34.07 -7.91 -33.60
N LEU A 69 33.22 -6.96 -33.17
CA LEU A 69 32.91 -6.76 -31.76
C LEU A 69 32.11 -7.92 -31.14
N ALA A 70 31.33 -8.67 -31.94
CA ALA A 70 30.61 -9.83 -31.44
C ALA A 70 31.58 -10.98 -31.06
N TYR A 71 32.61 -11.22 -31.86
CA TYR A 71 33.67 -12.19 -31.51
C TYR A 71 34.52 -11.73 -30.32
N TRP A 72 34.82 -10.43 -30.22
CA TRP A 72 35.45 -9.88 -29.03
C TRP A 72 34.57 -10.07 -27.78
N GLY A 73 33.27 -9.79 -27.89
CA GLY A 73 32.30 -9.94 -26.80
C GLY A 73 32.16 -11.38 -26.34
N LEU A 74 32.12 -12.34 -27.28
CA LEU A 74 32.14 -13.77 -26.97
C LEU A 74 33.38 -14.15 -26.17
N ALA A 75 34.56 -13.67 -26.59
CA ALA A 75 35.80 -13.90 -25.84
C ALA A 75 35.78 -13.21 -24.46
N PHE A 76 35.21 -12.02 -24.35
CA PHE A 76 35.06 -11.33 -23.06
C PHE A 76 34.13 -12.09 -22.10
N ALA A 77 32.97 -12.53 -22.59
CA ALA A 77 31.97 -13.26 -21.81
C ALA A 77 32.53 -14.58 -21.26
N LEU A 78 33.30 -15.33 -22.05
CA LEU A 78 33.94 -16.58 -21.63
C LEU A 78 35.05 -16.39 -20.59
N GLY A 79 35.71 -15.23 -20.57
CA GLY A 79 36.84 -14.97 -19.70
C GLY A 79 36.50 -14.92 -18.20
N PRO A 80 37.51 -14.83 -17.32
CA PRO A 80 37.28 -14.66 -15.88
C PRO A 80 36.60 -13.32 -15.61
N ASN A 81 35.96 -13.18 -14.46
CA ASN A 81 35.47 -11.90 -13.95
C ASN A 81 35.78 -11.76 -12.45
N TYR A 82 35.33 -10.66 -11.85
CA TYR A 82 35.62 -10.33 -10.45
C TYR A 82 35.25 -11.44 -9.46
N ASN A 83 34.17 -12.18 -9.71
CA ASN A 83 33.68 -13.26 -8.82
C ASN A 83 34.03 -14.67 -9.31
N LYS A 84 34.36 -14.85 -10.59
CA LYS A 84 34.88 -16.09 -11.16
C LYS A 84 36.30 -15.87 -11.69
N PRO A 85 37.32 -15.76 -10.81
CA PRO A 85 38.70 -15.64 -11.25
C PRO A 85 39.16 -16.95 -11.91
N TRP A 86 40.24 -16.92 -12.71
CA TRP A 86 40.78 -18.11 -13.38
C TRP A 86 40.98 -19.33 -12.47
N LYS A 87 41.32 -19.13 -11.20
CA LYS A 87 41.48 -20.22 -10.22
C LYS A 87 40.19 -21.00 -9.92
N ALA A 88 39.02 -20.42 -10.19
CA ALA A 88 37.71 -21.04 -10.02
C ALA A 88 37.30 -21.93 -11.20
N PHE A 89 38.05 -21.91 -12.31
CA PHE A 89 37.79 -22.77 -13.46
C PHE A 89 38.43 -24.14 -13.23
N ASP A 90 37.62 -25.20 -13.21
CA ASP A 90 38.14 -26.56 -13.20
C ASP A 90 38.85 -26.91 -14.53
N HIS A 91 39.48 -28.08 -14.60
CA HIS A 91 40.25 -28.48 -15.79
C HIS A 91 39.41 -28.52 -17.08
N ASN A 92 38.17 -28.99 -17.04
CA ASN A 92 37.31 -29.09 -18.22
C ASN A 92 36.77 -27.72 -18.62
N ASP A 93 36.31 -26.94 -17.65
CA ASP A 93 35.82 -25.57 -17.85
C ASP A 93 36.94 -24.68 -18.42
N LEU A 94 38.13 -24.71 -17.82
CA LEU A 94 39.31 -23.98 -18.31
C LEU A 94 39.64 -24.35 -19.76
N ARG A 95 39.64 -25.65 -20.08
CA ARG A 95 39.96 -26.13 -21.42
C ARG A 95 38.91 -25.67 -22.43
N HIS A 96 37.62 -25.80 -22.11
CA HIS A 96 36.53 -25.37 -22.98
C HIS A 96 36.59 -23.86 -23.23
N THR A 97 36.62 -23.09 -22.15
CA THR A 97 36.70 -21.63 -22.13
C THR A 97 37.89 -21.11 -22.93
N THR A 98 39.08 -21.68 -22.73
CA THR A 98 40.29 -21.21 -23.42
C THR A 98 40.28 -21.54 -24.91
N LEU A 99 39.83 -22.74 -25.30
CA LEU A 99 39.77 -23.11 -26.71
C LEU A 99 38.79 -22.23 -27.48
N LYS A 100 37.57 -22.08 -26.95
CA LYS A 100 36.52 -21.26 -27.56
C LYS A 100 36.88 -19.79 -27.56
N GLY A 101 37.42 -19.28 -26.45
CA GLY A 101 37.86 -17.90 -26.32
C GLY A 101 39.00 -17.54 -27.27
N LEU A 102 40.03 -18.40 -27.41
CA LEU A 102 41.14 -18.17 -28.35
C LEU A 102 40.69 -18.22 -29.82
N GLU A 103 39.72 -19.07 -30.16
CA GLU A 103 39.12 -19.08 -31.49
C GLU A 103 38.39 -17.77 -31.78
N ALA A 104 37.57 -17.29 -30.86
CA ALA A 104 36.88 -16.01 -30.95
C ALA A 104 37.88 -14.84 -31.06
N CYS A 105 38.96 -14.84 -30.27
CA CYS A 105 40.03 -13.84 -30.36
C CYS A 105 40.63 -13.76 -31.78
N ARG A 106 41.03 -14.92 -32.35
CA ARG A 106 41.62 -14.97 -33.70
C ARG A 106 40.66 -14.45 -34.77
N LYS A 107 39.36 -14.75 -34.61
CA LYS A 107 38.32 -14.24 -35.52
C LYS A 107 38.18 -12.73 -35.41
N ALA A 108 38.08 -12.18 -34.20
CA ALA A 108 38.05 -10.74 -33.97
C ALA A 108 39.27 -10.04 -34.60
N GLU A 109 40.49 -10.54 -34.36
CA GLU A 109 41.72 -10.00 -34.94
C GLU A 109 41.71 -10.00 -36.49
N SER A 110 41.21 -11.08 -37.10
CA SER A 110 41.12 -11.17 -38.56
C SER A 110 40.15 -10.16 -39.19
N LEU A 111 39.11 -9.76 -38.45
CA LEU A 111 38.09 -8.80 -38.87
C LEU A 111 38.44 -7.34 -38.49
N ALA A 112 39.38 -7.15 -37.55
CA ALA A 112 39.74 -5.85 -36.98
C ALA A 112 40.17 -4.80 -38.01
N SER A 113 40.70 -5.22 -39.17
CA SER A 113 41.08 -4.30 -40.25
C SER A 113 39.89 -3.51 -40.83
N LYS A 114 38.68 -4.10 -40.79
CA LYS A 114 37.42 -3.51 -41.26
C LYS A 114 36.63 -2.82 -40.14
N ALA A 115 37.06 -2.98 -38.89
CA ALA A 115 36.38 -2.45 -37.71
C ALA A 115 36.76 -0.98 -37.41
N SER A 116 35.94 -0.31 -36.61
CA SER A 116 36.22 1.02 -36.07
C SER A 116 37.53 1.04 -35.25
N PRO A 117 38.16 2.22 -35.04
CA PRO A 117 39.41 2.31 -34.27
C PRO A 117 39.32 1.67 -32.88
N VAL A 118 38.22 1.92 -32.16
CA VAL A 118 38.02 1.39 -30.80
C VAL A 118 37.83 -0.13 -30.80
N GLU A 119 37.06 -0.68 -31.74
CA GLU A 119 36.87 -2.14 -31.86
C GLU A 119 38.16 -2.86 -32.25
N ARG A 120 38.96 -2.25 -33.14
CA ARG A 120 40.28 -2.77 -33.52
C ARG A 120 41.23 -2.82 -32.33
N ALA A 121 41.21 -1.78 -31.49
CA ALA A 121 42.00 -1.74 -30.28
C ALA A 121 41.59 -2.85 -29.30
N LEU A 122 40.27 -3.00 -29.04
CA LEU A 122 39.73 -4.06 -28.17
C LEU A 122 40.05 -5.48 -28.69
N ALA A 123 39.91 -5.73 -30.00
CA ALA A 123 40.25 -7.01 -30.61
C ALA A 123 41.74 -7.36 -30.43
N GLY A 124 42.63 -6.36 -30.46
CA GLY A 124 44.07 -6.56 -30.26
C GLY A 124 44.49 -6.85 -28.81
N THR A 125 43.66 -6.50 -27.82
CA THR A 125 43.99 -6.70 -26.40
C THR A 125 43.41 -7.98 -25.80
N ILE A 126 42.22 -8.41 -26.23
CA ILE A 126 41.47 -9.50 -25.58
C ILE A 126 42.21 -10.84 -25.55
N ARG A 127 43.08 -11.11 -26.53
CA ARG A 127 43.95 -12.30 -26.55
C ARG A 127 44.84 -12.44 -25.30
N HIS A 128 45.19 -11.34 -24.65
CA HIS A 128 46.01 -11.34 -23.43
C HIS A 128 45.24 -11.81 -22.20
N ARG A 129 43.90 -11.84 -22.26
CA ARG A 129 43.05 -12.36 -21.18
C ARG A 129 43.14 -13.89 -21.08
N PHE A 130 43.55 -14.57 -22.15
CA PHE A 130 43.52 -16.03 -22.26
C PHE A 130 44.90 -16.70 -22.06
N PRO A 131 44.92 -17.89 -21.43
CA PRO A 131 46.14 -18.69 -21.28
C PRO A 131 46.78 -19.06 -22.62
N SER A 132 48.11 -19.14 -22.63
CA SER A 132 48.82 -19.91 -23.66
C SER A 132 48.87 -21.43 -23.33
N ASP A 133 48.71 -21.77 -22.05
CA ASP A 133 48.74 -23.13 -21.51
C ASP A 133 47.36 -23.46 -20.91
N VAL A 134 46.70 -24.47 -21.47
CA VAL A 134 45.32 -24.87 -21.11
C VAL A 134 45.26 -25.91 -19.99
N THR A 135 46.40 -26.27 -19.39
CA THR A 135 46.50 -27.41 -18.47
C THR A 135 46.38 -27.04 -16.99
N ASP A 136 46.72 -25.80 -16.59
CA ASP A 136 46.53 -25.32 -15.22
C ASP A 136 46.34 -23.79 -15.14
N THR A 137 45.95 -23.30 -13.96
CA THR A 137 45.67 -21.88 -13.70
C THR A 137 46.78 -21.19 -12.90
N LYS A 138 47.97 -21.81 -12.76
CA LYS A 138 49.05 -21.29 -11.89
C LYS A 138 49.56 -19.93 -12.35
N ASN A 139 49.47 -19.65 -13.65
CA ASN A 139 49.89 -18.38 -14.24
C ASN A 139 48.75 -17.36 -14.38
N ALA A 140 47.58 -17.59 -13.77
CA ALA A 140 46.41 -16.70 -13.82
C ALA A 140 46.74 -15.22 -13.56
N THR A 141 47.52 -14.94 -12.52
CA THR A 141 47.92 -13.57 -12.15
C THR A 141 48.71 -12.88 -13.26
N LYS A 142 49.51 -13.64 -14.03
CA LYS A 142 50.26 -13.10 -15.17
C LYS A 142 49.33 -12.72 -16.31
N TRP A 143 48.35 -13.55 -16.65
CA TRP A 143 47.40 -13.27 -17.73
C TRP A 143 46.54 -12.04 -17.43
N ASN A 144 46.00 -11.92 -16.22
CA ASN A 144 45.24 -10.73 -15.81
C ASN A 144 46.10 -9.46 -15.89
N ARG A 145 47.37 -9.54 -15.46
CA ARG A 145 48.31 -8.41 -15.55
C ARG A 145 48.64 -8.02 -16.99
N GLU A 146 48.84 -8.99 -17.87
CA GLU A 146 49.09 -8.75 -19.29
C GLU A 146 47.88 -8.10 -19.98
N TYR A 147 46.66 -8.58 -19.68
CA TYR A 147 45.43 -7.98 -20.20
C TYR A 147 45.22 -6.55 -19.67
N ALA A 148 45.35 -6.33 -18.36
CA ALA A 148 45.25 -5.00 -17.76
C ALA A 148 46.29 -4.04 -18.36
N SER A 149 47.54 -4.48 -18.54
CA SER A 149 48.59 -3.69 -19.17
C SER A 149 48.28 -3.37 -20.64
N ALA A 150 47.68 -4.30 -21.38
CA ALA A 150 47.26 -4.09 -22.75
C ALA A 150 46.09 -3.11 -22.88
N MET A 151 45.24 -2.98 -21.86
CA MET A 151 44.13 -2.01 -21.82
C MET A 151 44.58 -0.57 -21.52
N ILE A 152 45.75 -0.35 -20.91
CA ILE A 152 46.29 1.00 -20.62
C ILE A 152 46.34 1.90 -21.87
N PRO A 153 46.99 1.50 -23.00
CA PRO A 153 47.01 2.34 -24.19
C PRO A 153 45.61 2.55 -24.79
N VAL A 154 44.72 1.56 -24.69
CA VAL A 154 43.34 1.66 -25.18
C VAL A 154 42.55 2.70 -24.39
N TYR A 155 42.62 2.66 -23.05
CA TYR A 155 41.99 3.66 -22.21
C TYR A 155 42.56 5.05 -22.49
N ASN A 156 43.89 5.21 -22.60
CA ASN A 156 44.48 6.51 -22.87
C ASN A 156 44.04 7.13 -24.21
N GLU A 157 43.85 6.31 -25.25
CA GLU A 157 43.38 6.75 -26.56
C GLU A 157 41.87 7.05 -26.57
N PHE A 158 41.06 6.23 -25.92
CA PHE A 158 39.58 6.29 -25.95
C PHE A 158 38.97 6.65 -24.58
N LYS A 159 39.65 7.45 -23.76
CA LYS A 159 39.30 7.75 -22.35
C LYS A 159 37.95 8.45 -22.10
N ASP A 160 37.29 8.88 -23.17
CA ASP A 160 35.97 9.53 -23.13
C ASP A 160 34.84 8.56 -23.57
N ASP A 161 35.19 7.33 -24.00
CA ASP A 161 34.25 6.21 -24.18
C ASP A 161 34.02 5.54 -22.81
N LEU A 162 32.78 5.59 -22.34
CA LEU A 162 32.40 5.10 -21.01
C LEU A 162 32.52 3.57 -20.89
N ASP A 163 32.28 2.82 -21.97
CA ASP A 163 32.47 1.37 -21.96
C ASP A 163 33.97 1.03 -21.84
N ILE A 164 34.84 1.79 -22.51
CA ILE A 164 36.30 1.60 -22.39
C ILE A 164 36.76 1.90 -20.96
N ALA A 165 36.22 2.95 -20.32
CA ALA A 165 36.49 3.23 -18.92
C ALA A 165 36.02 2.06 -18.01
N ALA A 166 34.82 1.53 -18.23
CA ALA A 166 34.29 0.40 -17.47
C ALA A 166 35.10 -0.89 -17.69
N LEU A 167 35.48 -1.22 -18.93
CA LEU A 167 36.29 -2.40 -19.26
C LEU A 167 37.72 -2.30 -18.73
N TYR A 168 38.30 -1.11 -18.71
CA TYR A 168 39.61 -0.88 -18.11
C TYR A 168 39.55 -1.04 -16.58
N ALA A 169 38.52 -0.50 -15.94
CA ALA A 169 38.26 -0.71 -14.53
C ALA A 169 38.07 -2.21 -14.19
N ASP A 170 37.27 -2.95 -14.97
CA ASP A 170 37.13 -4.42 -14.85
C ASP A 170 38.50 -5.11 -14.92
N ALA A 171 39.32 -4.79 -15.93
CA ALA A 171 40.63 -5.41 -16.11
C ALA A 171 41.55 -5.19 -14.88
N LEU A 172 41.54 -4.00 -14.29
CA LEU A 172 42.30 -3.68 -13.08
C LEU A 172 41.72 -4.37 -11.84
N MET A 173 40.39 -4.43 -11.69
CA MET A 173 39.73 -5.10 -10.56
C MET A 173 40.09 -6.59 -10.51
N ASN A 174 40.22 -7.25 -11.67
CA ASN A 174 40.60 -8.65 -11.81
C ASN A 174 42.07 -8.94 -11.42
N LEU A 175 42.89 -7.93 -11.09
CA LEU A 175 44.25 -8.16 -10.55
C LEU A 175 44.22 -8.66 -9.10
N THR A 176 43.25 -8.20 -8.32
CA THR A 176 43.07 -8.51 -6.90
C THR A 176 41.59 -8.67 -6.56
N PRO A 177 40.89 -9.68 -7.13
CA PRO A 177 39.47 -9.93 -6.86
C PRO A 177 39.24 -10.13 -5.36
N TRP A 178 38.19 -9.52 -4.81
CA TRP A 178 37.85 -9.53 -3.38
C TRP A 178 38.96 -9.04 -2.44
N SER A 179 39.94 -8.31 -2.98
CA SER A 179 41.07 -7.75 -2.25
C SER A 179 41.46 -6.39 -2.83
N LEU A 180 40.49 -5.52 -3.10
CA LEU A 180 40.75 -4.16 -3.60
C LEU A 180 41.28 -3.24 -2.48
N TRP A 181 40.71 -3.39 -1.28
CA TRP A 181 41.09 -2.67 -0.07
C TRP A 181 41.56 -3.64 1.01
N ASP A 182 42.52 -3.21 1.81
CA ASP A 182 42.77 -3.80 3.12
C ASP A 182 41.70 -3.28 4.08
N VAL A 183 40.69 -4.11 4.36
CA VAL A 183 39.54 -3.74 5.18
C VAL A 183 39.91 -3.32 6.61
N ARG A 184 41.07 -3.73 7.14
CA ARG A 184 41.50 -3.37 8.50
C ARG A 184 42.12 -1.98 8.54
N THR A 185 42.91 -1.64 7.53
CA THR A 185 43.62 -0.35 7.48
C THR A 185 42.89 0.71 6.66
N GLY A 186 41.93 0.30 5.81
CA GLY A 186 41.26 1.14 4.83
C GLY A 186 42.15 1.64 3.69
N LYS A 187 43.35 1.07 3.55
CA LYS A 187 44.30 1.43 2.49
C LYS A 187 44.12 0.47 1.30
N PRO A 188 44.62 0.83 0.10
CA PRO A 188 44.73 -0.12 -1.00
C PRO A 188 45.42 -1.41 -0.55
N ALA A 189 44.83 -2.56 -0.90
CA ALA A 189 45.45 -3.84 -0.59
C ALA A 189 46.78 -4.01 -1.37
N PRO A 190 47.71 -4.85 -0.89
CA PRO A 190 48.95 -5.12 -1.61
C PRO A 190 48.70 -5.62 -3.04
N GLY A 191 49.23 -4.90 -4.03
CA GLY A 191 49.10 -5.23 -5.45
C GLY A 191 47.78 -4.79 -6.11
N SER A 192 46.90 -4.12 -5.37
CA SER A 192 45.66 -3.53 -5.87
C SER A 192 45.91 -2.17 -6.54
N GLU A 193 45.25 -1.94 -7.67
CA GLU A 193 45.25 -0.67 -8.41
C GLU A 193 44.00 0.17 -8.08
N VAL A 194 43.38 -0.03 -6.90
CA VAL A 194 42.07 0.57 -6.56
C VAL A 194 41.99 2.09 -6.67
N LEU A 195 43.09 2.80 -6.44
CA LEU A 195 43.12 4.26 -6.60
C LEU A 195 43.00 4.69 -8.07
N GLU A 196 43.64 3.95 -8.98
CA GLU A 196 43.49 4.17 -10.42
C GLU A 196 42.07 3.79 -10.86
N ILE A 197 41.55 2.66 -10.37
CA ILE A 197 40.17 2.23 -10.64
C ILE A 197 39.18 3.33 -10.23
N GLN A 198 39.30 3.85 -9.00
CA GLN A 198 38.46 4.94 -8.52
C GLN A 198 38.57 6.18 -9.42
N ALA A 199 39.78 6.60 -9.78
CA ALA A 199 39.99 7.78 -10.63
C ALA A 199 39.34 7.62 -12.02
N VAL A 200 39.44 6.43 -12.62
CA VAL A 200 38.80 6.10 -13.91
C VAL A 200 37.29 6.16 -13.79
N LEU A 201 36.72 5.49 -12.78
CA LEU A 201 35.28 5.40 -12.58
C LEU A 201 34.67 6.77 -12.23
N GLU A 202 35.27 7.54 -11.33
CA GLU A 202 34.78 8.86 -10.93
C GLU A 202 34.81 9.85 -12.09
N LYS A 203 35.87 9.81 -12.92
CA LYS A 203 35.92 10.59 -14.17
C LYS A 203 34.82 10.17 -15.14
N GLY A 204 34.59 8.87 -15.30
CA GLY A 204 33.51 8.33 -16.14
C GLY A 204 32.13 8.77 -15.65
N LEU A 205 31.85 8.65 -14.35
CA LEU A 205 30.59 9.06 -13.73
C LEU A 205 30.34 10.57 -13.86
N ALA A 206 31.38 11.40 -13.74
CA ALA A 206 31.31 12.84 -13.94
C ALA A 206 31.09 13.26 -15.41
N SER A 207 31.25 12.34 -16.37
CA SER A 207 31.10 12.61 -17.80
C SER A 207 29.63 12.50 -18.23
N LYS A 208 29.29 13.09 -19.38
CA LYS A 208 27.91 13.06 -19.91
C LYS A 208 27.48 11.60 -20.18
N GLY A 209 26.38 11.16 -19.57
CA GLY A 209 25.91 9.77 -19.66
C GLY A 209 26.47 8.84 -18.58
N GLY A 210 27.41 9.31 -17.75
CA GLY A 210 28.09 8.48 -16.74
C GLY A 210 27.13 7.82 -15.74
N TYR A 211 26.20 8.59 -15.19
CA TYR A 211 25.15 8.07 -14.28
C TYR A 211 24.03 7.28 -14.97
N GLN A 212 24.11 7.09 -16.28
CA GLN A 212 23.25 6.17 -17.04
C GLN A 212 24.00 4.89 -17.45
N HIS A 213 25.31 4.82 -17.19
CA HIS A 213 26.16 3.74 -17.66
C HIS A 213 26.26 2.61 -16.62
N ILE A 214 25.51 1.53 -16.84
CA ILE A 214 25.39 0.41 -15.89
C ILE A 214 26.75 -0.19 -15.46
N GLY A 215 27.70 -0.34 -16.38
CA GLY A 215 29.02 -0.91 -16.05
C GLY A 215 29.87 -0.01 -15.14
N LEU A 216 29.72 1.32 -15.22
CA LEU A 216 30.44 2.24 -14.34
C LEU A 216 29.81 2.26 -12.94
N LEU A 217 28.48 2.29 -12.89
CA LEU A 217 27.71 2.27 -11.65
C LEU A 217 27.98 0.98 -10.86
N HIS A 218 27.90 -0.16 -11.54
CA HIS A 218 28.16 -1.48 -10.96
C HIS A 218 29.58 -1.59 -10.41
N ALA A 219 30.60 -1.30 -11.24
CA ALA A 219 31.99 -1.38 -10.81
C ALA A 219 32.29 -0.43 -9.64
N TYR A 220 31.69 0.78 -9.62
CA TYR A 220 31.92 1.74 -8.54
C TYR A 220 31.33 1.28 -7.20
N ILE A 221 30.22 0.54 -7.21
CA ILE A 221 29.67 -0.09 -5.99
C ILE A 221 30.66 -1.11 -5.43
N HIS A 222 31.14 -2.05 -6.24
CA HIS A 222 32.16 -3.03 -5.80
C HIS A 222 33.46 -2.39 -5.31
N VAL A 223 33.87 -1.30 -5.94
CA VAL A 223 35.08 -0.57 -5.53
C VAL A 223 34.88 0.14 -4.19
N THR A 224 33.66 0.55 -3.85
CA THR A 224 33.38 1.34 -2.63
C THR A 224 32.96 0.49 -1.43
N GLU A 225 32.36 -0.69 -1.64
CA GLU A 225 31.83 -1.55 -0.56
C GLU A 225 32.89 -1.98 0.48
N MET A 226 34.10 -2.33 0.04
CA MET A 226 35.18 -2.75 0.93
C MET A 226 35.95 -1.58 1.55
N SER A 227 35.63 -0.34 1.18
CA SER A 227 36.36 0.85 1.63
C SER A 227 35.94 1.30 3.03
N ASN A 228 36.65 2.28 3.58
CA ASN A 228 36.24 2.94 4.83
C ASN A 228 35.09 3.94 4.64
N GLU A 229 34.68 4.22 3.41
CA GLU A 229 33.64 5.20 3.07
C GLU A 229 32.67 4.61 2.03
N PRO A 230 31.96 3.50 2.34
CA PRO A 230 30.98 2.91 1.43
C PRO A 230 29.88 3.90 1.01
N GLU A 231 29.66 4.96 1.81
CA GLU A 231 28.71 6.03 1.53
C GLU A 231 29.01 6.77 0.21
N LYS A 232 30.26 6.75 -0.28
CA LYS A 232 30.62 7.34 -1.58
C LYS A 232 29.90 6.69 -2.76
N GLY A 233 29.59 5.40 -2.65
CA GLY A 233 28.88 4.66 -3.70
C GLY A 233 27.36 4.90 -3.73
N LEU A 234 26.77 5.57 -2.73
CA LEU A 234 25.31 5.66 -2.59
C LEU A 234 24.62 6.36 -3.77
N LEU A 235 25.26 7.37 -4.35
CA LEU A 235 24.71 8.04 -5.53
C LEU A 235 24.69 7.09 -6.74
N ALA A 236 25.77 6.32 -6.95
CA ALA A 236 25.81 5.32 -8.01
C ALA A 236 24.76 4.22 -7.79
N ALA A 237 24.59 3.76 -6.54
CA ALA A 237 23.54 2.82 -6.16
C ALA A 237 22.13 3.36 -6.43
N GLU A 238 21.86 4.65 -6.17
CA GLU A 238 20.56 5.26 -6.47
C GLU A 238 20.25 5.27 -7.97
N TYR A 239 21.21 5.69 -8.80
CA TYR A 239 21.02 5.66 -10.26
C TYR A 239 20.86 4.24 -10.78
N LEU A 240 21.63 3.28 -10.26
CA LEU A 240 21.53 1.89 -10.70
C LEU A 240 20.15 1.29 -10.40
N ARG A 241 19.53 1.61 -9.26
CA ARG A 241 18.16 1.15 -8.94
C ARG A 241 17.11 1.54 -9.96
N GLY A 242 17.26 2.70 -10.59
CA GLY A 242 16.34 3.18 -11.63
C GLY A 242 16.56 2.52 -12.99
N LEU A 243 17.68 1.81 -13.18
CA LEU A 243 18.09 1.19 -14.45
C LEU A 243 18.00 -0.34 -14.40
N ALA A 244 18.18 -0.92 -13.22
CA ALA A 244 18.20 -2.34 -12.99
C ALA A 244 16.78 -2.94 -13.04
N ASN A 245 16.34 -3.22 -14.27
CA ASN A 245 15.07 -3.84 -14.60
C ASN A 245 15.14 -5.37 -14.35
N GLU A 246 15.20 -6.19 -15.40
CA GLU A 246 15.13 -7.66 -15.31
C GLU A 246 16.51 -8.35 -15.29
N ALA A 247 17.55 -7.64 -14.86
CA ALA A 247 18.87 -8.21 -14.61
C ALA A 247 19.07 -8.35 -13.10
N GLY A 248 18.88 -9.57 -12.56
CA GLY A 248 18.84 -9.86 -11.12
C GLY A 248 20.01 -9.27 -10.35
N HIS A 249 21.24 -9.63 -10.74
CA HIS A 249 22.43 -9.12 -10.07
C HIS A 249 22.55 -7.58 -10.08
N LEU A 250 22.22 -6.89 -11.18
CA LEU A 250 22.23 -5.41 -11.21
C LEU A 250 21.19 -4.81 -10.26
N ALA A 251 20.04 -5.46 -10.10
CA ALA A 251 18.98 -5.03 -9.19
C ALA A 251 19.38 -5.26 -7.73
N HIS A 252 20.16 -6.31 -7.48
CA HIS A 252 20.77 -6.63 -6.20
C HIS A 252 21.85 -5.62 -5.81
N MET A 253 22.80 -5.28 -6.70
CA MET A 253 24.01 -4.51 -6.40
C MET A 253 23.88 -3.34 -5.41
N PRO A 254 22.85 -2.48 -5.47
CA PRO A 254 22.65 -1.43 -4.47
C PRO A 254 22.56 -1.93 -3.00
N SER A 255 22.15 -3.17 -2.75
CA SER A 255 22.02 -3.75 -1.41
C SER A 255 23.35 -3.94 -0.69
N HIS A 256 24.45 -4.11 -1.45
CA HIS A 256 25.79 -4.23 -0.87
C HIS A 256 26.11 -3.03 0.03
N LEU A 257 25.80 -1.82 -0.45
CA LEU A 257 25.99 -0.59 0.33
C LEU A 257 24.91 -0.41 1.39
N ASP A 258 23.65 -0.76 1.09
CA ASP A 258 22.53 -0.66 2.05
C ASP A 258 22.82 -1.43 3.34
N ILE A 259 23.32 -2.67 3.23
CA ILE A 259 23.66 -3.51 4.38
C ILE A 259 24.78 -2.85 5.20
N LEU A 260 25.82 -2.34 4.54
CA LEU A 260 26.96 -1.69 5.21
C LEU A 260 26.58 -0.38 5.91
N ILE A 261 25.60 0.37 5.42
CA ILE A 261 25.12 1.61 6.06
C ILE A 261 23.95 1.36 7.02
N GLY A 262 23.46 0.12 7.14
CA GLY A 262 22.37 -0.24 8.02
C GLY A 262 20.97 0.14 7.51
N ASP A 263 20.77 0.27 6.18
CA ASP A 263 19.44 0.42 5.57
C ASP A 263 18.91 -0.94 5.10
N TYR A 264 18.68 -1.84 6.06
CA TYR A 264 18.21 -3.20 5.80
C TYR A 264 16.89 -3.24 5.04
N ARG A 265 16.02 -2.23 5.17
CA ARG A 265 14.76 -2.14 4.44
C ARG A 265 14.99 -1.96 2.93
N ARG A 266 15.92 -1.10 2.53
CA ARG A 266 16.27 -0.94 1.11
C ARG A 266 16.99 -2.17 0.57
N ALA A 267 17.82 -2.81 1.39
CA ALA A 267 18.46 -4.08 1.03
C ALA A 267 17.41 -5.17 0.75
N ILE A 268 16.42 -5.35 1.64
CA ILE A 268 15.30 -6.29 1.44
C ILE A 268 14.56 -5.97 0.14
N SER A 269 14.26 -4.69 -0.11
CA SER A 269 13.54 -4.28 -1.32
C SER A 269 14.32 -4.52 -2.61
N ALA A 270 15.64 -4.27 -2.63
CA ALA A 270 16.49 -4.52 -3.79
C ALA A 270 16.59 -6.01 -4.08
N ASN A 271 16.90 -6.79 -3.06
CA ASN A 271 17.05 -8.24 -3.16
C ASN A 271 15.74 -8.95 -3.56
N THR A 272 14.59 -8.49 -3.07
CA THR A 272 13.29 -9.04 -3.49
C THR A 272 13.07 -8.84 -4.99
N LYS A 273 13.45 -7.67 -5.54
CA LYS A 273 13.35 -7.41 -6.98
C LYS A 273 14.33 -8.28 -7.78
N ALA A 274 15.55 -8.42 -7.27
CA ALA A 274 16.59 -9.24 -7.88
C ALA A 274 16.18 -10.71 -7.99
N VAL A 275 15.70 -11.29 -6.88
CA VAL A 275 15.14 -12.64 -6.82
C VAL A 275 13.99 -12.81 -7.83
N ASN A 276 13.05 -11.86 -7.90
CA ASN A 276 11.95 -11.95 -8.87
C ASN A 276 12.44 -11.92 -10.33
N ALA A 277 13.44 -11.10 -10.64
CA ALA A 277 14.05 -11.06 -11.97
C ALA A 277 14.76 -12.39 -12.30
N ASP A 278 15.44 -12.99 -11.33
CA ASP A 278 16.12 -14.27 -11.50
C ASP A 278 15.17 -15.46 -11.64
N GLU A 279 14.05 -15.48 -10.92
CA GLU A 279 13.02 -16.50 -11.11
C GLU A 279 12.41 -16.42 -12.52
N LYS A 280 12.24 -15.20 -13.05
CA LYS A 280 11.85 -15.02 -14.46
C LYS A 280 12.94 -15.55 -15.41
N PHE A 281 14.22 -15.23 -15.14
CA PHE A 281 15.34 -15.72 -15.94
C PHE A 281 15.35 -17.25 -16.02
N VAL A 282 15.22 -17.93 -14.88
CA VAL A 282 15.25 -19.39 -14.80
C VAL A 282 14.05 -20.03 -15.46
N ALA A 283 12.87 -19.44 -15.33
CA ALA A 283 11.68 -19.91 -16.05
C ALA A 283 11.87 -19.91 -17.59
N LEU A 284 12.71 -19.00 -18.12
CA LEU A 284 12.94 -18.84 -19.56
C LEU A 284 14.24 -19.48 -20.08
N ARG A 285 15.26 -19.63 -19.23
CA ARG A 285 16.61 -20.10 -19.61
C ARG A 285 17.04 -21.39 -18.91
N GLY A 286 16.33 -21.80 -17.87
CA GLY A 286 16.76 -22.85 -16.96
C GLY A 286 17.77 -22.36 -15.93
N GLY A 287 18.24 -23.28 -15.10
CA GLY A 287 19.31 -23.06 -14.12
C GLY A 287 20.38 -24.15 -14.25
N GLY A 288 21.26 -24.24 -13.25
CA GLY A 288 22.29 -25.28 -13.16
C GLY A 288 23.64 -24.90 -13.77
N ASP A 289 23.80 -23.67 -14.23
CA ASP A 289 25.09 -23.07 -14.58
C ASP A 289 25.66 -22.23 -13.42
N PHE A 290 26.81 -21.59 -13.66
CA PHE A 290 27.48 -20.74 -12.68
C PHE A 290 26.63 -19.52 -12.27
N TYR A 291 25.69 -19.05 -13.11
CA TYR A 291 24.81 -17.93 -12.74
C TYR A 291 23.88 -18.28 -11.57
N THR A 292 23.62 -19.57 -11.35
CA THR A 292 22.89 -20.06 -10.16
C THR A 292 23.51 -19.56 -8.85
N ILE A 293 24.83 -19.37 -8.78
CA ILE A 293 25.50 -18.83 -7.58
C ILE A 293 25.08 -17.39 -7.30
N TYR A 294 24.96 -16.55 -8.34
CA TYR A 294 24.49 -15.17 -8.21
C TYR A 294 23.05 -15.11 -7.73
N ARG A 295 22.20 -15.99 -8.28
CA ARG A 295 20.82 -16.10 -7.79
C ARG A 295 20.77 -16.44 -6.29
N MET A 296 21.59 -17.40 -5.87
CA MET A 296 21.63 -17.81 -4.47
C MET A 296 22.23 -16.73 -3.57
N HIS A 297 23.16 -15.94 -4.09
CA HIS A 297 23.68 -14.74 -3.43
C HIS A 297 22.58 -13.70 -3.21
N ASP A 298 21.73 -13.44 -4.20
CA ASP A 298 20.61 -12.49 -4.08
C ASP A 298 19.60 -12.95 -3.01
N TYR A 299 19.26 -14.24 -2.98
CA TYR A 299 18.48 -14.82 -1.87
C TYR A 299 19.20 -14.70 -0.52
N HIS A 300 20.51 -14.94 -0.48
CA HIS A 300 21.29 -14.92 0.77
C HIS A 300 21.33 -13.52 1.37
N SER A 301 21.56 -12.49 0.56
CA SER A 301 21.52 -11.09 0.97
C SER A 301 20.12 -10.65 1.41
N LEU A 302 19.06 -11.14 0.74
CA LEU A 302 17.68 -10.95 1.21
C LEU A 302 17.49 -11.47 2.63
N ILE A 303 17.87 -12.73 2.87
CA ILE A 303 17.74 -13.40 4.17
C ILE A 303 18.54 -12.66 5.23
N TYR A 304 19.79 -12.28 4.91
CA TYR A 304 20.68 -11.58 5.82
C TYR A 304 20.08 -10.24 6.26
N ALA A 305 19.64 -9.41 5.31
CA ALA A 305 19.01 -8.13 5.61
C ALA A 305 17.72 -8.31 6.43
N ALA A 306 16.90 -9.31 6.10
CA ALA A 306 15.69 -9.64 6.86
C ALA A 306 15.99 -10.09 8.31
N MET A 307 17.03 -10.89 8.53
CA MET A 307 17.46 -11.28 9.88
C MET A 307 17.87 -10.06 10.72
N PHE A 308 18.58 -9.09 10.13
CA PHE A 308 19.05 -7.88 10.81
C PHE A 308 17.96 -6.83 11.00
N ALA A 309 16.91 -6.86 10.18
CA ALA A 309 15.70 -6.07 10.33
C ALA A 309 14.66 -6.70 11.27
N GLY A 310 14.89 -7.92 11.76
CA GLY A 310 13.93 -8.63 12.61
C GLY A 310 12.69 -9.15 11.86
N GLN A 311 12.83 -9.47 10.56
CA GLN A 311 11.76 -9.99 9.71
C GLN A 311 11.86 -11.52 9.51
N TYR A 312 11.40 -12.28 10.50
CA TYR A 312 11.39 -13.73 10.49
C TYR A 312 10.61 -14.31 9.32
N ALA A 313 9.42 -13.78 9.00
CA ALA A 313 8.58 -14.31 7.93
C ALA A 313 9.24 -14.14 6.56
N VAL A 314 9.91 -13.00 6.33
CA VAL A 314 10.65 -12.74 5.09
C VAL A 314 11.87 -13.66 4.99
N SER A 315 12.65 -13.80 6.06
CA SER A 315 13.78 -14.74 6.08
C SER A 315 13.35 -16.18 5.80
N MET A 316 12.26 -16.64 6.41
CA MET A 316 11.76 -18.01 6.23
C MET A 316 11.22 -18.26 4.81
N LYS A 317 10.47 -17.31 4.25
CA LYS A 317 9.98 -17.43 2.87
C LYS A 317 11.15 -17.48 1.88
N ALA A 318 12.13 -16.60 2.03
CA ALA A 318 13.28 -16.54 1.15
C ALA A 318 14.16 -17.81 1.25
N VAL A 319 14.35 -18.37 2.45
CA VAL A 319 15.13 -19.62 2.59
C VAL A 319 14.39 -20.84 2.02
N GLU A 320 13.06 -20.89 2.12
CA GLU A 320 12.27 -21.95 1.48
C GLU A 320 12.43 -21.92 -0.03
N GLN A 321 12.38 -20.73 -0.63
CA GLN A 321 12.60 -20.56 -2.07
C GLN A 321 14.05 -20.88 -2.48
N MET A 322 15.03 -20.41 -1.70
CA MET A 322 16.45 -20.71 -1.92
C MET A 322 16.71 -22.22 -1.90
N GLU A 323 16.16 -22.94 -0.91
CA GLU A 323 16.32 -24.39 -0.84
C GLU A 323 15.69 -25.09 -2.05
N LEU A 324 14.50 -24.68 -2.48
CA LEU A 324 13.85 -25.22 -3.68
C LEU A 324 14.64 -24.94 -4.96
N ALA A 325 15.33 -23.80 -5.04
CA ALA A 325 16.14 -23.39 -6.17
C ALA A 325 17.49 -24.14 -6.28
N ILE A 326 17.83 -24.96 -5.28
CA ILE A 326 19.03 -25.81 -5.26
C ILE A 326 18.59 -27.27 -5.09
N PRO A 327 18.13 -27.93 -6.17
CA PRO A 327 17.83 -29.36 -6.14
C PRO A 327 19.12 -30.19 -5.99
N ASP A 328 19.01 -31.39 -5.40
CA ASP A 328 20.18 -32.24 -5.21
C ASP A 328 20.85 -32.63 -6.55
N GLU A 329 20.10 -32.66 -7.65
CA GLU A 329 20.60 -32.91 -9.00
C GLU A 329 21.68 -31.90 -9.41
N ASP A 330 21.47 -30.62 -9.11
CA ASP A 330 22.43 -29.56 -9.42
C ASP A 330 23.70 -29.72 -8.57
N LEU A 331 23.55 -30.07 -7.29
CA LEU A 331 24.68 -30.33 -6.40
C LEU A 331 25.52 -31.55 -6.82
N ARG A 332 24.95 -32.47 -7.60
CA ARG A 332 25.67 -33.66 -8.10
C ARG A 332 26.45 -33.40 -9.40
N ILE A 333 26.38 -32.20 -9.96
CA ILE A 333 27.22 -31.81 -11.11
C ILE A 333 28.68 -31.73 -10.65
N GLU A 334 29.54 -32.57 -11.26
CA GLU A 334 30.97 -32.66 -10.92
C GLU A 334 31.84 -31.61 -11.62
N SER A 335 31.37 -31.03 -12.74
CA SER A 335 32.11 -30.03 -13.53
C SER A 335 31.15 -29.04 -14.20
N PRO A 336 31.15 -27.76 -13.79
CA PRO A 336 31.83 -27.24 -12.60
C PRO A 336 31.36 -27.96 -11.32
N PRO A 337 32.20 -28.08 -10.27
CA PRO A 337 31.85 -28.80 -9.05
C PRO A 337 30.80 -28.03 -8.25
N MET A 338 29.53 -28.12 -8.65
CA MET A 338 28.45 -27.26 -8.15
C MET A 338 28.20 -27.43 -6.65
N ALA A 339 28.43 -28.63 -6.11
CA ALA A 339 28.39 -28.89 -4.68
C ALA A 339 29.32 -27.93 -3.91
N ASP A 340 30.54 -27.71 -4.41
CA ASP A 340 31.53 -26.87 -3.74
C ASP A 340 31.09 -25.41 -3.61
N TRP A 341 30.24 -24.94 -4.54
CA TRP A 341 29.78 -23.55 -4.59
C TRP A 341 28.39 -23.33 -3.98
N LEU A 342 27.48 -24.30 -4.11
CA LEU A 342 26.06 -24.10 -3.78
C LEU A 342 25.62 -24.70 -2.45
N GLU A 343 26.30 -25.72 -1.93
CA GLU A 343 25.78 -26.46 -0.77
C GLU A 343 25.68 -25.60 0.49
N THR A 344 26.54 -24.58 0.64
CA THR A 344 26.50 -23.66 1.79
C THR A 344 25.16 -22.95 1.93
N PHE A 345 24.49 -22.60 0.83
CA PHE A 345 23.20 -21.92 0.82
C PHE A 345 22.07 -22.82 1.38
N ARG A 346 22.19 -24.15 1.27
CA ARG A 346 21.28 -25.12 1.90
C ARG A 346 21.40 -25.16 3.43
N SER A 347 22.45 -24.55 3.99
CA SER A 347 22.70 -24.51 5.43
C SER A 347 22.20 -23.24 6.14
N VAL A 348 21.50 -22.35 5.42
CA VAL A 348 21.07 -21.03 5.93
C VAL A 348 19.92 -21.12 6.95
N ARG A 349 18.96 -22.04 6.77
CA ARG A 349 17.76 -22.14 7.63
C ARG A 349 18.08 -22.26 9.14
N PRO A 350 19.01 -23.13 9.58
CA PRO A 350 19.44 -23.17 10.98
C PRO A 350 19.86 -21.83 11.56
N HIS A 351 20.55 -20.97 10.79
CA HIS A 351 20.93 -19.64 11.25
C HIS A 351 19.71 -18.73 11.45
N ILE A 352 18.69 -18.79 10.59
CA ILE A 352 17.46 -18.02 10.81
C ILE A 352 16.83 -18.46 12.13
N LEU A 353 16.66 -19.78 12.33
CA LEU A 353 16.02 -20.32 13.52
C LEU A 353 16.77 -19.94 14.81
N ILE A 354 18.11 -19.97 14.81
CA ILE A 354 18.92 -19.54 15.96
C ILE A 354 18.67 -18.07 16.27
N ARG A 355 18.68 -17.19 15.25
CA ARG A 355 18.55 -15.74 15.45
C ARG A 355 17.24 -15.40 16.16
N PHE A 356 16.17 -16.06 15.76
CA PHE A 356 14.82 -15.83 16.27
C PHE A 356 14.46 -16.73 17.47
N GLY A 357 15.39 -17.56 17.94
CA GLY A 357 15.20 -18.42 19.12
C GLY A 357 14.16 -19.52 18.95
N LYS A 358 14.06 -20.09 17.75
CA LYS A 358 13.14 -21.20 17.43
C LYS A 358 13.73 -22.55 17.87
N TRP A 359 14.00 -22.68 19.17
CA TRP A 359 14.79 -23.80 19.73
C TRP A 359 14.16 -25.17 19.49
N GLU A 360 12.85 -25.27 19.69
CA GLU A 360 12.09 -26.51 19.48
C GLU A 360 12.09 -26.91 17.99
N GLU A 361 11.89 -25.96 17.08
CA GLU A 361 11.94 -26.21 15.63
C GLU A 361 13.33 -26.71 15.18
N ILE A 362 14.40 -26.18 15.77
CA ILE A 362 15.77 -26.64 15.52
C ILE A 362 15.95 -28.09 15.99
N ILE A 363 15.46 -28.43 17.19
CA ILE A 363 15.55 -29.78 17.73
C ILE A 363 14.82 -30.78 16.83
N ASP A 364 13.65 -30.39 16.33
CA ASP A 364 12.80 -31.21 15.45
C ASP A 364 13.30 -31.26 14.00
N THR A 365 14.23 -30.38 13.62
CA THR A 365 14.77 -30.33 12.24
C THR A 365 15.41 -31.67 11.87
N PRO A 366 14.93 -32.39 10.85
CA PRO A 366 15.52 -33.66 10.44
C PRO A 366 16.88 -33.43 9.77
N LEU A 367 17.78 -34.40 9.91
CA LEU A 367 19.02 -34.40 9.15
C LEU A 367 18.74 -34.72 7.66
N PRO A 368 19.54 -34.20 6.73
CA PRO A 368 19.43 -34.56 5.32
C PRO A 368 19.58 -36.07 5.09
N LYS A 369 18.88 -36.61 4.08
CA LYS A 369 18.99 -38.03 3.71
C LYS A 369 20.40 -38.37 3.22
N ASP A 370 20.97 -37.52 2.37
CA ASP A 370 22.33 -37.65 1.85
C ASP A 370 23.28 -36.70 2.59
N GLN A 371 23.71 -37.11 3.79
CA GLN A 371 24.64 -36.32 4.61
C GLN A 371 26.04 -36.20 4.02
N LYS A 372 26.38 -37.00 2.99
CA LYS A 372 27.67 -36.89 2.31
C LYS A 372 27.64 -35.76 1.29
N LEU A 373 26.54 -35.66 0.54
CA LEU A 373 26.32 -34.55 -0.38
C LEU A 373 26.08 -33.23 0.38
N LEU A 374 25.25 -33.27 1.42
CA LEU A 374 24.85 -32.13 2.25
C LEU A 374 25.64 -32.09 3.57
N CYS A 375 26.97 -32.17 3.46
CA CYS A 375 27.89 -32.30 4.58
C CYS A 375 27.99 -31.03 5.46
N VAL A 376 28.03 -29.84 4.84
CA VAL A 376 28.03 -28.54 5.53
C VAL A 376 26.68 -28.37 6.22
N THR A 377 25.58 -28.63 5.49
CA THR A 377 24.22 -28.53 6.04
C THR A 377 24.02 -29.44 7.26
N THR A 378 24.54 -30.68 7.19
CA THR A 378 24.50 -31.63 8.30
C THR A 378 25.27 -31.12 9.52
N ALA A 379 26.46 -30.56 9.32
CA ALA A 379 27.24 -29.97 10.41
C ALA A 379 26.48 -28.78 11.02
N THR A 380 25.98 -27.84 10.21
CA THR A 380 25.26 -26.66 10.70
C THR A 380 23.99 -27.02 11.48
N ILE A 381 23.25 -28.07 11.09
CA ILE A 381 22.09 -28.55 11.86
C ILE A 381 22.51 -29.09 13.24
N HIS A 382 23.59 -29.88 13.32
CA HIS A 382 24.10 -30.35 14.62
C HIS A 382 24.57 -29.21 15.51
N TYR A 383 25.28 -28.23 14.93
CA TYR A 383 25.65 -27.00 15.63
C TYR A 383 24.42 -26.29 16.21
N ALA A 384 23.39 -26.07 15.38
CA ALA A 384 22.18 -25.39 15.80
C ALA A 384 21.45 -26.17 16.91
N LYS A 385 21.34 -27.50 16.79
CA LYS A 385 20.76 -28.35 17.84
C LYS A 385 21.55 -28.26 19.14
N GLY A 386 22.89 -28.23 19.07
CA GLY A 386 23.74 -28.02 20.23
C GLY A 386 23.45 -26.70 20.95
N VAL A 387 23.36 -25.60 20.19
CA VAL A 387 22.99 -24.28 20.72
C VAL A 387 21.58 -24.30 21.31
N ALA A 388 20.61 -24.90 20.63
CA ALA A 388 19.22 -24.99 21.09
C ALA A 388 19.10 -25.77 22.41
N TYR A 389 19.73 -26.95 22.51
CA TYR A 389 19.74 -27.70 23.76
C TYR A 389 20.46 -26.95 24.89
N ALA A 390 21.56 -26.25 24.59
CA ALA A 390 22.25 -25.42 25.58
C ALA A 390 21.34 -24.28 26.07
N ALA A 391 20.70 -23.54 25.16
CA ALA A 391 19.76 -22.46 25.48
C ALA A 391 18.57 -22.95 26.34
N LEU A 392 18.10 -24.18 26.11
CA LEU A 392 17.04 -24.81 26.90
C LEU A 392 17.53 -25.45 28.22
N GLY A 393 18.83 -25.36 28.53
CA GLY A 393 19.44 -25.89 29.76
C GLY A 393 19.70 -27.40 29.73
N ASN A 394 19.53 -28.07 28.59
CA ASN A 394 19.82 -29.49 28.43
C ASN A 394 21.29 -29.71 28.04
N VAL A 395 22.18 -29.58 29.03
CA VAL A 395 23.63 -29.66 28.86
C VAL A 395 24.09 -31.02 28.31
N GLU A 396 23.43 -32.12 28.68
CA GLU A 396 23.80 -33.47 28.23
C GLU A 396 23.54 -33.66 26.73
N GLU A 397 22.35 -33.28 26.26
CA GLU A 397 22.04 -33.36 24.83
C GLU A 397 22.85 -32.34 24.01
N ALA A 398 23.09 -31.14 24.55
CA ALA A 398 23.97 -30.16 23.90
C ALA A 398 25.40 -30.70 23.71
N ALA A 399 25.95 -31.39 24.71
CA ALA A 399 27.26 -32.05 24.60
C ALA A 399 27.26 -33.18 23.55
N LYS A 400 26.18 -33.98 23.47
CA LYS A 400 26.05 -35.00 22.42
C LYS A 400 25.99 -34.37 21.02
N GLN A 401 25.22 -33.29 20.85
CA GLN A 401 25.14 -32.59 19.57
C GLN A 401 26.47 -31.93 19.19
N ARG A 402 27.25 -31.45 20.16
CA ARG A 402 28.62 -30.99 19.94
C ARG A 402 29.52 -32.08 19.37
N ASP A 403 29.51 -33.28 19.96
CA ASP A 403 30.32 -34.40 19.44
C ASP A 403 29.88 -34.81 18.03
N LEU A 404 28.56 -34.81 17.76
CA LEU A 404 28.00 -35.07 16.42
C LEU A 404 28.36 -33.97 15.41
N PHE A 405 28.38 -32.71 15.83
CA PHE A 405 28.82 -31.58 15.03
C PHE A 405 30.28 -31.74 14.62
N LEU A 406 31.18 -32.07 15.56
CA LEU A 406 32.60 -32.28 15.28
C LEU A 406 32.80 -33.42 14.27
N ALA A 407 32.13 -34.55 14.49
CA ALA A 407 32.16 -35.67 13.56
C ALA A 407 31.58 -35.33 12.17
N ALA A 408 30.57 -34.45 12.10
CA ALA A 408 30.02 -33.96 10.84
C ALA A 408 30.98 -33.00 10.12
N ARG A 409 31.61 -32.08 10.86
CA ARG A 409 32.61 -31.15 10.34
C ARG A 409 33.80 -31.88 9.72
N ASP A 410 34.30 -32.94 10.35
CA ASP A 410 35.42 -33.74 9.83
C ASP A 410 35.13 -34.38 8.46
N ARG A 411 33.85 -34.47 8.06
CA ARG A 411 33.42 -34.97 6.75
C ARG A 411 33.36 -33.88 5.67
N VAL A 412 33.43 -32.60 6.05
CA VAL A 412 33.35 -31.47 5.11
C VAL A 412 34.67 -31.34 4.35
N PRO A 413 34.67 -31.47 3.00
CA PRO A 413 35.87 -31.28 2.21
C PRO A 413 36.39 -29.84 2.28
N PRO A 414 37.71 -29.61 2.21
CA PRO A 414 38.28 -28.26 2.15
C PRO A 414 37.91 -27.49 0.88
N THR A 415 37.30 -28.15 -0.11
CA THR A 415 36.82 -27.54 -1.35
C THR A 415 35.47 -26.83 -1.19
N ARG A 416 34.69 -27.13 -0.13
CA ARG A 416 33.40 -26.47 0.09
C ARG A 416 33.60 -25.00 0.43
N SER A 417 32.99 -24.13 -0.37
CA SER A 417 33.20 -22.69 -0.31
C SER A 417 31.98 -21.95 0.26
N ALA A 418 32.27 -21.00 1.14
CA ALA A 418 31.38 -19.89 1.51
C ALA A 418 32.04 -18.62 0.98
N TYR A 419 32.10 -18.52 -0.35
CA TYR A 419 33.03 -17.67 -1.09
C TYR A 419 33.03 -16.21 -0.59
N PRO A 420 34.22 -15.59 -0.39
CA PRO A 420 35.57 -16.08 -0.69
C PRO A 420 36.21 -16.90 0.45
N ASN A 421 35.43 -17.31 1.47
CA ASN A 421 35.89 -18.15 2.58
C ASN A 421 35.68 -19.65 2.30
N ASN A 422 36.32 -20.51 3.11
CA ASN A 422 36.00 -21.94 3.11
C ASN A 422 34.94 -22.24 4.17
N CYS A 423 34.07 -23.23 3.91
CA CYS A 423 33.05 -23.65 4.88
C CYS A 423 33.69 -24.16 6.19
N LEU A 424 34.89 -24.75 6.14
CA LEU A 424 35.60 -25.18 7.34
C LEU A 424 35.92 -24.00 8.28
N ASP A 425 36.41 -22.88 7.73
CA ASP A 425 36.73 -21.67 8.50
C ASP A 425 35.47 -21.11 9.17
N VAL A 426 34.33 -21.11 8.47
CA VAL A 426 33.03 -20.70 9.01
C VAL A 426 32.55 -21.64 10.13
N LEU A 427 32.78 -22.96 9.98
CA LEU A 427 32.43 -23.95 11.00
C LEU A 427 33.36 -23.89 12.23
N GLU A 428 34.56 -23.31 12.14
CA GLU A 428 35.39 -23.01 13.33
C GLU A 428 34.75 -21.92 14.21
N VAL A 429 34.10 -20.93 13.61
CA VAL A 429 33.28 -19.95 14.35
C VAL A 429 32.16 -20.67 15.09
N ALA A 430 31.44 -21.57 14.41
CA ALA A 430 30.36 -22.37 14.98
C ALA A 430 30.84 -23.25 16.16
N GLU A 431 32.02 -23.88 16.05
CA GLU A 431 32.61 -24.68 17.13
C GLU A 431 32.84 -23.82 18.38
N ALA A 432 33.54 -22.68 18.22
CA ALA A 432 33.85 -21.80 19.34
C ALA A 432 32.58 -21.22 19.98
N MET A 433 31.58 -20.87 19.16
CA MET A 433 30.27 -20.41 19.63
C MET A 433 29.55 -21.48 20.45
N LEU A 434 29.48 -22.71 19.94
CA LEU A 434 28.82 -23.83 20.63
C LEU A 434 29.52 -24.20 21.95
N ASP A 435 30.85 -24.19 21.97
CA ASP A 435 31.64 -24.39 23.18
C ASP A 435 31.32 -23.32 24.24
N GLY A 436 31.23 -22.06 23.80
CA GLY A 436 30.84 -20.95 24.64
C GLY A 436 29.46 -21.13 25.27
N GLU A 437 28.44 -21.41 24.46
CA GLU A 437 27.07 -21.69 24.94
C GLU A 437 27.01 -22.86 25.92
N LEU A 438 27.70 -23.95 25.61
CA LEU A 438 27.70 -25.16 26.42
C LEU A 438 28.37 -24.92 27.78
N GLU A 439 29.56 -24.31 27.79
CA GLU A 439 30.30 -24.04 29.03
C GLU A 439 29.57 -23.01 29.91
N TYR A 440 28.87 -22.04 29.30
CA TYR A 440 28.06 -21.09 30.04
C TYR A 440 26.98 -21.81 30.85
N ARG A 441 26.28 -22.76 30.21
CA ARG A 441 25.19 -23.53 30.83
C ARG A 441 25.67 -24.62 31.78
N ARG A 442 26.95 -25.03 31.68
CA ARG A 442 27.66 -25.81 32.71
C ARG A 442 28.02 -25.01 33.96
N GLY A 443 27.90 -23.67 33.91
CA GLY A 443 28.30 -22.77 34.98
C GLY A 443 29.79 -22.37 34.94
N ASN A 444 30.53 -22.75 33.90
CA ASN A 444 31.94 -22.40 33.71
C ASN A 444 32.06 -21.03 33.02
N ILE A 445 31.55 -19.98 33.68
CA ILE A 445 31.28 -18.68 33.07
C ILE A 445 32.49 -18.03 32.38
N GLU A 446 33.67 -18.00 33.02
CA GLU A 446 34.83 -17.35 32.39
C GLU A 446 35.38 -18.16 31.20
N LEU A 447 35.35 -19.50 31.27
CA LEU A 447 35.73 -20.36 30.15
C LEU A 447 34.77 -20.18 28.97
N ALA A 448 33.47 -20.07 29.24
CA ALA A 448 32.47 -19.75 28.24
C ALA A 448 32.77 -18.43 27.52
N PHE A 449 33.12 -17.39 28.28
CA PHE A 449 33.50 -16.09 27.73
C PHE A 449 34.83 -16.13 26.96
N GLU A 450 35.78 -16.99 27.32
CA GLU A 450 36.99 -17.24 26.52
C GLU A 450 36.64 -17.84 25.15
N HIS A 451 35.76 -18.85 25.11
CA HIS A 451 35.29 -19.45 23.87
C HIS A 451 34.50 -18.47 22.99
N LEU A 452 33.61 -17.66 23.58
CA LEU A 452 32.85 -16.66 22.82
C LEU A 452 33.72 -15.54 22.27
N ARG A 453 34.75 -15.10 23.00
CA ARG A 453 35.77 -14.18 22.46
C ARG A 453 36.55 -14.80 21.30
N LYS A 454 36.95 -16.07 21.42
CA LYS A 454 37.56 -16.80 20.31
C LYS A 454 36.64 -16.87 19.09
N SER A 455 35.33 -17.08 19.30
CA SER A 455 34.35 -17.06 18.20
C SER A 455 34.27 -15.70 17.52
N ILE A 456 34.36 -14.60 18.29
CA ILE A 456 34.41 -13.23 17.74
C ILE A 456 35.68 -13.02 16.93
N ASP A 457 36.84 -13.42 17.45
CA ASP A 457 38.12 -13.28 16.75
C ASP A 457 38.12 -14.05 15.42
N LEU A 458 37.60 -15.28 15.42
CA LEU A 458 37.45 -16.09 14.20
C LEU A 458 36.50 -15.44 13.20
N ASP A 459 35.34 -14.94 13.64
CA ASP A 459 34.38 -14.22 12.78
C ASP A 459 35.00 -12.97 12.15
N ASP A 460 35.67 -12.13 12.96
CA ASP A 460 36.34 -10.92 12.51
C ASP A 460 37.49 -11.18 11.52
N ASP A 461 38.14 -12.34 11.63
CA ASP A 461 39.27 -12.76 10.81
C ASP A 461 38.86 -13.44 9.49
N LEU A 462 37.58 -13.81 9.32
CA LEU A 462 37.06 -14.24 8.01
C LEU A 462 37.29 -13.13 6.95
N HIS A 463 37.58 -13.55 5.73
CA HIS A 463 37.66 -12.63 4.59
C HIS A 463 36.34 -11.91 4.40
N TYR A 464 36.42 -10.64 4.00
CA TYR A 464 35.23 -9.87 3.68
C TYR A 464 34.42 -10.53 2.58
N ALA A 465 33.12 -10.66 2.84
CA ALA A 465 32.08 -11.12 1.94
C ALA A 465 30.87 -10.21 2.12
N GLU A 466 30.08 -10.07 1.07
CA GLU A 466 28.73 -9.50 1.14
C GLU A 466 27.72 -10.61 0.78
N PRO A 467 26.64 -10.78 1.55
CA PRO A 467 26.69 -10.62 3.01
C PRO A 467 27.80 -11.49 3.62
N TRP A 468 28.19 -11.23 4.87
CA TRP A 468 29.25 -11.99 5.54
C TRP A 468 28.93 -13.50 5.63
N ALA A 469 29.96 -14.33 5.47
CA ALA A 469 29.82 -15.80 5.47
C ALA A 469 29.25 -16.36 6.79
N TRP A 470 29.55 -15.70 7.92
CA TRP A 470 28.90 -15.99 9.19
C TRP A 470 27.66 -15.10 9.37
N MET A 471 26.48 -15.73 9.44
CA MET A 471 25.20 -15.02 9.30
C MET A 471 24.76 -14.19 10.51
N GLN A 472 25.41 -14.34 11.67
CA GLN A 472 25.02 -13.67 12.90
C GLN A 472 26.23 -13.23 13.70
N PRO A 473 26.44 -11.94 13.99
CA PRO A 473 27.65 -11.52 14.69
C PRO A 473 27.80 -12.26 16.03
N ALA A 474 28.89 -13.00 16.21
CA ALA A 474 29.12 -13.82 17.41
C ALA A 474 29.10 -12.97 18.70
N ARG A 475 29.44 -11.68 18.55
CA ARG A 475 29.38 -10.63 19.57
C ARG A 475 28.02 -10.51 20.25
N HIS A 476 26.92 -10.79 19.56
CA HIS A 476 25.58 -10.64 20.11
C HIS A 476 25.31 -11.61 21.26
N ALA A 477 25.66 -12.89 21.09
CA ALA A 477 25.52 -13.87 22.16
C ALA A 477 26.45 -13.55 23.33
N TYR A 478 27.71 -13.20 23.05
CA TYR A 478 28.66 -12.77 24.07
C TYR A 478 28.13 -11.59 24.91
N ALA A 479 27.65 -10.53 24.25
CA ALA A 479 27.12 -9.36 24.93
C ALA A 479 25.84 -9.65 25.71
N ALA A 480 24.93 -10.48 25.19
CA ALA A 480 23.72 -10.88 25.90
C ALA A 480 24.05 -11.69 27.16
N LEU A 481 24.99 -12.63 27.09
CA LEU A 481 25.42 -13.45 28.23
C LEU A 481 26.22 -12.64 29.26
N LEU A 482 26.96 -11.61 28.84
CA LEU A 482 27.57 -10.62 29.75
C LEU A 482 26.50 -9.84 30.52
N MET A 483 25.42 -9.41 29.87
CA MET A 483 24.31 -8.72 30.54
C MET A 483 23.62 -9.63 31.56
N GLU A 484 23.43 -10.91 31.25
CA GLU A 484 22.88 -11.91 32.17
C GLU A 484 23.76 -12.06 33.43
N GLN A 485 25.08 -11.92 33.31
CA GLN A 485 26.03 -11.89 34.43
C GLN A 485 26.22 -10.50 35.06
N ASN A 486 25.37 -9.52 34.72
CA ASN A 486 25.43 -8.14 35.18
C ASN A 486 26.78 -7.43 34.89
N ARG A 487 27.51 -7.86 33.85
CA ARG A 487 28.72 -7.23 33.32
C ARG A 487 28.35 -6.17 32.27
N ILE A 488 27.57 -5.17 32.70
CA ILE A 488 26.84 -4.25 31.80
C ILE A 488 27.79 -3.36 30.99
N GLU A 489 28.86 -2.85 31.59
CA GLU A 489 29.84 -2.00 30.92
C GLU A 489 30.54 -2.71 29.76
N GLU A 490 30.87 -3.99 29.96
CA GLU A 490 31.49 -4.82 28.93
C GLU A 490 30.51 -5.12 27.81
N ALA A 491 29.26 -5.50 28.14
CA ALA A 491 28.22 -5.72 27.14
C ALA A 491 27.95 -4.45 26.32
N ALA A 492 27.88 -3.29 26.97
CA ALA A 492 27.72 -1.99 26.32
C ALA A 492 28.83 -1.74 25.29
N ASP A 493 30.08 -2.02 25.66
CA ASP A 493 31.23 -1.85 24.77
C ASP A 493 31.20 -2.80 23.56
N VAL A 494 30.75 -4.04 23.77
CA VAL A 494 30.58 -5.00 22.66
C VAL A 494 29.50 -4.54 21.68
N TYR A 495 28.33 -4.09 22.13
CA TYR A 495 27.31 -3.56 21.21
C TYR A 495 27.72 -2.25 20.54
N ARG A 496 28.43 -1.34 21.23
CA ARG A 496 29.02 -0.15 20.58
C ARG A 496 29.96 -0.54 19.45
N THR A 497 30.76 -1.58 19.66
CA THR A 497 31.72 -2.08 18.67
C THR A 497 30.99 -2.62 17.45
N ASP A 498 29.94 -3.43 17.66
CA ASP A 498 29.11 -3.98 16.58
C ASP A 498 28.41 -2.87 15.76
N LEU A 499 27.80 -1.90 16.45
CA LEU A 499 27.11 -0.76 15.82
C LEU A 499 28.06 0.26 15.16
N GLY A 500 29.39 0.09 15.27
CA GLY A 500 30.38 1.04 14.75
C GLY A 500 30.48 2.36 15.54
N LEU A 501 30.00 2.38 16.78
CA LEU A 501 29.99 3.57 17.66
C LEU A 501 31.31 3.76 18.42
N ASN A 502 32.16 2.73 18.47
CA ASN A 502 33.54 2.85 18.89
C ASN A 502 34.43 2.29 17.76
N ASN A 503 35.51 2.98 17.41
CA ASN A 503 36.35 2.64 16.26
C ASN A 503 37.25 1.40 16.50
N LYS A 504 36.77 0.39 17.24
CA LYS A 504 37.52 -0.84 17.57
C LYS A 504 37.40 -1.89 16.46
N LEU A 505 36.29 -1.88 15.76
CA LEU A 505 36.03 -2.74 14.61
C LEU A 505 36.21 -1.94 13.33
N TYR A 506 36.69 -2.58 12.28
CA TYR A 506 36.87 -1.93 10.99
C TYR A 506 35.54 -1.75 10.25
N ARG A 507 35.46 -0.73 9.37
CA ARG A 507 34.19 -0.24 8.80
C ARG A 507 33.35 -1.32 8.12
N ALA A 508 34.01 -2.23 7.42
CA ALA A 508 33.41 -3.35 6.70
C ALA A 508 32.88 -4.47 7.61
N ARG A 509 32.86 -4.27 8.93
CA ARG A 509 32.26 -5.17 9.94
C ARG A 509 31.34 -4.45 10.91
N HIS A 510 31.04 -3.18 10.65
CA HIS A 510 30.01 -2.47 11.40
C HIS A 510 28.63 -2.94 10.93
N HIS A 511 27.69 -3.01 11.87
CA HIS A 511 26.28 -3.30 11.61
C HIS A 511 25.40 -2.13 12.10
N PRO A 512 25.48 -0.94 11.46
CA PRO A 512 24.66 0.19 11.86
C PRO A 512 23.17 -0.17 11.82
N ASN A 513 22.39 0.39 12.73
CA ASN A 513 20.94 0.18 12.82
C ASN A 513 20.47 -1.28 12.96
N ASN A 514 21.37 -2.22 13.26
CA ASN A 514 21.00 -3.61 13.53
C ASN A 514 20.07 -3.67 14.74
N VAL A 515 18.84 -4.13 14.55
CA VAL A 515 17.78 -4.04 15.58
C VAL A 515 18.18 -4.74 16.87
N TRP A 516 18.90 -5.86 16.77
CA TRP A 516 19.34 -6.68 17.89
C TRP A 516 20.41 -5.96 18.73
N ALA A 517 21.40 -5.36 18.06
CA ALA A 517 22.47 -4.63 18.73
C ALA A 517 21.96 -3.28 19.29
N LEU A 518 21.07 -2.59 18.58
CA LEU A 518 20.39 -1.39 19.07
C LEU A 518 19.59 -1.69 20.35
N HIS A 519 18.86 -2.81 20.39
CA HIS A 519 18.11 -3.24 21.57
C HIS A 519 19.04 -3.49 22.76
N GLY A 520 20.06 -4.33 22.57
CA GLY A 520 21.04 -4.64 23.62
C GLY A 520 21.80 -3.40 24.11
N TYR A 521 22.20 -2.52 23.20
CA TYR A 521 22.91 -1.30 23.58
C TYR A 521 22.02 -0.31 24.33
N HIS A 522 20.76 -0.14 23.91
CA HIS A 522 19.80 0.71 24.60
C HIS A 522 19.58 0.24 26.05
N GLU A 523 19.41 -1.06 26.27
CA GLU A 523 19.28 -1.61 27.62
C GLU A 523 20.52 -1.34 28.48
N CYS A 524 21.71 -1.59 27.94
CA CYS A 524 22.96 -1.27 28.61
C CYS A 524 23.06 0.21 28.97
N ALA A 525 22.76 1.10 28.02
CA ALA A 525 22.81 2.55 28.23
C ALA A 525 21.85 3.01 29.34
N VAL A 526 20.63 2.46 29.39
CA VAL A 526 19.67 2.73 30.46
C VAL A 526 20.19 2.23 31.82
N LYS A 527 20.70 1.01 31.90
CA LYS A 527 21.24 0.42 33.15
C LYS A 527 22.45 1.18 33.68
N LEU A 528 23.27 1.75 32.79
CA LEU A 528 24.45 2.56 33.13
C LEU A 528 24.13 4.03 33.42
N GLY A 529 22.88 4.48 33.25
CA GLY A 529 22.51 5.89 33.42
C GLY A 529 23.07 6.82 32.34
N LEU A 530 23.34 6.30 31.13
CA LEU A 530 23.82 7.06 29.99
C LEU A 530 22.65 7.71 29.23
N ASP A 531 21.91 8.61 29.89
CA ASP A 531 20.63 9.14 29.42
C ASP A 531 20.67 9.77 28.02
N GLY A 532 21.78 10.44 27.66
CA GLY A 532 21.96 11.05 26.35
C GLY A 532 22.08 10.02 25.23
N GLU A 533 22.92 9.01 25.44
CA GLU A 533 23.09 7.92 24.48
C GLU A 533 21.84 7.06 24.39
N ALA A 534 21.25 6.68 25.54
CA ALA A 534 20.01 5.93 25.60
C ALA A 534 18.90 6.62 24.78
N ARG A 535 18.77 7.95 24.85
CA ARG A 535 17.78 8.70 24.05
C ARG A 535 18.01 8.61 22.55
N ILE A 536 19.27 8.73 22.09
CA ILE A 536 19.63 8.65 20.67
C ILE A 536 19.37 7.24 20.14
N ILE A 537 19.88 6.23 20.85
CA ILE A 537 19.74 4.82 20.47
C ILE A 537 18.28 4.40 20.51
N LYS A 538 17.49 4.88 21.49
CA LYS A 538 16.05 4.63 21.54
C LYS A 538 15.31 5.11 20.29
N GLN A 539 15.72 6.22 19.69
CA GLN A 539 15.08 6.73 18.47
C GLN A 539 15.42 5.87 17.25
N GLN A 540 16.68 5.44 17.14
CA GLN A 540 17.10 4.49 16.10
C GLN A 540 16.39 3.14 16.29
N LEU A 541 16.38 2.62 17.51
CA LEU A 541 15.69 1.38 17.88
C LEU A 541 14.20 1.46 17.59
N LYS A 542 13.52 2.56 17.93
CA LYS A 542 12.10 2.75 17.60
C LYS A 542 11.85 2.67 16.09
N THR A 543 12.77 3.19 15.29
CA THR A 543 12.65 3.14 13.82
C THR A 543 12.87 1.72 13.31
N ALA A 544 13.89 1.02 13.81
CA ALA A 544 14.15 -0.38 13.44
C ALA A 544 13.03 -1.33 13.90
N MET A 545 12.49 -1.12 15.11
CA MET A 545 11.40 -1.90 15.70
C MET A 545 10.08 -1.77 14.94
N ALA A 546 9.84 -0.70 14.19
CA ALA A 546 8.63 -0.54 13.38
C ALA A 546 8.58 -1.47 12.15
N PHE A 547 9.65 -2.23 11.89
CA PHE A 547 9.74 -3.13 10.74
C PHE A 547 9.94 -4.59 11.12
N VAL A 548 9.97 -4.92 12.42
CA VAL A 548 10.06 -6.31 12.88
C VAL A 548 8.70 -6.98 12.74
N ASP A 549 8.68 -8.26 12.41
CA ASP A 549 7.44 -9.05 12.35
C ASP A 549 7.28 -10.02 13.53
N VAL A 550 8.28 -10.07 14.41
CA VAL A 550 8.29 -10.82 15.65
C VAL A 550 8.80 -9.94 16.81
N PRO A 551 8.25 -10.09 18.03
CA PRO A 551 8.73 -9.34 19.18
C PRO A 551 10.21 -9.59 19.45
N ILE A 552 10.98 -8.50 19.58
CA ILE A 552 12.38 -8.55 20.01
C ILE A 552 12.43 -8.11 21.47
N GLU A 553 12.46 -9.08 22.37
CA GLU A 553 12.51 -8.85 23.82
C GLU A 553 13.94 -8.86 24.37
N SER A 554 14.90 -9.32 23.58
CA SER A 554 16.32 -9.34 23.91
C SER A 554 17.16 -9.24 22.65
N SER A 555 18.41 -8.80 22.81
CA SER A 555 19.40 -8.75 21.74
C SER A 555 19.91 -10.13 21.29
N CYS A 556 19.66 -11.16 22.10
CA CYS A 556 19.81 -12.57 21.75
C CYS A 556 18.81 -13.41 22.57
N ASN A 557 17.98 -14.21 21.89
CA ASN A 557 16.86 -14.96 22.51
C ASN A 557 17.31 -16.17 23.37
N GLN A 558 18.59 -16.22 23.74
CA GLN A 558 19.22 -17.26 24.55
C GLN A 558 19.20 -16.94 26.06
N ALA A 559 18.75 -15.75 26.45
CA ALA A 559 18.56 -15.41 27.86
C ALA A 559 17.24 -16.03 28.36
N LEU A 560 17.31 -17.11 29.15
CA LEU A 560 16.16 -17.53 29.93
C LEU A 560 15.82 -16.41 30.93
N PRO A 561 14.56 -15.93 31.03
CA PRO A 561 14.19 -15.04 32.11
C PRO A 561 14.28 -15.80 33.43
N ILE A 562 15.37 -15.57 34.18
CA ILE A 562 15.47 -15.94 35.58
C ILE A 562 14.29 -15.26 36.27
N CYS A 563 13.32 -16.06 36.69
CA CYS A 563 12.19 -15.55 37.46
C CYS A 563 12.75 -14.89 38.73
N GLY A 564 12.43 -13.61 38.95
CA GLY A 564 13.00 -12.81 40.06
C GLY A 564 12.79 -13.36 41.47
N GLN A 565 11.92 -14.35 41.68
CA GLN A 565 11.79 -15.09 42.95
C GLN A 565 12.84 -16.18 43.15
N CYS A 566 13.37 -16.78 42.08
CA CYS A 566 14.33 -17.89 42.15
C CYS A 566 15.77 -17.39 42.45
N SER A 567 16.07 -16.15 42.05
CA SER A 567 17.30 -15.44 42.43
C SER A 567 17.44 -15.28 43.95
N THR A 568 16.32 -15.22 44.67
CA THR A 568 16.31 -14.99 46.13
C THR A 568 16.31 -16.27 46.96
N THR A 569 15.98 -17.44 46.38
CA THR A 569 15.71 -18.67 47.15
C THR A 569 16.57 -19.89 46.77
N GLY A 570 17.32 -19.88 45.66
CA GLY A 570 18.31 -20.92 45.35
C GLY A 570 17.77 -22.33 45.08
N LEU A 571 16.50 -22.48 44.66
CA LEU A 571 15.88 -23.77 44.35
C LEU A 571 15.62 -23.92 42.83
N TYR A 572 15.87 -25.14 42.30
CA TYR A 572 15.62 -25.54 40.92
C TYR A 572 14.12 -25.52 40.61
N CYS A 573 13.72 -24.94 39.48
CA CYS A 573 12.34 -24.84 39.04
C CYS A 573 12.05 -25.93 37.99
N ASP A 574 11.28 -26.94 38.36
CA ASP A 574 10.58 -27.78 37.38
C ASP A 574 9.53 -26.92 36.68
N ARG A 575 9.70 -26.68 35.37
CA ARG A 575 8.72 -25.98 34.51
C ARG A 575 8.06 -26.92 33.52
N SER A 576 7.72 -28.14 33.95
CA SER A 576 6.78 -28.99 33.23
C SER A 576 5.33 -28.47 33.29
N GLU A 577 5.03 -27.46 34.11
CA GLU A 577 3.76 -26.74 34.08
C GLU A 577 4.04 -25.23 34.10
N ARG A 578 3.94 -24.56 32.94
CA ARG A 578 4.17 -23.11 32.82
C ARG A 578 2.95 -22.33 33.36
N PRO A 579 3.14 -21.41 34.31
CA PRO A 579 2.44 -20.14 34.28
C PRO A 579 3.41 -19.05 33.83
N THR A 580 3.13 -18.46 32.68
CA THR A 580 3.83 -17.32 32.08
C THR A 580 3.91 -16.17 33.10
N LYS A 581 5.12 -15.66 33.40
CA LYS A 581 5.29 -14.46 34.25
C LYS A 581 5.23 -13.19 33.40
N PHE A 582 4.28 -12.34 33.76
CA PHE A 582 3.93 -11.07 33.15
C PHE A 582 4.66 -9.88 33.79
N VAL A 583 4.76 -8.80 33.01
CA VAL A 583 4.92 -7.44 33.54
C VAL A 583 3.66 -7.09 34.35
N GLN A 584 3.79 -6.97 35.67
CA GLN A 584 2.77 -6.35 36.50
C GLN A 584 2.78 -4.84 36.25
N HIS A 585 1.92 -4.37 35.35
CA HIS A 585 1.60 -2.94 35.26
C HIS A 585 0.62 -2.59 36.38
N GLN A 586 1.14 -2.10 37.50
CA GLN A 586 0.33 -1.62 38.65
C GLN A 586 -0.45 -0.32 38.37
N GLU A 587 -0.33 0.29 37.18
CA GLU A 587 -0.91 1.61 36.88
C GLU A 587 -2.22 1.59 36.06
N LEU A 588 -2.53 0.51 35.32
CA LEU A 588 -3.73 0.44 34.48
C LEU A 588 -4.83 -0.41 35.14
N PRO A 589 -6.12 -0.06 34.96
CA PRO A 589 -7.22 -0.82 35.57
C PRO A 589 -7.21 -2.30 35.15
N ASP A 590 -7.41 -3.22 36.10
CA ASP A 590 -7.36 -4.66 35.82
C ASP A 590 -8.63 -5.11 35.04
N PRO A 591 -8.49 -5.67 33.83
CA PRO A 591 -9.60 -6.19 33.02
C PRO A 591 -10.34 -7.39 33.63
N SER A 592 -9.82 -8.01 34.70
CA SER A 592 -10.51 -9.10 35.41
C SER A 592 -11.83 -8.66 36.06
N THR A 593 -12.03 -7.35 36.23
CA THR A 593 -13.26 -6.75 36.79
C THR A 593 -13.79 -5.62 35.91
N PRO A 594 -14.37 -5.93 34.72
CA PRO A 594 -14.74 -4.93 33.71
C PRO A 594 -15.52 -3.71 34.23
N ARG A 595 -16.53 -3.95 35.09
CA ARG A 595 -17.34 -2.87 35.70
C ARG A 595 -16.53 -1.91 36.56
N THR A 596 -15.51 -2.41 37.25
CA THR A 596 -14.61 -1.59 38.06
C THR A 596 -13.64 -0.84 37.15
N SER A 597 -13.11 -1.50 36.12
CA SER A 597 -12.22 -0.87 35.13
C SER A 597 -12.89 0.30 34.41
N LEU A 598 -14.19 0.20 34.13
CA LEU A 598 -15.01 1.26 33.52
C LEU A 598 -15.21 2.51 34.41
N GLN A 599 -14.78 2.49 35.67
CA GLN A 599 -14.73 3.71 36.49
C GLN A 599 -13.59 4.64 36.08
N ASP A 600 -12.57 4.11 35.39
CA ASP A 600 -11.53 4.92 34.77
C ASP A 600 -12.07 5.64 33.53
N GLN A 601 -11.84 6.94 33.47
CA GLN A 601 -12.39 7.80 32.42
C GLN A 601 -11.87 7.46 31.02
N ASN A 602 -10.61 7.01 30.89
CA ASN A 602 -10.04 6.64 29.61
C ASN A 602 -10.60 5.30 29.13
N ILE A 603 -10.72 4.31 30.03
CA ILE A 603 -11.32 3.01 29.71
C ILE A 603 -12.79 3.16 29.32
N ALA A 604 -13.56 3.99 30.03
CA ALA A 604 -14.94 4.30 29.69
C ALA A 604 -15.09 4.97 28.30
N ARG A 605 -14.19 5.90 27.96
CA ARG A 605 -14.18 6.54 26.63
C ARG A 605 -13.88 5.56 25.51
N LEU A 606 -12.92 4.66 25.72
CA LEU A 606 -12.56 3.62 24.74
C LEU A 606 -13.71 2.63 24.55
N PHE A 607 -14.32 2.17 25.64
CA PHE A 607 -15.50 1.32 25.58
C PHE A 607 -16.67 2.02 24.85
N HIS A 608 -16.86 3.33 25.09
CA HIS A 608 -17.83 4.11 24.36
C HIS A 608 -17.50 4.22 22.87
N SER A 609 -16.24 4.48 22.50
CA SER A 609 -15.79 4.52 21.09
C SER A 609 -16.07 3.19 20.37
N TYR A 610 -15.90 2.05 21.05
CA TYR A 610 -16.32 0.77 20.49
C TYR A 610 -17.82 0.74 20.15
N THR A 611 -18.67 1.05 21.13
CA THR A 611 -20.12 0.99 20.97
C THR A 611 -20.67 2.03 19.98
N SER A 612 -19.97 3.14 19.79
CA SER A 612 -20.42 4.24 18.93
C SER A 612 -19.88 4.14 17.50
N ASP A 613 -18.65 3.66 17.32
CA ASP A 613 -17.94 3.76 16.04
C ASP A 613 -17.53 2.39 15.48
N ILE A 614 -16.82 1.58 16.26
CA ILE A 614 -16.13 0.36 15.79
C ILE A 614 -17.09 -0.84 15.64
N SER A 615 -18.02 -1.03 16.58
CA SER A 615 -18.97 -2.16 16.56
C SER A 615 -19.79 -2.23 15.26
N LYS A 616 -20.12 -1.07 14.68
CA LYS A 616 -20.84 -0.93 13.40
C LYS A 616 -20.10 -1.53 12.21
N TRP A 617 -18.83 -1.86 12.32
CA TRP A 617 -18.05 -2.47 11.24
C TRP A 617 -18.34 -3.97 11.07
N TYR A 618 -18.72 -4.64 12.16
CA TYR A 618 -18.87 -6.09 12.21
C TYR A 618 -20.30 -6.57 11.96
N ASP A 619 -21.30 -5.71 12.14
CA ASP A 619 -22.71 -6.11 12.01
C ASP A 619 -23.18 -6.17 10.53
N LEU A 620 -22.25 -6.35 9.57
CA LEU A 620 -22.60 -6.64 8.19
C LEU A 620 -23.33 -7.97 8.14
N SER A 621 -24.56 -8.00 7.60
CA SER A 621 -25.42 -9.19 7.57
C SER A 621 -25.79 -9.74 8.95
N ASP A 622 -25.76 -8.95 10.01
CA ASP A 622 -26.23 -9.37 11.32
C ASP A 622 -27.40 -8.50 11.76
N SER A 623 -28.62 -8.96 11.47
CA SER A 623 -29.85 -8.27 11.85
C SER A 623 -30.04 -8.12 13.36
N ALA A 624 -29.34 -8.93 14.18
CA ALA A 624 -29.36 -8.83 15.63
C ALA A 624 -28.32 -7.83 16.17
N CYS A 625 -27.46 -7.26 15.30
CA CYS A 625 -26.35 -6.40 15.65
C CYS A 625 -25.53 -6.95 16.82
N SER A 626 -25.08 -8.21 16.72
CA SER A 626 -24.47 -8.93 17.84
C SER A 626 -23.19 -8.23 18.33
N PHE A 627 -22.40 -7.61 17.44
CA PHE A 627 -21.21 -6.85 17.84
C PHE A 627 -21.56 -5.47 18.41
N GLY A 628 -22.67 -4.86 17.98
CA GLY A 628 -23.18 -3.59 18.54
C GLY A 628 -23.93 -3.74 19.87
N LEU A 629 -24.61 -4.86 20.11
CA LEU A 629 -25.53 -5.05 21.24
C LEU A 629 -25.06 -6.15 22.19
N ALA A 630 -24.79 -7.35 21.68
CA ALA A 630 -24.46 -8.49 22.53
C ALA A 630 -23.02 -8.42 23.07
N VAL A 631 -22.05 -8.12 22.21
CA VAL A 631 -20.62 -8.05 22.58
C VAL A 631 -20.35 -7.02 23.70
N PRO A 632 -20.81 -5.76 23.62
CA PRO A 632 -20.65 -4.81 24.73
C PRO A 632 -21.36 -5.26 26.00
N THR A 633 -22.56 -5.84 25.87
CA THR A 633 -23.33 -6.30 27.03
C THR A 633 -22.60 -7.43 27.76
N ILE A 634 -22.08 -8.42 27.02
CA ILE A 634 -21.31 -9.53 27.58
C ILE A 634 -19.98 -9.02 28.16
N ALA A 635 -19.31 -8.09 27.48
CA ALA A 635 -18.05 -7.50 27.92
C ALA A 635 -18.14 -6.74 29.26
N LEU A 636 -19.35 -6.35 29.71
CA LEU A 636 -19.50 -5.76 31.05
C LEU A 636 -19.22 -6.77 32.17
N ASP A 637 -19.33 -8.07 31.89
CA ASP A 637 -19.16 -9.13 32.88
C ASP A 637 -18.13 -10.20 32.45
N GLU A 638 -17.66 -10.17 31.21
CA GLU A 638 -16.69 -11.13 30.64
C GLU A 638 -15.37 -10.44 30.24
N PRO A 639 -14.28 -10.64 31.02
CA PRO A 639 -12.94 -10.10 30.78
C PRO A 639 -12.34 -10.28 29.38
N LEU A 640 -12.66 -11.36 28.66
CA LEU A 640 -12.11 -11.67 27.34
C LEU A 640 -12.59 -10.66 26.29
N LEU A 641 -13.90 -10.48 26.15
CA LEU A 641 -14.46 -9.47 25.24
C LEU A 641 -14.16 -8.06 25.72
N PHE A 642 -14.14 -7.81 27.04
CA PHE A 642 -13.74 -6.52 27.57
C PHE A 642 -12.33 -6.13 27.12
N SER A 643 -11.39 -7.06 27.24
CA SER A 643 -10.01 -6.84 26.83
C SER A 643 -9.90 -6.60 25.32
N ALA A 644 -10.62 -7.38 24.52
CA ALA A 644 -10.67 -7.22 23.06
C ALA A 644 -11.21 -5.84 22.64
N ILE A 645 -12.34 -5.42 23.24
CA ILE A 645 -12.98 -4.11 22.98
C ILE A 645 -12.03 -2.96 23.29
N ILE A 646 -11.40 -2.98 24.46
CA ILE A 646 -10.50 -1.88 24.87
C ILE A 646 -9.24 -1.86 24.01
N ALA A 647 -8.68 -3.03 23.68
CA ALA A 647 -7.52 -3.15 22.81
C ALA A 647 -7.75 -2.50 21.44
N VAL A 648 -8.78 -2.95 20.70
CA VAL A 648 -9.08 -2.44 19.35
C VAL A 648 -9.43 -0.96 19.37
N SER A 649 -10.17 -0.50 20.38
CA SER A 649 -10.56 0.91 20.50
C SER A 649 -9.38 1.82 20.80
N ALA A 650 -8.46 1.36 21.66
CA ALA A 650 -7.25 2.11 21.98
C ALA A 650 -6.31 2.18 20.77
N MET A 651 -6.20 1.11 20.00
CA MET A 651 -5.40 1.11 18.78
C MET A 651 -6.01 2.00 17.69
N HIS A 652 -7.32 1.90 17.45
CA HIS A 652 -8.02 2.81 16.53
C HIS A 652 -7.84 4.28 16.92
N THR A 653 -7.96 4.60 18.22
CA THR A 653 -7.73 5.96 18.75
C THR A 653 -6.27 6.41 18.55
N CYS A 654 -5.32 5.48 18.73
CA CYS A 654 -3.90 5.72 18.49
C CYS A 654 -3.62 6.09 17.04
N GLN A 655 -4.22 5.37 16.09
CA GLN A 655 -3.99 5.57 14.65
C GLN A 655 -4.70 6.80 14.08
N THR A 656 -5.78 7.27 14.72
CA THR A 656 -6.58 8.39 14.21
C THR A 656 -6.13 9.75 14.76
N TRP A 657 -6.03 9.92 16.08
CA TRP A 657 -5.79 11.27 16.64
C TRP A 657 -5.04 11.34 17.98
N ALA A 658 -4.84 10.24 18.71
CA ALA A 658 -4.14 10.28 20.00
C ALA A 658 -3.15 9.12 20.20
N PRO A 659 -1.89 9.28 19.72
CA PRO A 659 -0.85 8.24 19.81
C PRO A 659 -0.51 7.76 21.24
N SER A 660 -0.89 8.52 22.27
CA SER A 660 -0.69 8.17 23.68
C SER A 660 -1.45 6.92 24.14
N PHE A 661 -2.49 6.51 23.40
CA PHE A 661 -3.31 5.34 23.74
C PHE A 661 -2.66 3.99 23.40
N ARG A 662 -1.52 3.98 22.70
CA ARG A 662 -0.82 2.74 22.30
C ARG A 662 -0.53 1.80 23.47
N LYS A 663 -0.09 2.36 24.62
CA LYS A 663 0.18 1.58 25.85
C LYS A 663 -1.05 0.86 26.40
N ILE A 664 -2.22 1.50 26.32
CA ILE A 664 -3.49 0.89 26.75
C ILE A 664 -3.87 -0.21 25.77
N ALA A 665 -3.69 0.02 24.48
CA ALA A 665 -3.97 -0.94 23.41
C ALA A 665 -3.17 -2.23 23.60
N GLU A 666 -1.84 -2.11 23.78
CA GLU A 666 -0.92 -3.24 23.99
C GLU A 666 -1.24 -4.04 25.27
N PHE A 667 -1.54 -3.35 26.38
CA PHE A 667 -1.86 -3.98 27.66
C PHE A 667 -3.13 -4.85 27.58
N TYR A 668 -4.23 -4.29 27.06
CA TYR A 668 -5.49 -5.02 26.95
C TYR A 668 -5.44 -6.07 25.83
N HIS A 669 -4.69 -5.85 24.74
CA HIS A 669 -4.41 -6.86 23.72
C HIS A 669 -3.74 -8.09 24.36
N HIS A 670 -2.65 -7.89 25.10
CA HIS A 670 -1.93 -8.97 25.77
C HIS A 670 -2.85 -9.74 26.72
N ARG A 671 -3.71 -9.06 27.49
CA ARG A 671 -4.68 -9.74 28.37
C ARG A 671 -5.68 -10.58 27.58
N CYS A 672 -6.18 -10.08 26.46
CA CYS A 672 -7.14 -10.81 25.63
C CYS A 672 -6.53 -12.12 25.11
N VAL A 673 -5.31 -12.06 24.57
CA VAL A 673 -4.57 -13.23 24.06
C VAL A 673 -4.36 -14.26 25.18
N GLN A 674 -3.99 -13.79 26.37
CA GLN A 674 -3.81 -14.62 27.56
C GLN A 674 -5.07 -15.37 28.01
N LEU A 675 -6.24 -14.76 27.85
CA LEU A 675 -7.52 -15.38 28.16
C LEU A 675 -7.89 -16.41 27.08
N LEU A 676 -7.63 -16.12 25.80
CA LEU A 676 -7.84 -17.06 24.69
C LEU A 676 -6.99 -18.34 24.83
N ILE A 677 -5.71 -18.21 25.20
CA ILE A 677 -4.78 -19.35 25.38
C ILE A 677 -5.25 -20.32 26.49
N ARG A 678 -6.04 -19.84 27.46
CA ARG A 678 -6.52 -20.65 28.59
C ARG A 678 -7.79 -21.46 28.28
N LEU A 679 -8.42 -21.22 27.13
CA LEU A 679 -9.65 -21.93 26.75
C LEU A 679 -9.32 -23.37 26.35
N SER A 680 -10.14 -24.32 26.79
CA SER A 680 -10.04 -25.73 26.42
C SER A 680 -11.18 -26.14 25.48
N GLU A 681 -11.04 -27.28 24.81
CA GLU A 681 -12.08 -27.82 23.93
C GLU A 681 -13.39 -28.04 24.73
N GLY A 682 -14.51 -27.50 24.23
CA GLY A 682 -15.82 -27.57 24.90
C GLY A 682 -16.10 -26.45 25.91
N ASP A 683 -15.21 -25.46 26.06
CA ASP A 683 -15.44 -24.28 26.90
C ASP A 683 -16.73 -23.53 26.48
N GLU A 684 -17.48 -23.03 27.47
CA GLU A 684 -18.72 -22.29 27.27
C GLU A 684 -18.48 -21.01 26.43
N LEU A 685 -17.30 -20.39 26.56
CA LEU A 685 -16.93 -19.19 25.80
C LEU A 685 -16.68 -19.49 24.31
N ILE A 686 -16.24 -20.71 23.98
CA ILE A 686 -16.09 -21.16 22.59
C ILE A 686 -17.48 -21.49 22.01
N THR A 687 -18.26 -22.31 22.72
CA THR A 687 -19.57 -22.77 22.24
C THR A 687 -20.60 -21.64 22.12
N ARG A 688 -20.48 -20.57 22.91
CA ARG A 688 -21.33 -19.37 22.83
C ARG A 688 -20.83 -18.30 21.84
N GLY A 689 -19.69 -18.53 21.17
CA GLY A 689 -19.12 -17.60 20.18
C GLY A 689 -18.38 -16.39 20.76
N VAL A 690 -18.17 -16.34 22.08
CA VAL A 690 -17.46 -15.25 22.77
C VAL A 690 -15.99 -15.21 22.37
N ALA A 691 -15.33 -16.38 22.33
CA ALA A 691 -13.94 -16.51 21.90
C ALA A 691 -13.75 -16.08 20.44
N LEU A 692 -14.64 -16.52 19.54
CA LEU A 692 -14.60 -16.18 18.13
C LEU A 692 -14.79 -14.66 17.89
N ALA A 693 -15.74 -14.04 18.60
CA ALA A 693 -15.95 -12.60 18.54
C ALA A 693 -14.73 -11.81 19.05
N ALA A 694 -14.12 -12.24 20.16
CA ALA A 694 -12.88 -11.64 20.65
C ALA A 694 -11.75 -11.76 19.63
N THR A 695 -11.64 -12.89 18.93
CA THR A 695 -10.62 -13.06 17.89
C THR A 695 -10.83 -12.15 16.67
N CYS A 696 -12.07 -11.93 16.23
CA CYS A 696 -12.35 -10.95 15.15
C CYS A 696 -11.90 -9.54 15.55
N LEU A 697 -12.14 -9.13 16.80
CA LEU A 697 -11.70 -7.83 17.32
C LEU A 697 -10.17 -7.71 17.40
N LEU A 698 -9.47 -8.77 17.83
CA LEU A 698 -8.00 -8.78 17.86
C LEU A 698 -7.40 -8.70 16.46
N ARG A 699 -8.01 -9.33 15.45
CA ARG A 699 -7.55 -9.19 14.06
C ARG A 699 -7.63 -7.77 13.56
N SER A 700 -8.72 -7.07 13.88
CA SER A 700 -8.84 -5.65 13.53
C SER A 700 -7.82 -4.78 14.27
N TYR A 701 -7.50 -5.10 15.53
CA TYR A 701 -6.38 -4.48 16.24
C TYR A 701 -5.06 -4.65 15.46
N GLU A 702 -4.76 -5.85 14.97
CA GLU A 702 -3.52 -6.15 14.23
C GLU A 702 -3.46 -5.39 12.90
N ILE A 703 -4.59 -5.33 12.18
CA ILE A 703 -4.71 -4.52 10.97
C ILE A 703 -4.38 -3.05 11.27
N PHE A 704 -4.87 -2.50 12.39
CA PHE A 704 -4.55 -1.11 12.76
C PHE A 704 -3.12 -0.91 13.25
N ASP A 705 -2.51 -1.89 13.92
CA ASP A 705 -1.14 -1.75 14.44
C ASP A 705 -0.12 -1.63 13.30
N GLY A 706 -0.36 -2.33 12.18
CA GLY A 706 0.48 -2.26 10.97
C GLY A 706 1.89 -2.88 11.11
N ASP A 707 2.34 -3.08 12.34
CA ASP A 707 3.63 -3.67 12.75
C ASP A 707 3.51 -5.20 13.07
N VAL A 708 2.31 -5.79 12.97
CA VAL A 708 2.03 -7.20 13.28
C VAL A 708 1.42 -7.89 12.05
N ASP A 709 1.86 -9.12 11.72
CA ASP A 709 1.24 -9.91 10.66
C ASP A 709 -0.26 -10.11 10.94
N PRO A 710 -1.19 -9.58 10.11
CA PRO A 710 -2.62 -9.71 10.32
C PRO A 710 -3.13 -11.17 10.27
N ASN A 711 -2.24 -12.13 9.99
CA ASN A 711 -2.53 -13.57 9.97
C ASN A 711 -2.29 -14.32 11.29
N MET A 712 -1.67 -13.70 12.29
CA MET A 712 -1.30 -14.37 13.55
C MET A 712 -2.51 -15.03 14.21
N HIS A 713 -3.61 -14.28 14.40
CA HIS A 713 -4.83 -14.82 15.01
C HIS A 713 -5.79 -15.51 14.03
N LEU A 714 -5.60 -15.38 12.71
CA LEU A 714 -6.31 -16.18 11.70
C LEU A 714 -6.06 -17.68 11.88
N ARG A 715 -4.82 -18.09 12.22
CA ARG A 715 -4.46 -19.49 12.46
C ARG A 715 -5.12 -20.05 13.73
N GLY A 716 -5.17 -19.25 14.79
CA GLY A 716 -5.83 -19.62 16.06
C GLY A 716 -7.36 -19.70 15.94
N ALA A 717 -7.98 -18.74 15.25
CA ALA A 717 -9.41 -18.75 14.94
C ALA A 717 -9.82 -19.93 14.06
N TYR A 718 -8.99 -20.29 13.07
CA TYR A 718 -9.24 -21.45 12.23
C TYR A 718 -9.29 -22.74 13.05
N SER A 719 -8.41 -22.92 14.03
CA SER A 719 -8.49 -24.06 14.97
C SER A 719 -9.84 -24.11 15.73
N MET A 720 -10.36 -22.95 16.14
CA MET A 720 -11.67 -22.86 16.82
C MET A 720 -12.86 -23.06 15.86
N ALA A 721 -12.77 -22.58 14.63
CA ALA A 721 -13.81 -22.71 13.61
C ALA A 721 -13.80 -24.10 12.92
N SER A 722 -12.63 -24.74 12.83
CA SER A 722 -12.44 -26.07 12.22
C SER A 722 -12.88 -27.24 13.11
N LEU A 723 -13.37 -26.96 14.33
CA LEU A 723 -14.16 -27.88 15.15
C LEU A 723 -15.49 -28.20 14.43
N HIS A 724 -15.39 -29.07 13.43
CA HIS A 724 -16.44 -29.52 12.49
C HIS A 724 -17.76 -29.93 13.16
N GLY A 725 -17.75 -30.24 14.46
CA GLY A 725 -18.95 -30.57 15.23
C GLY A 725 -19.86 -29.38 15.54
N VAL A 726 -19.33 -28.16 15.68
CA VAL A 726 -20.09 -27.00 16.19
C VAL A 726 -20.83 -26.24 15.08
N LEU A 727 -20.28 -26.21 13.86
CA LEU A 727 -20.84 -25.44 12.73
C LEU A 727 -21.95 -26.16 11.94
N SER A 728 -22.18 -27.45 12.22
CA SER A 728 -23.13 -28.29 11.48
C SER A 728 -24.62 -28.04 11.82
N GLY A 729 -24.92 -27.21 12.84
CA GLY A 729 -26.25 -27.16 13.45
C GLY A 729 -27.09 -25.89 13.28
N ASN A 730 -26.50 -24.68 13.21
CA ASN A 730 -27.28 -23.43 13.02
C ASN A 730 -26.36 -22.20 12.82
N LEU A 731 -25.88 -21.97 11.59
CA LEU A 731 -25.08 -20.79 11.23
C LEU A 731 -25.91 -19.48 11.12
N GLN A 732 -27.22 -19.54 11.37
CA GLN A 732 -28.16 -18.43 11.14
C GLN A 732 -28.44 -17.55 12.36
N ALA A 733 -28.11 -17.98 13.60
CA ALA A 733 -28.50 -17.22 14.79
C ALA A 733 -27.46 -17.21 15.92
N GLY A 734 -27.32 -16.06 16.58
CA GLY A 734 -26.47 -15.87 17.77
C GLY A 734 -25.04 -15.42 17.48
N LEU A 735 -24.30 -15.09 18.55
CA LEU A 735 -22.95 -14.52 18.47
C LEU A 735 -21.95 -15.41 17.71
N LEU A 736 -22.10 -16.73 17.80
CA LEU A 736 -21.25 -17.67 17.08
C LEU A 736 -21.44 -17.56 15.55
N GLY A 737 -22.68 -17.43 15.07
CA GLY A 737 -22.97 -17.19 13.65
C GLY A 737 -22.44 -15.84 13.18
N ALA A 738 -22.67 -14.78 13.96
CA ALA A 738 -22.13 -13.45 13.67
C ALA A 738 -20.59 -13.43 13.60
N GLY A 739 -19.91 -14.14 14.52
CA GLY A 739 -18.46 -14.31 14.51
C GLY A 739 -17.95 -15.07 13.29
N PHE A 740 -18.65 -16.14 12.88
CA PHE A 740 -18.29 -16.92 11.68
C PHE A 740 -18.31 -16.07 10.41
N TRP A 741 -19.40 -15.31 10.19
CA TRP A 741 -19.55 -14.50 8.99
C TRP A 741 -18.54 -13.34 8.94
N ASN A 742 -18.22 -12.73 10.09
CA ASN A 742 -17.14 -11.74 10.17
C ASN A 742 -15.78 -12.37 9.83
N TYR A 743 -15.47 -13.52 10.44
CA TYR A 743 -14.21 -14.21 10.20
C TYR A 743 -14.03 -14.58 8.71
N LEU A 744 -15.06 -15.14 8.06
CA LEU A 744 -15.04 -15.47 6.64
C LEU A 744 -14.78 -14.25 5.76
N ARG A 745 -15.40 -13.10 6.04
CA ARG A 745 -15.20 -11.87 5.25
C ARG A 745 -13.82 -11.27 5.42
N GLU A 746 -13.28 -11.35 6.62
CA GLU A 746 -11.91 -10.95 6.90
C GLU A 746 -10.90 -11.92 6.25
N ASP A 747 -11.18 -13.22 6.15
CA ASP A 747 -10.36 -14.19 5.40
C ASP A 747 -10.42 -13.92 3.89
N ILE A 748 -11.61 -13.65 3.34
CA ILE A 748 -11.81 -13.17 1.96
C ILE A 748 -11.01 -11.90 1.69
N THR A 749 -11.07 -10.93 2.61
CA THR A 749 -10.34 -9.67 2.47
C THR A 749 -8.84 -9.93 2.32
N TYR A 750 -8.28 -10.77 3.20
CA TYR A 750 -6.87 -11.15 3.14
C TYR A 750 -6.51 -11.89 1.84
N SER A 751 -7.31 -12.89 1.46
CA SER A 751 -7.11 -13.65 0.21
C SER A 751 -7.17 -12.78 -1.05
N LEU A 752 -7.99 -11.73 -1.07
CA LEU A 752 -8.03 -10.77 -2.17
C LEU A 752 -6.82 -9.83 -2.20
N PHE A 753 -6.23 -9.51 -1.04
CA PHE A 753 -5.00 -8.71 -0.95
C PHE A 753 -3.77 -9.49 -1.41
N GLU A 754 -3.69 -10.79 -1.10
CA GLU A 754 -2.52 -11.63 -1.38
C GLU A 754 -2.70 -12.58 -2.57
N GLU A 755 -3.90 -12.61 -3.17
CA GLU A 755 -4.27 -13.52 -4.27
C GLU A 755 -3.99 -14.99 -3.93
N CYS A 756 -4.42 -15.41 -2.75
CA CYS A 756 -4.23 -16.77 -2.23
C CYS A 756 -5.57 -17.42 -1.81
N PRO A 757 -5.65 -18.76 -1.71
CA PRO A 757 -6.84 -19.43 -1.19
C PRO A 757 -7.23 -18.93 0.20
N LEU A 758 -8.50 -19.09 0.57
CA LEU A 758 -8.93 -18.91 1.96
C LEU A 758 -8.24 -19.94 2.85
N LYS A 759 -8.05 -19.58 4.12
CA LYS A 759 -7.66 -20.58 5.14
C LYS A 759 -8.84 -21.47 5.50
N MET A 760 -10.05 -20.95 5.40
CA MET A 760 -11.27 -21.74 5.57
C MET A 760 -11.46 -22.73 4.42
N ASN A 761 -11.52 -24.02 4.74
CA ASN A 761 -12.08 -25.01 3.83
C ASN A 761 -13.61 -24.91 3.85
N LEU A 762 -14.21 -24.59 2.69
CA LEU A 762 -15.64 -24.41 2.50
C LEU A 762 -16.32 -25.56 1.74
N GLU A 763 -15.60 -26.62 1.38
CA GLU A 763 -16.12 -27.73 0.56
C GLU A 763 -17.31 -28.43 1.21
N SER A 764 -17.23 -28.68 2.53
CA SER A 764 -18.27 -29.33 3.32
C SER A 764 -19.39 -28.40 3.77
N THR A 765 -19.27 -27.09 3.55
CA THR A 765 -20.26 -26.09 3.96
C THR A 765 -21.38 -26.01 2.93
N PRO A 766 -22.64 -26.37 3.28
CA PRO A 766 -23.77 -26.31 2.36
C PRO A 766 -24.05 -24.85 1.98
N LEU A 767 -24.41 -24.63 0.72
CA LEU A 767 -24.95 -23.33 0.30
C LEU A 767 -26.26 -23.09 1.07
N VAL A 768 -26.52 -21.85 1.44
CA VAL A 768 -27.79 -21.46 2.08
C VAL A 768 -28.91 -21.68 1.06
N GLY A 769 -29.68 -22.76 1.26
CA GLY A 769 -30.68 -23.23 0.29
C GLY A 769 -32.04 -22.53 0.38
N HIS A 770 -32.31 -21.83 1.48
CA HIS A 770 -33.52 -21.03 1.69
C HIS A 770 -33.15 -19.61 2.09
N HIS A 771 -33.61 -18.63 1.30
CA HIS A 771 -33.42 -17.21 1.57
C HIS A 771 -34.73 -16.59 2.06
N GLU A 772 -34.81 -16.25 3.34
CA GLU A 772 -35.99 -15.58 3.93
C GLU A 772 -35.71 -14.10 4.23
N SER A 773 -34.44 -13.73 4.39
CA SER A 773 -33.99 -12.40 4.76
C SER A 773 -32.85 -11.89 3.87
N ASP A 774 -32.62 -10.57 3.86
CA ASP A 774 -31.50 -9.98 3.11
C ASP A 774 -30.12 -10.46 3.61
N GLN A 775 -30.03 -10.84 4.88
CA GLN A 775 -28.87 -11.46 5.50
C GLN A 775 -28.55 -12.83 4.87
N ASP A 776 -29.56 -13.65 4.55
CA ASP A 776 -29.34 -14.95 3.93
C ASP A 776 -28.72 -14.82 2.54
N TYR A 777 -29.16 -13.84 1.75
CA TYR A 777 -28.62 -13.57 0.42
C TYR A 777 -27.17 -13.07 0.49
N LEU A 778 -26.84 -12.18 1.44
CA LEU A 778 -25.48 -11.69 1.67
C LEU A 778 -24.54 -12.82 2.08
N ASN A 779 -24.95 -13.63 3.04
CA ASN A 779 -24.19 -14.80 3.50
C ASN A 779 -23.97 -15.81 2.37
N SER A 780 -24.99 -16.01 1.53
CA SER A 780 -24.89 -16.89 0.36
C SER A 780 -23.83 -16.42 -0.62
N ILE A 781 -23.84 -15.14 -1.01
CA ILE A 781 -22.87 -14.63 -1.98
C ILE A 781 -21.46 -14.54 -1.38
N THR A 782 -21.32 -14.24 -0.08
CA THR A 782 -20.04 -14.33 0.64
C THR A 782 -19.48 -15.76 0.57
N LEU A 783 -20.32 -16.78 0.78
CA LEU A 783 -19.89 -18.19 0.70
C LEU A 783 -19.54 -18.61 -0.73
N ILE A 784 -20.32 -18.19 -1.73
CA ILE A 784 -20.03 -18.43 -3.16
C ILE A 784 -18.70 -17.81 -3.54
N LEU A 785 -18.46 -16.54 -3.18
CA LEU A 785 -17.19 -15.87 -3.42
C LEU A 785 -16.03 -16.62 -2.76
N GLY A 786 -16.19 -17.05 -1.50
CA GLY A 786 -15.16 -17.81 -0.81
C GLY A 786 -14.81 -19.13 -1.51
N LYS A 787 -15.81 -19.85 -2.02
CA LYS A 787 -15.59 -21.05 -2.85
C LYS A 787 -14.87 -20.70 -4.15
N ILE A 788 -15.25 -19.60 -4.82
CA ILE A 788 -14.60 -19.12 -6.05
C ILE A 788 -13.13 -18.78 -5.81
N ILE A 789 -12.82 -18.12 -4.70
CA ILE A 789 -11.44 -17.82 -4.29
C ILE A 789 -10.64 -19.13 -4.10
N ASN A 790 -11.18 -20.11 -3.35
CA ASN A 790 -10.51 -21.40 -3.15
C ASN A 790 -10.28 -22.16 -4.47
N MET A 791 -11.26 -22.16 -5.37
CA MET A 791 -11.15 -22.79 -6.69
C MET A 791 -10.12 -22.08 -7.58
N THR A 792 -10.13 -20.74 -7.60
CA THR A 792 -9.35 -19.96 -8.57
C THR A 792 -7.92 -19.70 -8.14
N PHE A 793 -7.71 -19.43 -6.85
CA PHE A 793 -6.38 -19.19 -6.28
C PHE A 793 -5.76 -20.48 -5.71
N GLY A 794 -6.48 -21.60 -5.74
CA GLY A 794 -5.99 -22.93 -5.40
C GLY A 794 -5.23 -23.62 -6.55
N ASN A 795 -4.57 -24.73 -6.25
CA ASN A 795 -3.71 -25.45 -7.22
C ASN A 795 -4.48 -26.26 -8.28
N ASP A 796 -5.81 -26.36 -8.19
CA ASP A 796 -6.67 -27.16 -9.07
C ASP A 796 -7.75 -26.26 -9.71
N SER A 797 -7.43 -25.55 -10.80
CA SER A 797 -8.40 -24.75 -11.57
C SER A 797 -8.69 -25.41 -12.91
N ASP A 798 -9.62 -26.37 -12.94
CA ASP A 798 -10.13 -26.98 -14.17
C ASP A 798 -11.23 -26.10 -14.81
N GLU A 799 -11.25 -26.02 -16.14
CA GLU A 799 -12.26 -25.25 -16.92
C GLU A 799 -13.71 -25.70 -16.61
N LEU A 800 -13.88 -26.96 -16.25
CA LEU A 800 -15.18 -27.56 -15.86
C LEU A 800 -15.70 -27.03 -14.52
N GLU A 801 -14.80 -26.69 -13.60
CA GLU A 801 -15.15 -26.14 -12.27
C GLU A 801 -15.51 -24.65 -12.35
N LEU A 802 -14.87 -23.90 -13.25
CA LEU A 802 -15.23 -22.51 -13.53
C LEU A 802 -16.65 -22.37 -14.09
N GLY A 803 -17.08 -23.32 -14.93
CA GLY A 803 -18.47 -23.42 -15.40
C GLY A 803 -19.47 -23.59 -14.26
N SER A 804 -19.15 -24.42 -13.27
CA SER A 804 -19.98 -24.61 -12.06
C SER A 804 -20.08 -23.34 -11.20
N ALA A 805 -19.00 -22.58 -11.10
CA ALA A 805 -18.99 -21.27 -10.44
C ALA A 805 -19.91 -20.25 -11.14
N ILE A 806 -19.85 -20.19 -12.47
CA ILE A 806 -20.71 -19.34 -13.30
C ILE A 806 -22.19 -19.70 -13.08
N GLU A 807 -22.52 -20.99 -13.11
CA GLU A 807 -23.89 -21.45 -12.87
C GLU A 807 -24.38 -21.14 -11.45
N SER A 808 -23.50 -21.23 -10.44
CA SER A 808 -23.81 -20.84 -9.06
C SER A 808 -24.12 -19.34 -8.94
N LEU A 809 -23.36 -18.49 -9.64
CA LEU A 809 -23.60 -17.05 -9.70
C LEU A 809 -24.90 -16.71 -10.44
N LYS A 810 -25.19 -17.39 -11.56
CA LYS A 810 -26.46 -17.26 -12.31
C LYS A 810 -27.65 -17.69 -11.45
N ALA A 811 -27.55 -18.84 -10.78
CA ALA A 811 -28.59 -19.37 -9.92
C ALA A 811 -28.88 -18.39 -8.76
N TRP A 812 -27.85 -17.94 -8.04
CA TRP A 812 -27.99 -16.95 -6.97
C TRP A 812 -28.60 -15.63 -7.48
N ARG A 813 -28.15 -15.14 -8.65
CA ARG A 813 -28.68 -13.91 -9.25
C ARG A 813 -30.15 -14.05 -9.66
N SER A 814 -30.57 -15.24 -10.11
CA SER A 814 -31.96 -15.51 -10.52
C SER A 814 -32.93 -15.57 -9.34
N THR A 815 -32.46 -15.95 -8.15
CA THR A 815 -33.27 -16.02 -6.92
C THR A 815 -33.31 -14.72 -6.14
N CYS A 816 -32.48 -13.73 -6.51
CA CYS A 816 -32.47 -12.41 -5.89
C CYS A 816 -33.83 -11.69 -6.10
N PRO A 817 -34.49 -11.22 -5.04
CA PRO A 817 -35.75 -10.52 -5.14
C PRO A 817 -35.57 -9.17 -5.81
N SER A 818 -36.65 -8.61 -6.35
CA SER A 818 -36.59 -7.36 -7.12
C SER A 818 -36.05 -6.17 -6.34
N HIS A 819 -36.15 -6.17 -5.00
CA HIS A 819 -35.58 -5.11 -4.14
C HIS A 819 -34.05 -5.21 -3.94
N MET A 820 -33.45 -6.38 -4.23
CA MET A 820 -32.00 -6.58 -4.26
C MET A 820 -31.37 -6.26 -5.63
N LYS A 821 -32.19 -6.13 -6.67
CA LYS A 821 -31.74 -5.53 -7.91
C LYS A 821 -31.45 -4.06 -7.61
N PRO A 822 -30.27 -3.52 -7.99
CA PRO A 822 -29.94 -2.14 -7.69
C PRO A 822 -31.00 -1.23 -8.33
N PHE A 823 -31.88 -0.67 -7.50
CA PHE A 823 -33.03 0.13 -7.93
C PHE A 823 -32.58 1.46 -8.57
N SER A 824 -31.38 1.90 -8.20
CA SER A 824 -30.49 2.82 -8.90
C SER A 824 -29.09 2.55 -8.30
N ARG A 825 -27.99 2.87 -8.99
CA ARG A 825 -26.62 2.58 -8.54
C ARG A 825 -26.16 3.27 -7.24
N LEU A 826 -27.06 3.84 -6.44
CA LEU A 826 -26.75 4.51 -5.17
C LEU A 826 -27.81 4.23 -4.08
N GLN A 827 -27.33 3.52 -3.04
CA GLN A 827 -27.81 3.38 -1.66
C GLN A 827 -29.10 2.57 -1.35
N SER A 828 -28.91 1.29 -1.03
CA SER A 828 -29.52 0.64 0.15
C SER A 828 -28.55 -0.37 0.78
N GLU A 829 -28.82 -0.90 1.97
CA GLU A 829 -28.06 -2.02 2.56
C GLU A 829 -27.97 -3.25 1.62
N ALA A 830 -28.90 -3.39 0.66
CA ALA A 830 -28.87 -4.42 -0.37
C ALA A 830 -27.70 -4.26 -1.37
N THR A 831 -27.03 -3.10 -1.43
CA THR A 831 -25.89 -2.85 -2.32
C THR A 831 -24.60 -3.53 -1.84
N ALA A 832 -24.47 -3.83 -0.53
CA ALA A 832 -23.34 -4.58 0.01
C ALA A 832 -23.26 -5.99 -0.58
N ILE A 833 -24.43 -6.61 -0.77
CA ILE A 833 -24.57 -7.93 -1.39
C ILE A 833 -23.98 -7.97 -2.80
N LEU A 834 -24.06 -6.84 -3.52
CA LEU A 834 -23.55 -6.74 -4.87
C LEU A 834 -22.03 -6.57 -4.94
N HIS A 835 -21.34 -6.07 -3.91
CA HIS A 835 -19.87 -5.96 -3.98
C HIS A 835 -19.20 -7.33 -4.07
N TYR A 836 -19.72 -8.35 -3.37
CA TYR A 836 -19.14 -9.70 -3.38
C TYR A 836 -19.52 -10.44 -4.65
N TYR A 837 -20.72 -10.19 -5.17
CA TYR A 837 -21.13 -10.65 -6.50
C TYR A 837 -20.25 -10.07 -7.61
N LEU A 838 -20.00 -8.77 -7.59
CA LEU A 838 -19.15 -8.11 -8.58
C LEU A 838 -17.71 -8.58 -8.50
N VAL A 839 -17.14 -8.73 -7.29
CA VAL A 839 -15.78 -9.26 -7.15
C VAL A 839 -15.69 -10.73 -7.62
N ALA A 840 -16.71 -11.54 -7.34
CA ALA A 840 -16.78 -12.93 -7.82
C ALA A 840 -16.83 -12.98 -9.35
N LEU A 841 -17.63 -12.10 -9.97
CA LEU A 841 -17.65 -11.95 -11.42
C LEU A 841 -16.30 -11.48 -11.96
N THR A 842 -15.63 -10.52 -11.32
CA THR A 842 -14.30 -10.07 -11.71
C THR A 842 -13.33 -11.24 -11.74
N ILE A 843 -13.25 -12.04 -10.68
CA ILE A 843 -12.35 -13.21 -10.61
C ILE A 843 -12.67 -14.20 -11.74
N VAL A 844 -13.94 -14.62 -11.85
CA VAL A 844 -14.35 -15.58 -12.88
C VAL A 844 -14.08 -15.06 -14.29
N PHE A 845 -14.31 -13.76 -14.55
CA PHE A 845 -14.10 -13.14 -15.85
C PHE A 845 -12.62 -12.96 -16.19
N VAL A 846 -11.76 -12.66 -15.19
CA VAL A 846 -10.30 -12.62 -15.36
C VAL A 846 -9.79 -13.99 -15.80
N HIS A 847 -10.23 -15.06 -15.14
CA HIS A 847 -9.73 -16.42 -15.34
C HIS A 847 -10.45 -17.22 -16.46
N ALA A 848 -11.52 -16.69 -17.05
CA ALA A 848 -12.19 -17.32 -18.19
C ALA A 848 -11.40 -17.22 -19.51
N SER A 849 -11.42 -18.30 -20.29
CA SER A 849 -10.85 -18.36 -21.64
C SER A 849 -11.60 -17.46 -22.63
N PRO A 850 -10.94 -16.89 -23.66
CA PRO A 850 -11.60 -16.08 -24.69
C PRO A 850 -12.78 -16.77 -25.39
N SER A 851 -12.77 -18.11 -25.49
CA SER A 851 -13.83 -18.93 -26.09
C SER A 851 -15.07 -19.10 -25.21
N SER A 852 -14.96 -18.84 -23.91
CA SER A 852 -16.04 -19.00 -22.92
C SER A 852 -16.85 -17.72 -22.71
N THR A 853 -16.61 -16.69 -23.52
CA THR A 853 -17.32 -15.39 -23.45
C THR A 853 -18.82 -15.53 -23.73
N ASP A 854 -19.22 -16.53 -24.52
CA ASP A 854 -20.62 -16.90 -24.75
C ASP A 854 -21.31 -17.49 -23.50
N ASP A 855 -20.58 -18.07 -22.54
CA ASP A 855 -21.16 -18.66 -21.32
C ASP A 855 -21.62 -17.60 -20.31
N PHE A 856 -21.18 -16.34 -20.48
CA PHE A 856 -21.63 -15.20 -19.71
C PHE A 856 -22.95 -14.61 -20.23
N THR A 857 -23.49 -15.14 -21.34
CA THR A 857 -24.81 -14.75 -21.85
C THR A 857 -25.89 -15.03 -20.80
N GLY A 858 -26.68 -14.01 -20.45
CA GLY A 858 -27.73 -14.08 -19.43
C GLY A 858 -27.31 -13.62 -18.02
N LEU A 859 -26.03 -13.37 -17.78
CA LEU A 859 -25.62 -12.54 -16.63
C LEU A 859 -25.92 -11.09 -17.00
N ASP A 860 -27.06 -10.57 -16.54
CA ASP A 860 -27.46 -9.16 -16.71
C ASP A 860 -26.52 -8.26 -15.89
N VAL A 861 -25.30 -8.07 -16.39
CA VAL A 861 -24.28 -7.22 -15.79
C VAL A 861 -24.32 -5.87 -16.47
N LEU A 862 -25.09 -4.96 -15.86
CA LEU A 862 -25.00 -3.52 -16.06
C LEU A 862 -25.38 -2.97 -17.45
N GLY A 863 -25.98 -3.77 -18.34
CA GLY A 863 -26.37 -3.32 -19.68
C GLY A 863 -25.18 -3.00 -20.59
N LEU A 864 -24.01 -3.59 -20.31
CA LEU A 864 -22.80 -3.47 -21.14
C LEU A 864 -22.94 -4.38 -22.37
N GLU A 865 -23.79 -4.00 -23.33
CA GLU A 865 -23.78 -4.61 -24.65
C GLU A 865 -22.51 -4.13 -25.39
N SER A 866 -21.52 -5.00 -25.53
CA SER A 866 -20.28 -4.84 -26.31
C SER A 866 -19.22 -3.83 -25.81
N GLY A 867 -18.28 -4.34 -25.00
CA GLY A 867 -17.01 -3.68 -24.66
C GLY A 867 -15.86 -4.69 -24.58
N SER A 868 -14.60 -4.24 -24.61
CA SER A 868 -13.44 -5.12 -24.43
C SER A 868 -13.40 -5.71 -23.00
N LYS A 869 -12.65 -6.81 -22.80
CA LYS A 869 -12.52 -7.47 -21.48
C LYS A 869 -12.08 -6.46 -20.40
N GLU A 870 -11.19 -5.55 -20.76
CA GLU A 870 -10.66 -4.49 -19.90
C GLU A 870 -11.71 -3.46 -19.51
N GLN A 871 -12.58 -3.04 -20.45
CA GLN A 871 -13.65 -2.08 -20.17
C GLN A 871 -14.70 -2.65 -19.22
N VAL A 872 -14.99 -3.95 -19.32
CA VAL A 872 -15.91 -4.64 -18.41
C VAL A 872 -15.30 -4.74 -17.00
N LEU A 873 -14.02 -5.09 -16.90
CA LEU A 873 -13.31 -5.17 -15.61
C LEU A 873 -13.18 -3.78 -14.95
N GLU A 874 -12.88 -2.73 -15.72
CA GLU A 874 -12.87 -1.34 -15.23
C GLU A 874 -14.26 -0.93 -14.71
N ALA A 875 -15.33 -1.27 -15.44
CA ALA A 875 -16.68 -0.99 -14.98
C ALA A 875 -17.01 -1.71 -13.66
N PHE A 876 -16.60 -2.97 -13.49
CA PHE A 876 -16.79 -3.69 -12.22
C PHE A 876 -16.00 -3.02 -11.09
N ALA A 877 -14.76 -2.64 -11.34
CA ALA A 877 -13.90 -1.97 -10.35
C ALA A 877 -14.49 -0.62 -9.90
N LEU A 878 -14.98 0.19 -10.85
CA LEU A 878 -15.62 1.48 -10.56
C LEU A 878 -16.93 1.30 -9.77
N GLU A 879 -17.74 0.29 -10.10
CA GLU A 879 -18.96 -0.01 -9.35
C GLU A 879 -18.65 -0.50 -7.93
N ILE A 880 -17.63 -1.35 -7.73
CA ILE A 880 -17.20 -1.79 -6.40
C ILE A 880 -16.75 -0.60 -5.55
N CYS A 881 -15.92 0.29 -6.12
CA CYS A 881 -15.50 1.52 -5.44
C CYS A 881 -16.69 2.45 -5.16
N GLY A 882 -17.59 2.59 -6.14
CA GLY A 882 -18.84 3.33 -6.01
C GLY A 882 -19.65 2.84 -4.84
N ILE A 883 -19.96 1.53 -4.77
CA ILE A 883 -20.69 0.91 -3.66
C ILE A 883 -20.00 1.22 -2.33
N ALA A 884 -18.68 1.02 -2.24
CA ALA A 884 -17.93 1.18 -1.00
C ALA A 884 -17.96 2.61 -0.44
N PHE A 885 -17.61 3.61 -1.25
CA PHE A 885 -17.48 4.99 -0.78
C PHE A 885 -18.82 5.73 -0.72
N THR A 886 -19.83 5.22 -1.41
CA THR A 886 -21.13 5.89 -1.46
C THR A 886 -22.21 5.23 -0.60
N ALA A 887 -22.05 3.98 -0.15
CA ALA A 887 -23.04 3.33 0.70
C ALA A 887 -23.30 4.08 2.02
N LYS A 888 -22.33 4.88 2.52
CA LYS A 888 -22.36 5.55 3.82
C LYS A 888 -22.67 4.62 5.01
N ILE A 889 -22.41 3.32 4.83
CA ILE A 889 -22.57 2.29 5.86
C ILE A 889 -21.16 1.83 6.26
N PRO A 890 -20.73 2.05 7.51
CA PRO A 890 -19.37 1.72 7.95
C PRO A 890 -18.97 0.26 7.70
N SER A 891 -19.86 -0.69 7.95
CA SER A 891 -19.61 -2.11 7.69
C SER A 891 -19.38 -2.41 6.21
N VAL A 892 -20.08 -1.74 5.30
CA VAL A 892 -19.89 -1.91 3.84
C VAL A 892 -18.53 -1.39 3.41
N LEU A 893 -18.11 -0.24 3.93
CA LEU A 893 -16.81 0.35 3.62
C LEU A 893 -15.66 -0.54 4.11
N VAL A 894 -15.71 -0.99 5.37
CA VAL A 894 -14.65 -1.84 5.96
C VAL A 894 -14.52 -3.17 5.21
N ASN A 895 -15.64 -3.81 4.88
CA ASN A 895 -15.64 -5.07 4.14
C ASN A 895 -15.32 -4.93 2.64
N ALA A 896 -15.26 -3.69 2.12
CA ALA A 896 -14.92 -3.42 0.72
C ALA A 896 -13.41 -3.20 0.48
N PHE A 897 -12.58 -3.06 1.52
CA PHE A 897 -11.14 -2.83 1.31
C PHE A 897 -10.45 -3.96 0.55
N GLY A 898 -10.78 -5.23 0.82
CA GLY A 898 -10.29 -6.38 0.04
C GLY A 898 -10.76 -6.36 -1.41
N PRO A 899 -12.08 -6.24 -1.68
CA PRO A 899 -12.62 -6.08 -3.03
C PRO A 899 -12.01 -4.90 -3.82
N ILE A 900 -11.84 -3.74 -3.19
CA ILE A 900 -11.17 -2.58 -3.81
C ILE A 900 -9.72 -2.93 -4.11
N ALA A 901 -9.00 -3.53 -3.16
CA ALA A 901 -7.59 -3.87 -3.37
C ALA A 901 -7.37 -4.80 -4.56
N TYR A 902 -8.23 -5.81 -4.72
CA TYR A 902 -8.17 -6.69 -5.87
C TYR A 902 -8.59 -5.98 -7.17
N CYS A 903 -9.70 -5.24 -7.19
CA CYS A 903 -10.28 -4.73 -8.44
C CYS A 903 -9.67 -3.40 -8.91
N ALA A 904 -9.10 -2.59 -8.02
CA ALA A 904 -8.65 -1.24 -8.38
C ALA A 904 -7.53 -1.22 -9.43
N ARG A 905 -6.81 -2.34 -9.62
CA ARG A 905 -5.83 -2.54 -10.70
C ARG A 905 -6.43 -2.43 -12.11
N PHE A 906 -7.74 -2.63 -12.26
CA PHE A 906 -8.43 -2.58 -13.55
C PHE A 906 -8.94 -1.18 -13.90
N ILE A 907 -8.80 -0.19 -13.00
CA ILE A 907 -9.14 1.21 -13.28
C ILE A 907 -8.01 1.80 -14.12
N GLN A 908 -8.29 2.22 -15.35
CA GLN A 908 -7.31 2.78 -16.29
C GLN A 908 -7.28 4.31 -16.26
N SER A 909 -8.42 4.93 -15.96
CA SER A 909 -8.54 6.39 -15.89
C SER A 909 -7.70 6.97 -14.73
N GLU A 910 -6.69 7.78 -15.06
CA GLU A 910 -5.87 8.52 -14.08
C GLU A 910 -6.75 9.35 -13.12
N ALA A 911 -7.80 10.01 -13.64
CA ALA A 911 -8.72 10.79 -12.81
C ALA A 911 -9.45 9.91 -11.77
N SER A 912 -9.86 8.70 -12.17
CA SER A 912 -10.53 7.74 -11.28
C SER A 912 -9.56 7.13 -10.27
N GLN A 913 -8.32 6.84 -10.66
CA GLN A 913 -7.27 6.38 -9.75
C GLN A 913 -6.90 7.45 -8.71
N GLN A 914 -6.78 8.72 -9.11
CA GLN A 914 -6.52 9.84 -8.21
C GLN A 914 -7.67 10.07 -7.22
N GLU A 915 -8.92 9.99 -7.70
CA GLU A 915 -10.09 10.09 -6.83
C GLU A 915 -10.17 8.92 -5.84
N LEU A 916 -9.87 7.69 -6.29
CA LEU A 916 -9.79 6.54 -5.40
C LEU A 916 -8.71 6.72 -4.32
N ILE A 917 -7.50 7.16 -4.70
CA ILE A 917 -6.43 7.49 -3.75
C ILE A 917 -6.90 8.53 -2.72
N ARG A 918 -7.60 9.58 -3.18
CA ARG A 918 -8.13 10.63 -2.30
C ARG A 918 -9.14 10.08 -1.29
N GLN A 919 -10.05 9.22 -1.74
CA GLN A 919 -11.05 8.58 -0.88
C GLN A 919 -10.40 7.64 0.13
N LEU A 920 -9.44 6.82 -0.29
CA LEU A 920 -8.68 5.93 0.59
C LEU A 920 -7.95 6.72 1.69
N LEU A 921 -7.24 7.80 1.33
CA LEU A 921 -6.55 8.65 2.31
C LEU A 921 -7.50 9.35 3.28
N ALA A 922 -8.71 9.73 2.83
CA ALA A 922 -9.75 10.27 3.69
C ALA A 922 -10.35 9.20 4.64
N CYS A 923 -10.42 7.95 4.21
CA CYS A 923 -10.76 6.84 5.10
C CYS A 923 -9.72 6.68 6.18
N LYS A 924 -8.42 6.66 5.85
CA LYS A 924 -7.36 6.55 6.87
C LYS A 924 -7.52 7.57 8.02
N SER A 925 -7.80 8.83 7.69
CA SER A 925 -7.95 9.88 8.71
C SER A 925 -9.20 9.74 9.57
N SER A 926 -10.24 9.06 9.08
CA SER A 926 -11.54 8.95 9.77
C SER A 926 -11.77 7.60 10.46
N ILE A 927 -11.25 6.50 9.90
CA ILE A 927 -11.46 5.14 10.40
C ILE A 927 -10.16 4.42 10.79
N GLY A 928 -9.00 5.07 10.63
CA GLY A 928 -7.69 4.51 11.03
C GLY A 928 -7.21 3.32 10.20
N TRP A 929 -7.91 2.92 9.13
CA TRP A 929 -7.57 1.77 8.31
C TRP A 929 -6.28 1.98 7.49
N PRO A 930 -5.36 1.01 7.42
CA PRO A 930 -4.08 1.14 6.72
C PRO A 930 -4.25 1.04 5.19
N VAL A 931 -4.37 2.17 4.51
CA VAL A 931 -4.57 2.24 3.04
C VAL A 931 -3.27 2.44 2.25
N GLU A 932 -2.13 2.51 2.92
CA GLU A 932 -0.84 2.94 2.34
C GLU A 932 -0.35 1.99 1.25
N ARG A 933 -0.52 0.68 1.45
CA ARG A 933 -0.18 -0.33 0.44
C ARG A 933 -1.00 -0.12 -0.82
N LEU A 934 -2.32 -0.05 -0.67
CA LEU A 934 -3.26 0.17 -1.77
C LEU A 934 -3.01 1.49 -2.52
N VAL A 935 -2.73 2.57 -1.79
CA VAL A 935 -2.39 3.87 -2.39
C VAL A 935 -1.05 3.80 -3.12
N ARG A 936 -0.06 3.07 -2.60
CA ARG A 936 1.24 2.87 -3.25
C ARG A 936 1.09 2.09 -4.54
N ASP A 937 0.32 1.01 -4.53
CA ASP A 937 0.09 0.16 -5.70
C ASP A 937 -0.64 0.93 -6.82
N LEU A 938 -1.63 1.75 -6.46
CA LEU A 938 -2.31 2.65 -7.41
C LEU A 938 -1.37 3.74 -7.97
N LYS A 939 -0.47 4.29 -7.14
CA LYS A 939 0.53 5.28 -7.59
C LYS A 939 1.59 4.67 -8.51
N ASN A 940 2.00 3.43 -8.25
CA ASN A 940 2.95 2.75 -9.12
C ASN A 940 2.36 2.49 -10.52
N ASN A 941 1.05 2.25 -10.62
CA ASN A 941 0.34 2.12 -11.90
C ASN A 941 0.23 3.45 -12.68
N LEU A 942 0.23 4.60 -12.01
CA LEU A 942 0.22 5.94 -12.63
C LEU A 942 1.54 6.29 -13.34
N HIS A 943 2.66 5.64 -12.99
CA HIS A 943 3.98 5.96 -13.51
C HIS A 943 4.33 5.28 -14.85
N PHE A 944 3.39 4.56 -15.48
CA PHE A 944 3.58 3.82 -16.73
C PHE A 944 3.11 4.53 -18.01
N ILE A 945 2.84 5.85 -17.98
CA ILE A 945 2.50 6.63 -19.19
C ILE A 945 3.62 7.66 -19.47
N PRO A 946 4.30 7.59 -20.64
CA PRO A 946 5.35 8.55 -20.99
C PRO A 946 4.79 9.97 -21.14
N ASN A 947 5.50 10.95 -20.58
CA ASN A 947 5.31 12.38 -20.80
C ASN A 947 5.60 12.78 -22.25
N SER A 948 4.68 12.51 -23.16
CA SER A 948 4.66 13.12 -24.49
C SER A 948 3.24 13.13 -25.01
N PHE A 949 2.54 14.25 -24.83
CA PHE A 949 1.65 14.90 -25.82
C PHE A 949 0.84 16.01 -25.12
N ILE A 950 1.40 17.22 -25.10
CA ILE A 950 0.63 18.44 -24.93
C ILE A 950 0.21 18.91 -26.34
N MET A 951 -1.08 19.27 -26.46
CA MET A 951 -1.78 19.93 -27.58
C MET A 951 -2.17 19.07 -28.79
N LEU A 952 -3.47 18.75 -28.92
CA LEU A 952 -4.36 19.25 -30.00
C LEU A 952 -5.78 18.62 -29.95
N ARG A 953 -6.78 19.51 -29.93
CA ARG A 953 -8.16 19.40 -30.48
C ARG A 953 -9.13 18.34 -29.95
N THR A 954 -10.10 18.87 -29.21
CA THR A 954 -11.55 18.59 -29.31
C THR A 954 -12.03 17.95 -30.62
N GLN A 955 -12.68 16.79 -30.53
CA GLN A 955 -13.94 16.49 -31.25
C GLN A 955 -14.62 15.20 -30.75
N LYS A 956 -15.82 15.40 -30.19
CA LYS A 956 -17.01 14.53 -30.08
C LYS A 956 -16.91 13.10 -30.62
N LEU A 957 -17.14 12.14 -29.71
CA LEU A 957 -18.04 11.01 -29.92
C LEU A 957 -18.91 10.85 -28.66
N ILE A 958 -20.21 10.74 -28.89
CA ILE A 958 -21.34 10.92 -27.97
C ILE A 958 -21.95 9.50 -27.68
N PRO A 959 -23.18 9.37 -27.20
CA PRO A 959 -23.65 9.00 -25.86
C PRO A 959 -24.11 7.54 -25.75
N ALA A 960 -23.84 6.88 -24.62
CA ALA A 960 -24.61 5.75 -24.14
C ALA A 960 -24.53 5.77 -22.61
N PHE A 961 -25.56 5.31 -21.91
CA PHE A 961 -25.71 5.38 -20.44
C PHE A 961 -26.26 6.70 -19.86
N THR A 962 -27.23 7.31 -20.54
CA THR A 962 -28.20 8.22 -19.91
C THR A 962 -29.56 7.51 -19.89
N LYS A 963 -29.89 6.85 -18.77
CA LYS A 963 -31.25 6.51 -18.29
C LYS A 963 -31.18 5.48 -17.17
N CYS A 964 -31.24 5.92 -15.92
CA CYS A 964 -32.15 5.31 -14.94
C CYS A 964 -32.27 6.21 -13.71
N ALA A 965 -33.38 6.93 -13.62
CA ALA A 965 -33.78 7.72 -12.47
C ALA A 965 -34.44 6.83 -11.39
N ARG A 966 -34.40 7.29 -10.13
CA ARG A 966 -34.47 6.58 -8.82
C ARG A 966 -35.81 5.97 -8.38
N THR A 967 -35.81 5.14 -7.30
CA THR A 967 -36.50 5.32 -5.97
C THR A 967 -36.72 4.04 -5.09
N PHE A 968 -36.11 3.92 -3.90
CA PHE A 968 -36.53 2.89 -2.92
C PHE A 968 -37.86 3.24 -2.23
N ALA A 969 -38.77 2.25 -2.25
CA ALA A 969 -40.08 2.15 -1.61
C ALA A 969 -41.15 3.17 -2.05
N THR A 970 -42.35 2.66 -2.31
CA THR A 970 -43.60 3.43 -2.42
C THR A 970 -43.82 4.27 -1.17
N VAL A 971 -43.23 5.46 -1.16
CA VAL A 971 -43.61 6.58 -0.29
C VAL A 971 -44.65 7.34 -1.07
N THR A 972 -45.85 7.46 -0.51
CA THR A 972 -46.86 8.41 -0.98
C THR A 972 -46.21 9.77 -1.17
N HIS A 973 -46.18 10.28 -2.41
CA HIS A 973 -45.57 11.57 -2.72
C HIS A 973 -46.21 12.67 -1.87
N PRO A 974 -45.43 13.45 -1.09
CA PRO A 974 -45.98 14.45 -0.18
C PRO A 974 -46.56 15.62 -0.98
N SER A 975 -47.70 16.14 -0.52
CA SER A 975 -48.37 17.29 -1.15
C SER A 975 -47.79 18.65 -0.73
N GLN A 976 -46.75 18.69 0.10
CA GLN A 976 -46.11 19.89 0.64
C GLN A 976 -44.62 19.64 0.94
N PRO A 977 -43.76 20.68 0.91
CA PRO A 977 -42.35 20.56 1.29
C PRO A 977 -42.16 20.20 2.77
N GLY A 978 -41.02 19.57 3.08
CA GLY A 978 -40.59 19.38 4.47
C GLY A 978 -40.34 20.70 5.19
N VAL A 979 -40.86 20.82 6.41
CA VAL A 979 -40.72 22.01 7.26
C VAL A 979 -40.09 21.63 8.59
N ILE A 980 -39.02 22.33 8.95
CA ILE A 980 -38.36 22.30 10.25
C ILE A 980 -38.81 23.51 11.05
N GLN A 981 -39.25 23.27 12.27
CA GLN A 981 -39.58 24.32 13.24
C GLN A 981 -38.57 24.23 14.39
N PRO A 982 -37.48 25.01 14.33
CA PRO A 982 -36.51 25.02 15.41
C PRO A 982 -37.14 25.53 16.70
N SER A 983 -36.68 24.98 17.82
CA SER A 983 -37.03 25.48 19.15
C SER A 983 -36.47 26.89 19.38
N ALA A 984 -37.07 27.63 20.31
CA ALA A 984 -36.59 28.95 20.69
C ALA A 984 -35.10 28.95 21.14
N GLN A 985 -34.63 27.82 21.68
CA GLN A 985 -33.22 27.67 22.05
C GLN A 985 -32.33 27.54 20.83
N GLU A 986 -32.68 26.70 19.84
CA GLU A 986 -31.93 26.55 18.59
C GLU A 986 -31.85 27.86 17.80
N VAL A 987 -32.95 28.63 17.77
CA VAL A 987 -32.98 29.98 17.14
C VAL A 987 -32.05 30.93 17.88
N LYS A 988 -32.10 30.95 19.23
CA LYS A 988 -31.26 31.83 20.05
C LYS A 988 -29.77 31.48 19.97
N SER A 989 -29.44 30.19 19.88
CA SER A 989 -28.05 29.72 19.79
C SER A 989 -27.52 29.69 18.36
N PHE A 990 -28.37 29.85 17.35
CA PHE A 990 -28.04 29.64 15.93
C PHE A 990 -27.51 28.23 15.63
N VAL A 991 -27.89 27.23 16.43
CA VAL A 991 -27.43 25.83 16.29
C VAL A 991 -28.65 24.92 16.28
N LEU A 992 -28.82 24.16 15.20
CA LEU A 992 -29.86 23.14 15.14
C LEU A 992 -29.46 21.95 16.00
N ASP A 993 -30.43 21.37 16.69
CA ASP A 993 -30.22 20.07 17.32
C ASP A 993 -30.02 18.99 16.25
N SER A 994 -29.40 17.87 16.65
CA SER A 994 -29.04 16.79 15.74
C SER A 994 -30.24 16.20 15.02
N ARG A 995 -31.43 16.20 15.63
CA ARG A 995 -32.65 15.62 15.06
C ARG A 995 -33.27 16.54 14.02
N ASN A 996 -33.30 17.85 14.25
CA ASN A 996 -33.76 18.84 13.29
C ASN A 996 -32.80 18.97 12.11
N LEU A 997 -31.50 18.89 12.35
CA LEU A 997 -30.49 18.81 11.29
C LEU A 997 -30.65 17.53 10.45
N GLU A 998 -30.83 16.37 11.08
CA GLU A 998 -31.08 15.10 10.40
C GLU A 998 -32.36 15.17 9.55
N LYS A 999 -33.47 15.68 10.11
CA LYS A 999 -34.71 15.89 9.35
C LYS A 999 -34.50 16.83 8.17
N ALA A 1000 -33.74 17.90 8.35
CA ALA A 1000 -33.45 18.84 7.28
C ALA A 1000 -32.71 18.16 6.11
N VAL A 1001 -31.68 17.37 6.42
CA VAL A 1001 -30.93 16.55 5.45
C VAL A 1001 -31.83 15.52 4.77
N ARG A 1002 -32.71 14.85 5.51
CA ARG A 1002 -33.68 13.88 4.95
C ARG A 1002 -34.64 14.55 3.97
N HIS A 1003 -35.17 15.73 4.30
CA HIS A 1003 -36.03 16.50 3.40
C HIS A 1003 -35.28 16.98 2.15
N MET A 1004 -34.04 17.42 2.29
CA MET A 1004 -33.19 17.73 1.13
C MET A 1004 -33.00 16.53 0.20
N HIS A 1005 -32.75 15.32 0.73
CA HIS A 1005 -32.62 14.13 -0.11
C HIS A 1005 -33.94 13.71 -0.77
N ARG A 1006 -35.04 13.73 -0.03
CA ARG A 1006 -36.38 13.30 -0.50
C ARG A 1006 -37.00 14.29 -1.48
N ASP A 1007 -37.07 15.55 -1.08
CA ASP A 1007 -37.84 16.60 -1.75
C ASP A 1007 -36.97 17.53 -2.60
N GLY A 1008 -35.65 17.55 -2.36
CA GLY A 1008 -34.73 18.51 -2.96
C GLY A 1008 -34.82 19.89 -2.35
N LEU A 1009 -35.61 20.03 -1.29
CA LEU A 1009 -35.89 21.27 -0.60
C LEU A 1009 -36.28 21.03 0.85
N VAL A 1010 -35.87 21.93 1.73
CA VAL A 1010 -36.39 22.03 3.10
C VAL A 1010 -36.63 23.48 3.48
N VAL A 1011 -37.70 23.73 4.24
CA VAL A 1011 -38.02 25.02 4.83
C VAL A 1011 -37.66 24.97 6.31
N VAL A 1012 -36.96 25.97 6.82
CA VAL A 1012 -36.68 26.16 8.25
C VAL A 1012 -37.38 27.43 8.69
N GLU A 1013 -38.43 27.32 9.50
CA GLU A 1013 -39.26 28.46 9.87
C GLU A 1013 -38.59 29.35 10.93
N ASP A 1014 -38.76 30.66 10.75
CA ASP A 1014 -38.53 31.70 11.76
C ASP A 1014 -37.12 31.73 12.40
N VAL A 1015 -36.09 31.55 11.57
CA VAL A 1015 -34.66 31.57 11.97
C VAL A 1015 -33.93 32.86 11.61
N VAL A 1016 -34.60 33.80 10.96
CA VAL A 1016 -34.07 35.12 10.62
C VAL A 1016 -34.88 36.19 11.36
N PRO A 1017 -34.25 37.10 12.12
CA PRO A 1017 -34.95 38.18 12.79
C PRO A 1017 -35.77 39.04 11.82
N HIS A 1018 -37.03 39.30 12.15
CA HIS A 1018 -37.95 40.01 11.25
C HIS A 1018 -37.54 41.46 11.01
N GLN A 1019 -36.89 42.10 11.99
CA GLN A 1019 -36.37 43.46 11.87
C GLN A 1019 -35.25 43.56 10.82
N ASP A 1020 -34.36 42.57 10.80
CA ASP A 1020 -33.27 42.50 9.83
C ASP A 1020 -33.83 42.36 8.41
N ILE A 1021 -34.86 41.51 8.27
CA ILE A 1021 -35.60 41.38 7.02
C ILE A 1021 -36.24 42.71 6.61
N ASP A 1022 -36.89 43.45 7.52
CA ASP A 1022 -37.57 44.71 7.19
C ASP A 1022 -36.62 45.80 6.69
N ILE A 1023 -35.43 45.90 7.29
CA ILE A 1023 -34.38 46.84 6.88
C ILE A 1023 -34.00 46.59 5.41
N LEU A 1024 -33.68 45.34 5.08
CA LEU A 1024 -33.26 44.97 3.74
C LEU A 1024 -34.41 45.05 2.73
N ASN A 1025 -35.61 44.59 3.12
CA ASN A 1025 -36.79 44.58 2.25
C ASN A 1025 -37.18 45.99 1.79
N LYS A 1026 -37.16 46.96 2.70
CA LYS A 1026 -37.49 48.35 2.38
C LYS A 1026 -36.61 48.87 1.25
N LYS A 1027 -35.29 48.68 1.37
CA LYS A 1027 -34.33 49.12 0.36
C LYS A 1027 -34.50 48.36 -0.96
N MET A 1028 -34.64 47.04 -0.90
CA MET A 1028 -34.77 46.21 -2.10
C MET A 1028 -36.09 46.45 -2.86
N ILE A 1029 -37.16 46.90 -2.21
CA ILE A 1029 -38.41 47.32 -2.90
C ILE A 1029 -38.20 48.66 -3.65
N GLU A 1030 -37.49 49.61 -3.05
CA GLU A 1030 -37.13 50.88 -3.70
C GLU A 1030 -36.26 50.62 -4.95
N ASP A 1031 -35.30 49.69 -4.84
CA ASP A 1031 -34.45 49.27 -5.94
C ASP A 1031 -35.25 48.56 -7.04
N ALA A 1032 -36.16 47.66 -6.67
CA ALA A 1032 -37.02 46.97 -7.64
C ALA A 1032 -37.88 47.95 -8.46
N ARG A 1033 -38.44 48.98 -7.81
CA ARG A 1033 -39.19 50.04 -8.50
C ARG A 1033 -38.31 50.89 -9.40
N THR A 1034 -37.08 51.17 -8.98
CA THR A 1034 -36.08 51.88 -9.78
C THR A 1034 -35.72 51.08 -11.04
N LEU A 1035 -35.54 49.76 -10.90
CA LEU A 1035 -35.28 48.85 -12.03
C LEU A 1035 -36.50 48.71 -12.95
N GLN A 1036 -37.71 48.62 -12.40
CA GLN A 1036 -38.96 48.55 -13.17
C GLN A 1036 -39.17 49.82 -14.02
N ALA A 1037 -38.85 50.99 -13.48
CA ALA A 1037 -38.95 52.27 -14.18
C ALA A 1037 -38.05 52.38 -15.43
N ARG A 1038 -37.06 51.47 -15.58
CA ARG A 1038 -36.20 51.40 -16.78
C ARG A 1038 -36.91 50.84 -18.02
N GLY A 1039 -38.17 50.41 -17.91
CA GLY A 1039 -38.92 49.82 -19.02
C GLY A 1039 -38.20 48.58 -19.56
N ASP A 1040 -38.23 48.34 -20.88
CA ASP A 1040 -37.64 47.15 -21.52
C ASP A 1040 -36.12 46.94 -21.26
N LYS A 1041 -35.43 47.94 -20.68
CA LYS A 1041 -34.02 47.86 -20.25
C LYS A 1041 -33.84 47.36 -18.81
N GLY A 1042 -34.92 47.07 -18.09
CA GLY A 1042 -34.88 46.46 -16.77
C GLY A 1042 -34.42 45.00 -16.83
N PRO A 1043 -33.83 44.45 -15.76
CA PRO A 1043 -33.36 43.06 -15.69
C PRO A 1043 -34.54 42.09 -15.47
N PHE A 1044 -35.45 42.06 -16.44
CA PHE A 1044 -36.63 41.21 -16.40
C PHE A 1044 -36.28 39.76 -16.70
N ASN A 1045 -36.66 38.84 -15.80
CA ASN A 1045 -36.42 37.43 -15.95
C ASN A 1045 -37.67 36.73 -16.51
N TYR A 1046 -37.58 36.25 -17.76
CA TYR A 1046 -38.65 35.67 -18.59
C TYR A 1046 -39.85 36.59 -18.91
N ASN A 1047 -40.29 37.46 -17.99
CA ASN A 1047 -41.43 38.36 -18.19
C ASN A 1047 -41.29 39.67 -17.39
N LYS A 1048 -42.12 40.68 -17.73
CA LYS A 1048 -42.11 42.01 -17.11
C LYS A 1048 -42.60 42.05 -15.66
N GLY A 1049 -43.16 40.95 -15.16
CA GLY A 1049 -43.62 40.82 -13.77
C GLY A 1049 -42.55 40.31 -12.81
N ASN A 1050 -41.35 39.99 -13.30
CA ASN A 1050 -40.30 39.39 -12.48
C ASN A 1050 -38.93 40.05 -12.74
N ILE A 1051 -38.34 40.65 -11.71
CA ILE A 1051 -37.06 41.37 -11.78
C ILE A 1051 -36.00 40.55 -11.04
N GLN A 1052 -34.86 40.31 -11.70
CA GLN A 1052 -33.65 39.85 -11.02
C GLN A 1052 -32.86 41.08 -10.55
N GLN A 1053 -32.55 41.14 -9.25
CA GLN A 1053 -31.81 42.26 -8.67
C GLN A 1053 -30.84 41.80 -7.59
N ASP A 1054 -29.68 42.43 -7.48
CA ASP A 1054 -28.73 42.12 -6.42
C ASP A 1054 -29.07 42.89 -5.13
N ALA A 1055 -28.71 42.32 -3.97
CA ALA A 1055 -28.80 43.04 -2.70
C ALA A 1055 -27.73 44.14 -2.63
N PRO A 1056 -27.98 45.27 -1.93
CA PRO A 1056 -26.98 46.32 -1.77
C PRO A 1056 -25.71 45.76 -1.10
N PRO A 1057 -24.55 45.78 -1.77
CA PRO A 1057 -23.37 45.03 -1.33
C PRO A 1057 -22.50 45.85 -0.34
N VAL A 1058 -23.12 46.52 0.62
CA VAL A 1058 -22.45 47.42 1.60
C VAL A 1058 -22.85 47.09 3.03
N ALA A 1059 -22.01 47.46 3.99
CA ALA A 1059 -22.15 47.06 5.39
C ALA A 1059 -23.51 47.46 6.02
N GLU A 1060 -24.06 48.61 5.60
CA GLU A 1060 -25.35 49.12 6.06
C GLU A 1060 -26.52 48.12 5.85
N TYR A 1061 -26.46 47.33 4.78
CA TYR A 1061 -27.49 46.37 4.40
C TYR A 1061 -27.02 44.91 4.49
N PHE A 1062 -25.76 44.67 4.86
CA PHE A 1062 -25.18 43.34 5.01
C PHE A 1062 -25.40 42.80 6.44
N LEU A 1063 -26.50 42.07 6.62
CA LEU A 1063 -26.91 41.50 7.91
C LEU A 1063 -26.51 40.01 7.98
N PRO A 1064 -25.58 39.60 8.88
CA PRO A 1064 -25.11 38.20 8.97
C PRO A 1064 -26.22 37.17 9.19
N SER A 1065 -27.28 37.56 9.90
CA SER A 1065 -28.47 36.73 10.12
C SER A 1065 -29.19 36.33 8.82
N ILE A 1066 -28.94 37.06 7.73
CA ILE A 1066 -29.45 36.80 6.38
C ILE A 1066 -28.35 36.14 5.53
N PHE A 1067 -27.22 36.80 5.37
CA PHE A 1067 -26.21 36.42 4.37
C PHE A 1067 -25.29 35.26 4.78
N THR A 1068 -25.04 35.09 6.08
CA THR A 1068 -24.13 34.08 6.62
C THR A 1068 -24.79 33.29 7.74
N ASN A 1069 -26.11 33.04 7.61
CA ASN A 1069 -26.93 32.43 8.65
C ASN A 1069 -26.38 31.03 9.05
N PRO A 1070 -25.94 30.83 10.31
CA PRO A 1070 -25.31 29.58 10.72
C PRO A 1070 -26.21 28.34 10.63
N ILE A 1071 -27.53 28.50 10.74
CA ILE A 1071 -28.48 27.39 10.61
C ILE A 1071 -28.54 26.91 9.16
N ALA A 1072 -28.56 27.83 8.19
CA ALA A 1072 -28.44 27.49 6.78
C ALA A 1072 -27.08 26.82 6.49
N THR A 1073 -26.00 27.38 7.04
CA THR A 1073 -24.63 26.85 6.87
C THR A 1073 -24.48 25.44 7.42
N GLN A 1074 -25.12 25.09 8.55
CA GLN A 1074 -25.14 23.73 9.10
C GLN A 1074 -25.78 22.74 8.13
N ILE A 1075 -26.92 23.10 7.53
CA ILE A 1075 -27.62 22.24 6.57
C ILE A 1075 -26.76 22.10 5.30
N THR A 1076 -26.23 23.20 4.77
CA THR A 1076 -25.39 23.12 3.56
C THR A 1076 -24.08 22.37 3.80
N THR A 1077 -23.50 22.49 5.00
CA THR A 1077 -22.30 21.74 5.41
C THR A 1077 -22.58 20.24 5.53
N ALA A 1078 -23.69 19.87 6.17
CA ALA A 1078 -24.09 18.48 6.29
C ALA A 1078 -24.38 17.83 4.92
N MET A 1079 -24.88 18.62 3.96
CA MET A 1079 -25.19 18.14 2.61
C MET A 1079 -23.97 18.08 1.67
N MET A 1080 -23.07 19.07 1.72
CA MET A 1080 -22.02 19.27 0.71
C MET A 1080 -20.58 19.13 1.22
N GLY A 1081 -20.40 18.96 2.54
CA GLY A 1081 -19.08 18.90 3.18
C GLY A 1081 -18.69 20.21 3.88
N PRO A 1082 -17.58 20.21 4.64
CA PRO A 1082 -17.16 21.34 5.46
C PRO A 1082 -16.81 22.57 4.62
N ARG A 1083 -17.21 23.76 5.10
CA ARG A 1083 -16.95 25.07 4.49
C ARG A 1083 -17.43 25.22 3.03
N PRO A 1084 -18.73 25.11 2.73
CA PRO A 1084 -19.27 25.42 1.41
C PRO A 1084 -18.84 26.82 0.93
N LYS A 1085 -18.64 26.95 -0.38
CA LYS A 1085 -18.19 28.19 -1.01
C LYS A 1085 -19.38 29.03 -1.46
N TRP A 1086 -19.52 30.24 -0.94
CA TRP A 1086 -20.59 31.17 -1.34
C TRP A 1086 -20.09 32.11 -2.43
N THR A 1087 -20.56 31.92 -3.67
CA THR A 1087 -20.05 32.66 -4.86
C THR A 1087 -21.11 33.44 -5.63
N PHE A 1088 -22.40 33.31 -5.26
CA PHE A 1088 -23.50 34.00 -5.92
C PHE A 1088 -24.48 34.58 -4.90
N CYS A 1089 -24.92 35.81 -5.11
CA CYS A 1089 -25.96 36.47 -4.33
C CYS A 1089 -26.80 37.36 -5.24
N SER A 1090 -28.08 37.05 -5.38
CA SER A 1090 -29.05 37.87 -6.11
C SER A 1090 -30.44 37.70 -5.50
N ALA A 1091 -31.47 38.30 -6.10
CA ALA A 1091 -32.84 38.22 -5.63
C ALA A 1091 -33.84 38.17 -6.78
N ASN A 1092 -34.94 37.50 -6.50
CA ASN A 1092 -36.13 37.48 -7.34
C ASN A 1092 -37.20 38.42 -6.76
N SER A 1093 -37.55 39.45 -7.52
CA SER A 1093 -38.57 40.43 -7.16
C SER A 1093 -39.80 40.27 -8.05
N ALA A 1094 -40.85 39.67 -7.50
CA ALA A 1094 -42.13 39.52 -8.17
C ALA A 1094 -42.96 40.80 -8.02
N MET A 1095 -43.18 41.48 -9.14
CA MET A 1095 -43.84 42.78 -9.21
C MET A 1095 -45.33 42.63 -9.50
N ALA A 1096 -46.13 43.60 -9.04
CA ALA A 1096 -47.52 43.70 -9.44
C ALA A 1096 -47.63 43.78 -10.97
N THR A 1097 -48.62 43.09 -11.54
CA THR A 1097 -48.89 43.15 -12.98
C THR A 1097 -49.28 44.58 -13.38
N LEU A 1098 -48.62 45.13 -14.40
CA LEU A 1098 -48.90 46.49 -14.87
C LEU A 1098 -50.30 46.59 -15.49
N PRO A 1099 -50.99 47.75 -15.37
CA PRO A 1099 -52.31 47.93 -15.97
C PRO A 1099 -52.29 47.70 -17.48
N GLY A 1100 -53.03 46.70 -17.96
CA GLY A 1100 -53.12 46.32 -19.38
C GLY A 1100 -52.30 45.09 -19.77
N ASP A 1101 -51.39 44.61 -18.91
CA ASP A 1101 -50.64 43.37 -19.11
C ASP A 1101 -51.38 42.17 -18.49
N THR A 1102 -51.16 40.98 -19.05
CA THR A 1102 -51.70 39.72 -18.48
C THR A 1102 -50.67 39.12 -17.52
N PRO A 1103 -51.05 38.65 -16.31
CA PRO A 1103 -50.13 37.98 -15.40
C PRO A 1103 -49.50 36.74 -16.07
N GLN A 1104 -48.17 36.67 -16.09
CA GLN A 1104 -47.44 35.58 -16.76
C GLN A 1104 -46.65 34.73 -15.76
N ARG A 1105 -46.85 33.40 -15.85
CA ARG A 1105 -46.04 32.40 -15.16
C ARG A 1105 -44.74 32.15 -15.94
N GLN A 1106 -43.61 31.99 -15.25
CA GLN A 1106 -42.36 31.57 -15.88
C GLN A 1106 -42.45 30.10 -16.34
N PRO A 1107 -41.72 29.69 -17.40
CA PRO A 1107 -41.63 28.27 -17.73
C PRO A 1107 -41.01 27.48 -16.57
N VAL A 1108 -41.34 26.20 -16.46
CA VAL A 1108 -40.66 25.31 -15.49
C VAL A 1108 -39.20 25.18 -15.91
N HIS A 1109 -38.28 25.40 -14.99
CA HIS A 1109 -36.84 25.35 -15.25
C HIS A 1109 -36.05 24.82 -14.04
N SER A 1110 -34.78 24.51 -14.27
CA SER A 1110 -33.76 24.31 -13.24
C SER A 1110 -32.60 25.27 -13.45
N ASP A 1111 -31.90 25.65 -12.38
CA ASP A 1111 -30.80 26.65 -12.42
C ASP A 1111 -29.45 26.02 -12.78
N ALA A 1112 -29.48 24.86 -13.43
CA ALA A 1112 -28.32 24.10 -13.86
C ALA A 1112 -28.53 23.66 -15.32
N ASP A 1113 -28.27 24.58 -16.24
CA ASP A 1113 -28.40 24.35 -17.69
C ASP A 1113 -27.19 23.62 -18.30
N PHE A 1114 -26.11 23.47 -17.52
CA PHE A 1114 -24.79 22.99 -17.94
C PHE A 1114 -24.51 21.57 -17.42
N ALA A 1115 -23.45 20.94 -17.93
CA ALA A 1115 -22.94 19.65 -17.46
C ALA A 1115 -22.69 19.68 -15.94
N HIS A 1116 -23.50 18.94 -15.17
CA HIS A 1116 -23.43 18.95 -13.72
C HIS A 1116 -23.58 17.54 -13.11
N PRO A 1117 -23.05 17.29 -11.90
CA PRO A 1117 -23.20 15.99 -11.22
C PRO A 1117 -24.65 15.64 -10.87
N ASP A 1118 -24.91 14.34 -10.71
CA ASP A 1118 -26.21 13.77 -10.28
C ASP A 1118 -26.43 13.77 -8.76
N HIS A 1119 -25.47 14.30 -7.99
CA HIS A 1119 -25.59 14.57 -6.56
C HIS A 1119 -25.49 16.07 -6.26
N PRO A 1120 -25.94 16.54 -5.08
CA PRO A 1120 -25.88 17.95 -4.72
C PRO A 1120 -24.44 18.48 -4.81
N PHE A 1121 -24.24 19.48 -5.65
CA PHE A 1121 -22.97 20.20 -5.82
C PHE A 1121 -23.13 21.71 -5.56
N ALA A 1122 -24.38 22.18 -5.58
CA ALA A 1122 -24.77 23.55 -5.29
C ALA A 1122 -26.15 23.56 -4.62
N LEU A 1123 -26.27 24.29 -3.51
CA LEU A 1123 -27.52 24.51 -2.80
C LEU A 1123 -27.84 26.00 -2.77
N VAL A 1124 -29.08 26.33 -3.13
CA VAL A 1124 -29.63 27.68 -3.07
C VAL A 1124 -30.25 27.90 -1.70
N VAL A 1125 -29.74 28.87 -0.97
CA VAL A 1125 -30.33 29.39 0.26
C VAL A 1125 -31.22 30.58 -0.12
N ASN A 1126 -32.53 30.37 -0.09
CA ASN A 1126 -33.52 31.39 -0.37
C ASN A 1126 -34.09 31.99 0.92
N ILE A 1127 -34.16 33.32 0.98
CA ILE A 1127 -34.73 34.05 2.11
C ILE A 1127 -35.85 34.97 1.61
N PRO A 1128 -37.13 34.63 1.84
CA PRO A 1128 -38.24 35.52 1.53
C PRO A 1128 -38.25 36.72 2.48
N LEU A 1129 -38.28 37.93 1.91
CA LEU A 1129 -38.28 39.16 2.71
C LEU A 1129 -39.67 39.59 3.21
N VAL A 1130 -40.70 38.85 2.79
CA VAL A 1130 -42.09 38.95 3.26
C VAL A 1130 -42.67 37.54 3.34
N THR A 1131 -43.81 37.36 4.00
CA THR A 1131 -44.53 36.09 3.88
C THR A 1131 -44.95 35.87 2.43
N VAL A 1132 -44.52 34.75 1.84
CA VAL A 1132 -44.87 34.40 0.46
C VAL A 1132 -46.05 33.43 0.44
N THR A 1133 -46.97 33.70 -0.46
CA THR A 1133 -48.27 33.03 -0.63
C THR A 1133 -48.52 32.85 -2.13
N PRO A 1134 -49.37 31.91 -2.55
CA PRO A 1134 -49.75 31.79 -3.96
C PRO A 1134 -50.26 33.12 -4.56
N GLU A 1135 -50.97 33.95 -3.78
CA GLU A 1135 -51.52 35.23 -4.21
C GLU A 1135 -50.43 36.27 -4.56
N ASN A 1136 -49.34 36.31 -3.79
CA ASN A 1136 -48.20 37.19 -4.07
C ASN A 1136 -47.08 36.51 -4.89
N GLY A 1137 -47.41 35.38 -5.51
CA GLY A 1137 -46.57 34.67 -6.45
C GLY A 1137 -45.51 33.79 -5.80
N SER A 1138 -45.86 32.97 -4.80
CA SER A 1138 -44.92 31.97 -4.27
C SER A 1138 -44.43 31.02 -5.36
N THR A 1139 -43.16 30.62 -5.28
CA THR A 1139 -42.52 29.78 -6.30
C THR A 1139 -43.24 28.44 -6.39
N GLU A 1140 -43.57 28.03 -7.59
CA GLU A 1140 -44.08 26.69 -7.85
C GLU A 1140 -42.90 25.71 -7.85
N ILE A 1141 -43.00 24.65 -7.04
CA ILE A 1141 -41.94 23.68 -6.79
C ILE A 1141 -42.40 22.29 -7.20
N TRP A 1142 -41.51 21.54 -7.85
CA TRP A 1142 -41.74 20.15 -8.23
C TRP A 1142 -40.88 19.25 -7.35
N LEU A 1143 -41.36 18.93 -6.15
CA LEU A 1143 -40.58 18.19 -5.14
C LEU A 1143 -40.01 16.90 -5.70
N GLY A 1144 -38.74 16.61 -5.42
CA GLY A 1144 -38.06 15.38 -5.83
C GLY A 1144 -37.49 15.37 -7.25
N THR A 1145 -37.68 16.42 -8.06
CA THR A 1145 -37.14 16.44 -9.45
C THR A 1145 -35.64 16.65 -9.53
N HIS A 1146 -34.97 17.09 -8.47
CA HIS A 1146 -33.50 17.09 -8.36
C HIS A 1146 -32.88 15.69 -8.49
N ASN A 1147 -33.72 14.65 -8.41
CA ASN A 1147 -33.37 13.25 -8.55
C ASN A 1147 -33.75 12.66 -9.91
N THR A 1148 -34.53 13.39 -10.70
CA THR A 1148 -35.19 12.91 -11.91
C THR A 1148 -35.16 14.02 -12.96
N GLY A 1149 -34.07 14.08 -13.73
CA GLY A 1149 -33.92 15.03 -14.83
C GLY A 1149 -32.62 15.81 -14.73
N GLY A 1150 -31.66 15.43 -15.57
CA GLY A 1150 -30.51 16.27 -15.86
C GLY A 1150 -30.82 17.17 -17.04
N ILE A 1151 -29.78 17.50 -17.78
CA ILE A 1151 -29.83 18.32 -19.00
C ILE A 1151 -30.78 17.75 -20.05
N ASP A 1152 -30.95 16.43 -20.09
CA ASP A 1152 -31.85 15.71 -21.01
C ASP A 1152 -33.34 16.02 -20.80
N ALA A 1153 -33.71 16.52 -19.62
CA ALA A 1153 -35.06 16.98 -19.33
C ALA A 1153 -35.32 18.42 -19.82
N GLN A 1154 -34.29 19.12 -20.29
CA GLN A 1154 -34.36 20.52 -20.70
C GLN A 1154 -34.48 20.68 -22.23
N GLU A 1155 -34.98 21.83 -22.67
CA GLU A 1155 -35.09 22.25 -24.07
C GLU A 1155 -33.91 23.15 -24.47
N GLY A 1156 -33.51 23.08 -25.74
CA GLY A 1156 -32.55 24.03 -26.33
C GLY A 1156 -31.09 23.59 -26.28
N ALA A 1157 -30.20 24.50 -26.68
CA ALA A 1157 -28.75 24.30 -26.57
C ALA A 1157 -28.30 24.63 -25.14
N HIS A 1158 -27.61 23.68 -24.51
CA HIS A 1158 -27.13 23.75 -23.14
C HIS A 1158 -25.77 24.46 -23.07
N GLY A 1159 -25.53 25.23 -22.01
CA GLY A 1159 -24.38 26.12 -21.84
C GLY A 1159 -24.60 27.53 -22.41
N GLU A 1160 -25.78 27.82 -22.98
CA GLU A 1160 -26.12 29.16 -23.47
C GLU A 1160 -26.90 29.99 -22.43
N ARG A 1161 -27.46 29.38 -21.37
CA ARG A 1161 -28.18 30.09 -20.30
C ARG A 1161 -27.75 29.67 -18.90
N ALA A 1162 -28.02 30.50 -17.90
CA ALA A 1162 -27.80 30.11 -16.50
C ALA A 1162 -28.92 29.18 -15.97
N SER A 1163 -30.05 29.05 -16.69
CA SER A 1163 -31.18 28.19 -16.33
C SER A 1163 -31.77 27.49 -17.56
N GLY A 1164 -32.11 26.21 -17.40
CA GLY A 1164 -32.60 25.35 -18.46
C GLY A 1164 -34.11 25.12 -18.35
N ARG A 1165 -34.86 25.46 -19.41
CA ARG A 1165 -36.32 25.22 -19.48
C ARG A 1165 -36.59 23.73 -19.59
N ILE A 1166 -37.49 23.21 -18.76
CA ILE A 1166 -37.93 21.80 -18.81
C ILE A 1166 -38.87 21.58 -19.99
N ARG A 1167 -38.71 20.43 -20.65
CA ARG A 1167 -39.55 20.01 -21.77
C ARG A 1167 -41.02 19.86 -21.36
N GLU A 1168 -41.91 20.54 -22.09
CA GLU A 1168 -43.35 20.57 -21.77
C GLU A 1168 -44.00 19.18 -21.79
N ASP A 1169 -43.52 18.24 -22.61
CA ASP A 1169 -44.05 16.88 -22.69
C ASP A 1169 -43.80 16.04 -21.42
N LEU A 1170 -42.81 16.44 -20.61
CA LEU A 1170 -42.46 15.75 -19.36
C LEU A 1170 -43.30 16.23 -18.17
N LEU A 1171 -43.86 17.44 -18.22
CA LEU A 1171 -44.58 18.02 -17.08
C LEU A 1171 -45.85 17.23 -16.70
N PRO A 1172 -46.72 16.78 -17.63
CA PRO A 1172 -47.88 15.96 -17.28
C PRO A 1172 -47.48 14.60 -16.67
N GLN A 1173 -46.39 14.01 -17.17
CA GLN A 1173 -45.85 12.74 -16.66
C GLN A 1173 -45.36 12.91 -15.23
N ARG A 1174 -44.65 14.01 -14.96
CA ARG A 1174 -44.20 14.33 -13.60
C ARG A 1174 -45.37 14.63 -12.68
N GLN A 1175 -46.37 15.38 -13.14
CA GLN A 1175 -47.55 15.74 -12.36
C GLN A 1175 -48.36 14.51 -11.90
N ALA A 1176 -48.38 13.45 -12.69
CA ALA A 1176 -49.01 12.18 -12.32
C ALA A 1176 -48.27 11.46 -11.17
N ILE A 1177 -46.97 11.72 -10.99
CA ILE A 1177 -46.14 11.15 -9.92
C ILE A 1177 -46.24 12.03 -8.67
N SER A 1178 -45.89 13.31 -8.81
CA SER A 1178 -45.98 14.32 -7.76
C SER A 1178 -46.42 15.63 -8.38
N PRO A 1179 -47.62 16.15 -8.06
CA PRO A 1179 -48.08 17.42 -8.62
C PRO A 1179 -47.22 18.59 -8.12
N PRO A 1180 -47.13 19.69 -8.89
CA PRO A 1180 -46.45 20.89 -8.44
C PRO A 1180 -47.14 21.49 -7.20
N VAL A 1181 -46.34 22.11 -6.34
CA VAL A 1181 -46.83 22.73 -5.10
C VAL A 1181 -46.40 24.21 -5.06
N GLN A 1182 -47.29 25.07 -4.57
CA GLN A 1182 -47.00 26.48 -4.26
C GLN A 1182 -47.15 26.68 -2.75
N PRO A 1183 -46.08 26.47 -1.95
CA PRO A 1183 -46.18 26.54 -0.50
C PRO A 1183 -46.36 27.97 0.00
N ILE A 1184 -46.98 28.11 1.17
CA ILE A 1184 -46.96 29.36 1.95
C ILE A 1184 -45.72 29.31 2.84
N ILE A 1185 -44.82 30.29 2.72
CA ILE A 1185 -43.60 30.37 3.53
C ILE A 1185 -43.64 31.66 4.35
N LYS A 1186 -43.57 31.52 5.68
CA LYS A 1186 -43.65 32.64 6.61
C LYS A 1186 -42.39 33.51 6.52
N LYS A 1187 -42.56 34.82 6.70
CA LYS A 1187 -41.44 35.74 6.96
C LYS A 1187 -40.58 35.21 8.12
N GLY A 1188 -39.26 35.35 8.00
CA GLY A 1188 -38.29 34.82 8.96
C GLY A 1188 -37.77 33.42 8.62
N SER A 1189 -38.40 32.74 7.67
CA SER A 1189 -37.98 31.39 7.27
C SER A 1189 -36.81 31.41 6.29
N ILE A 1190 -36.03 30.33 6.26
CA ILE A 1190 -35.04 30.04 5.22
C ILE A 1190 -35.49 28.82 4.43
N ILE A 1191 -35.27 28.84 3.13
CA ILE A 1191 -35.48 27.71 2.24
C ILE A 1191 -34.10 27.26 1.75
N VAL A 1192 -33.74 26.01 1.96
CA VAL A 1192 -32.55 25.42 1.34
C VAL A 1192 -33.05 24.50 0.22
N ARG A 1193 -32.57 24.73 -1.00
CA ARG A 1193 -33.03 24.04 -2.21
C ARG A 1193 -31.85 23.55 -3.04
N ASP A 1194 -31.98 22.37 -3.64
CA ASP A 1194 -31.04 21.87 -4.63
C ASP A 1194 -31.15 22.70 -5.93
N LEU A 1195 -30.02 23.14 -6.47
CA LEU A 1195 -29.95 23.96 -7.69
C LEU A 1195 -30.70 23.30 -8.87
N ARG A 1196 -30.73 21.96 -8.90
CA ARG A 1196 -31.33 21.13 -9.96
C ARG A 1196 -32.84 20.95 -9.81
N LEU A 1197 -33.43 21.33 -8.68
CA LEU A 1197 -34.86 21.15 -8.44
C LEU A 1197 -35.69 22.01 -9.42
N TRP A 1198 -36.62 21.37 -10.13
CA TRP A 1198 -37.49 22.07 -11.08
C TRP A 1198 -38.45 23.02 -10.35
N HIS A 1199 -38.58 24.22 -10.87
CA HIS A 1199 -39.44 25.24 -10.30
C HIS A 1199 -39.88 26.27 -11.35
N ALA A 1200 -40.88 27.08 -11.00
CA ALA A 1200 -41.34 28.18 -11.83
C ALA A 1200 -41.74 29.39 -10.97
N GLY A 1201 -41.31 30.59 -11.38
CA GLY A 1201 -41.81 31.84 -10.81
C GLY A 1201 -43.27 32.08 -11.20
N MET A 1202 -44.11 32.34 -10.19
CA MET A 1202 -45.53 32.62 -10.36
C MET A 1202 -45.80 34.13 -10.38
N PRO A 1203 -46.82 34.59 -11.12
CA PRO A 1203 -47.15 36.01 -11.15
C PRO A 1203 -47.64 36.50 -9.79
N ASN A 1204 -47.28 37.73 -9.44
CA ASN A 1204 -47.78 38.39 -8.25
C ASN A 1204 -49.10 39.11 -8.58
N MET A 1205 -50.19 38.66 -7.96
CA MET A 1205 -51.54 39.20 -8.15
C MET A 1205 -51.87 40.32 -7.15
N THR A 1206 -50.95 40.60 -6.23
CA THR A 1206 -51.07 41.69 -5.25
C THR A 1206 -50.42 42.97 -5.76
N GLN A 1207 -50.66 44.08 -5.05
CA GLN A 1207 -50.02 45.38 -5.36
C GLN A 1207 -48.63 45.54 -4.73
N GLU A 1208 -48.28 44.67 -3.79
CA GLU A 1208 -47.02 44.76 -3.03
C GLU A 1208 -45.93 43.93 -3.69
N THR A 1209 -44.74 44.52 -3.89
CA THR A 1209 -43.58 43.81 -4.43
C THR A 1209 -43.11 42.74 -3.45
N ARG A 1210 -42.93 41.50 -3.94
CA ARG A 1210 -42.39 40.39 -3.16
C ARG A 1210 -40.94 40.16 -3.55
N VAL A 1211 -40.02 40.35 -2.60
CA VAL A 1211 -38.58 40.07 -2.78
C VAL A 1211 -38.20 38.76 -2.11
N MET A 1212 -37.45 37.92 -2.81
CA MET A 1212 -36.84 36.70 -2.27
C MET A 1212 -35.37 36.65 -2.66
N LEU A 1213 -34.49 36.65 -1.66
CA LEU A 1213 -33.05 36.50 -1.86
C LEU A 1213 -32.72 35.07 -2.29
N ALA A 1214 -31.62 34.92 -3.00
CA ALA A 1214 -31.04 33.66 -3.43
C ALA A 1214 -29.51 33.75 -3.31
N MET A 1215 -28.94 32.93 -2.42
CA MET A 1215 -27.50 32.77 -2.26
C MET A 1215 -27.14 31.33 -2.63
N ILE A 1216 -26.14 31.13 -3.48
CA ILE A 1216 -25.75 29.77 -3.88
C ILE A 1216 -24.47 29.39 -3.16
N HIS A 1217 -24.57 28.33 -2.36
CA HIS A 1217 -23.43 27.66 -1.74
C HIS A 1217 -23.03 26.50 -2.64
N PHE A 1218 -21.79 26.49 -3.11
CA PHE A 1218 -21.19 25.40 -3.86
C PHE A 1218 -20.39 24.48 -2.94
N ALA A 1219 -20.36 23.20 -3.27
CA ALA A 1219 -19.51 22.25 -2.57
C ALA A 1219 -18.02 22.64 -2.70
N PRO A 1220 -17.19 22.46 -1.67
CA PRO A 1220 -15.79 22.92 -1.68
C PRO A 1220 -14.96 22.33 -2.83
N TRP A 1221 -15.28 21.11 -3.25
CA TRP A 1221 -14.63 20.39 -4.35
C TRP A 1221 -15.10 20.84 -5.74
N PHE A 1222 -16.23 21.55 -5.84
CA PHE A 1222 -16.77 22.00 -7.12
C PHE A 1222 -16.05 23.27 -7.59
N ARG A 1223 -15.42 23.22 -8.77
CA ARG A 1223 -14.51 24.25 -9.29
C ARG A 1223 -15.22 25.47 -9.88
N ASN A 1224 -16.11 26.10 -9.12
CA ASN A 1224 -16.73 27.36 -9.53
C ASN A 1224 -15.77 28.54 -9.27
N ARG A 1225 -15.59 29.40 -10.30
CA ARG A 1225 -14.64 30.52 -10.28
C ARG A 1225 -15.26 31.86 -9.89
N MET A 1226 -16.59 31.94 -9.81
CA MET A 1226 -17.26 33.20 -9.49
C MET A 1226 -16.84 33.71 -8.11
N ARG A 1227 -16.80 35.02 -7.99
CA ARG A 1227 -16.48 35.75 -6.77
C ARG A 1227 -17.59 36.76 -6.54
N LEU A 1228 -17.92 37.00 -5.28
CA LEU A 1228 -18.84 38.07 -4.91
C LEU A 1228 -18.11 39.41 -5.05
N GLU A 1229 -18.80 40.47 -5.42
CA GLU A 1229 -18.23 41.82 -5.34
C GLU A 1229 -18.93 42.56 -4.18
N LEU A 1230 -18.17 42.93 -3.15
CA LEU A 1230 -18.67 43.60 -1.94
C LEU A 1230 -17.89 44.88 -1.65
N GLY A 1231 -18.54 45.81 -0.96
CA GLY A 1231 -17.92 47.01 -0.40
C GLY A 1231 -16.85 46.63 0.61
N ASP A 1232 -15.72 47.34 0.59
CA ASP A 1232 -14.63 47.21 1.55
C ASP A 1232 -15.08 47.41 3.01
N ASP A 1233 -16.18 48.14 3.22
CA ASP A 1233 -16.85 48.30 4.50
C ASP A 1233 -17.49 47.01 5.05
N VAL A 1234 -17.78 46.00 4.22
CA VAL A 1234 -18.29 44.68 4.64
C VAL A 1234 -17.17 43.76 5.14
N LYS A 1235 -15.93 43.99 4.72
CA LYS A 1235 -14.78 43.15 5.05
C LYS A 1235 -14.57 42.90 6.56
N PRO A 1236 -14.64 43.92 7.43
CA PRO A 1236 -14.50 43.71 8.88
C PRO A 1236 -15.59 42.81 9.47
N ILE A 1237 -16.79 42.79 8.88
CA ILE A 1237 -17.89 41.93 9.33
C ILE A 1237 -17.56 40.46 9.06
N LEU A 1238 -17.10 40.13 7.85
CA LEU A 1238 -16.73 38.75 7.49
C LEU A 1238 -15.49 38.28 8.26
N GLU A 1239 -14.46 39.12 8.38
CA GLU A 1239 -13.25 38.79 9.13
C GLU A 1239 -13.55 38.57 10.62
N GLY A 1240 -14.44 39.38 11.20
CA GLY A 1240 -14.91 39.20 12.57
C GLY A 1240 -15.58 37.84 12.77
N LEU A 1241 -16.52 37.47 11.90
CA LEU A 1241 -17.22 36.19 11.96
C LEU A 1241 -16.27 34.99 11.77
N GLU A 1242 -15.27 35.11 10.88
CA GLU A 1242 -14.25 34.08 10.69
C GLU A 1242 -13.38 33.93 11.95
N SER A 1243 -12.95 35.04 12.56
CA SER A 1243 -12.13 35.03 13.78
C SER A 1243 -12.85 34.41 14.99
N GLU A 1244 -14.17 34.54 15.02
CA GLU A 1244 -15.03 33.94 16.05
C GLU A 1244 -15.43 32.49 15.73
N GLY A 1245 -15.02 31.95 14.57
CA GLY A 1245 -15.38 30.60 14.13
C GLY A 1245 -16.85 30.44 13.74
N LYS A 1246 -17.56 31.55 13.44
CA LYS A 1246 -19.00 31.58 13.16
C LYS A 1246 -19.36 31.67 11.68
N LEU A 1247 -18.41 31.98 10.81
CA LEU A 1247 -18.68 32.16 9.37
C LEU A 1247 -19.06 30.85 8.69
N GLY A 1248 -18.28 29.78 8.91
CA GLY A 1248 -18.56 28.43 8.41
C GLY A 1248 -18.62 28.28 6.87
N LEU A 1249 -18.28 29.33 6.13
CA LEU A 1249 -18.31 29.40 4.67
C LEU A 1249 -16.92 29.82 4.14
N ASP A 1250 -16.64 29.46 2.88
CA ASP A 1250 -15.59 30.10 2.08
C ASP A 1250 -16.26 31.19 1.23
N VAL A 1251 -15.87 32.45 1.42
CA VAL A 1251 -16.52 33.60 0.78
C VAL A 1251 -15.48 34.33 -0.09
N PRO A 1252 -15.28 33.91 -1.35
CA PRO A 1252 -14.38 34.62 -2.26
C PRO A 1252 -15.01 35.94 -2.68
N VAL A 1253 -14.35 37.04 -2.33
CA VAL A 1253 -14.82 38.41 -2.59
C VAL A 1253 -13.79 39.20 -3.41
N ASP A 1254 -14.29 40.01 -4.33
CA ASP A 1254 -13.61 41.13 -4.98
C ASP A 1254 -14.06 42.43 -4.28
N TRP A 1255 -13.13 43.06 -3.58
CA TRP A 1255 -13.40 44.23 -2.74
C TRP A 1255 -13.32 45.52 -3.56
N ALA A 1256 -14.34 46.37 -3.46
CA ALA A 1256 -14.35 47.71 -4.05
C ALA A 1256 -14.83 48.75 -3.03
N SER A 1257 -14.57 50.04 -3.28
CA SER A 1257 -15.01 51.07 -2.33
C SER A 1257 -16.53 51.12 -2.22
N ARG A 1258 -17.04 51.45 -1.03
CA ARG A 1258 -18.48 51.63 -0.77
C ARG A 1258 -19.20 52.43 -1.85
N GLU A 1259 -18.63 53.55 -2.31
CA GLU A 1259 -19.23 54.39 -3.35
C GLU A 1259 -19.28 53.68 -4.72
N ALA A 1260 -18.19 53.01 -5.11
CA ALA A 1260 -18.09 52.33 -6.40
C ALA A 1260 -19.11 51.20 -6.52
N VAL A 1261 -19.28 50.39 -5.47
CA VAL A 1261 -20.27 49.31 -5.48
C VAL A 1261 -21.70 49.83 -5.45
N LEU A 1262 -21.98 50.94 -4.76
CA LEU A 1262 -23.32 51.56 -4.72
C LEU A 1262 -23.72 52.21 -6.05
N GLU A 1263 -22.77 52.76 -6.80
CA GLU A 1263 -23.03 53.28 -8.15
C GLU A 1263 -23.30 52.14 -9.16
N GLY A 1264 -22.67 50.98 -8.96
CA GLY A 1264 -22.65 49.87 -9.91
C GLY A 1264 -23.69 48.75 -9.69
N TYR A 1265 -24.10 48.45 -8.46
CA TYR A 1265 -24.80 47.18 -8.16
C TYR A 1265 -26.14 47.00 -8.88
N LEU A 1266 -26.91 48.07 -9.13
CA LEU A 1266 -28.15 48.01 -9.92
C LEU A 1266 -27.92 47.87 -11.44
N ASN A 1267 -26.67 47.83 -11.88
CA ASN A 1267 -26.27 47.70 -13.28
C ASN A 1267 -25.47 46.41 -13.53
N ARG A 1268 -25.40 45.49 -12.55
CA ARG A 1268 -24.76 44.19 -12.72
C ARG A 1268 -25.47 43.35 -13.78
N GLY A 1269 -24.72 42.44 -14.39
CA GLY A 1269 -25.28 41.49 -15.34
C GLY A 1269 -26.37 40.63 -14.69
N PHE A 1270 -27.35 40.21 -15.48
CA PHE A 1270 -28.41 39.31 -15.06
C PHE A 1270 -28.50 38.13 -16.04
N GLY A 1271 -29.14 37.03 -15.62
CA GLY A 1271 -29.25 35.81 -16.43
C GLY A 1271 -27.89 35.22 -16.77
N ASN A 1272 -27.52 35.22 -18.06
CA ASN A 1272 -26.35 34.52 -18.61
C ASN A 1272 -24.99 35.17 -18.27
N SER A 1273 -24.98 36.27 -17.53
CA SER A 1273 -23.74 36.86 -17.02
C SER A 1273 -23.08 36.02 -15.92
N TYR A 1274 -23.80 35.05 -15.35
CA TYR A 1274 -23.30 34.16 -14.31
C TYR A 1274 -22.92 32.81 -14.91
N ASP A 1275 -21.69 32.37 -14.64
CA ASP A 1275 -21.19 31.06 -15.04
C ASP A 1275 -21.12 30.14 -13.82
N PHE A 1276 -22.08 29.23 -13.75
CA PHE A 1276 -22.18 28.21 -12.71
C PHE A 1276 -21.39 26.93 -13.05
N SER A 1277 -20.77 26.85 -14.24
CA SER A 1277 -20.04 25.67 -14.71
C SER A 1277 -18.64 25.53 -14.07
N GLN A 1278 -17.94 24.45 -14.44
CA GLN A 1278 -16.55 24.19 -14.06
C GLN A 1278 -15.55 24.56 -15.16
N GLU A 1279 -16.02 25.03 -16.33
CA GLU A 1279 -15.15 25.30 -17.47
C GLU A 1279 -14.29 26.55 -17.24
N ALA A 1280 -13.14 26.58 -17.93
CA ALA A 1280 -12.06 27.53 -17.69
C ALA A 1280 -12.18 28.80 -18.53
#